data_AF-A0A1E1V6Z9-F1
#
_entry.id   AF-A0A1E1V6Z9-F1
#
_cell.length_a   1.000
_cell.length_b   1.000
_cell.length_c   1.000
_cell.angle_alpha   90.00
_cell.angle_beta   90.00
_cell.angle_gamma   90.00
#
_symmetry.space_group_name_H-M   'P 1'
#
loop_
_entity.id
_entity.type
_entity.pdbx_description
1 polymer ?
#
loop_
_entity_poly.entity_id
_entity_poly.type
_entity_poly.pdbx_seq_one_letter_code
_entity_poly.pdbx_strand_id
1 'polypeptide(L)'
;MLALLTFALAAPALADGGAGGGGDGAGGGDNLTLPGGSGNVGGGGGGGGGGGSGITGGSGGRGNAGIGGNAGGGGAAPGAAGQDGQDFNGAGGGGGGAHGSVGVAAPTIAVSGGRGGNGGGGLAGSGGGGGAGGYGAVITGTGALGLLTSTTTGGKGGNGGSGQLEAGNAGSGGIGLAVTGGAGTSLTISAGVRGGDGGTGGNSSAGATGGSGGTGGAGLIGSTGTSFVVNGAVRGGDGGAGGSGIVPGSAGQAGAGISGESLSITLGASGSISGGLDGGGARGNALALSGNSSLTVVTAGTATITGNIALGAGALTLDQSNGVDITIANAMTGTGALAKTGSGTVTLSGNNDYSGATSILGGRLVADSSTAFSANSHYGVAAGATMEIASAAGFSGATVGALSGAGNVVIGNGTILTIGAKPVATIFSGQISGPGSLSLDGPGTLSLTGSSNSIEGLLLLCGCSNPTLEINGGSLSVGDPAGGLGGIAVAGGTLRVVNGGKLHMADPSGFLVMQSNMEVSGPNSLVTVEGFTGIGGPSNVGLSISAGAAMESRAGAAIEGIGASTTVTVTGPGSSWTVGNTLFVGGYSLGGTGALTISAGGTVNSSGPLWIGSDPDPSLGFARASVSVTGAGSVLNANGGLLVGYPGCGCGGDYTGALTTADGGTVNAGAGLQIGRLGTLAIGAGGLAGTIVTPAIVNDGEILANFVDVSTLAANISGTGTLTKQGSGQLILTGKNSYTGATSVLSGLLTVNGSLTGSTITLSGGSLGGSGTVGSVIVGNAGTVAPGNSIGTLTVAGNISFAPGSTYQLEVNAAGQSDRIAATGTATVSGGTVQLLAEQGGYGASTRYTILTAQGGVIGQFAAVTSNFAFLTPSLAYGANEVALTLDRNAIALPQVALTRNQAGAAGAAEALGAGNRVYDALLTASVTDARAGFDALSGEAHAQAVSVAIEDSHLIRESILNRLRWPLAVGTSGGTVNGAFSADAPGRSAGTALPAPGLAMERFTLWGEAIGAQGRGDGDRNAASLDRRGGGMLFGAELNSSWTDARQWRLGIAGGYTRTDFDVDGRRSSGELGSAHGALYGGMRFGAVSLRAGAAYAWSDLDVTRRVTLPGISDVLRFDGRSATAQAFAEIGYALPYGPVSFEPFAQLAAVTVRTSRDAETGGPTALQVLGRDQRLGFSTLGLRAEMQLGTTPLLARGMLGWRHAFGDTTPAAKLAFIGAATPFQTYAAPLARNALVAEAGLAWRATATTTLGVSYSAAISENARDHALKGRIDVRF
;
A
#
# COMPACT_ATOMS: atom_id res chain seq x y z
N MET A 1 -19.45 25.22 18.76
CA MET A 1 -20.48 25.34 19.82
C MET A 1 -20.09 26.56 20.64
N LEU A 2 -20.94 27.59 20.59
CA LEU A 2 -20.67 28.97 21.00
C LEU A 2 -21.35 29.21 22.38
N ALA A 3 -20.69 30.03 23.20
CA ALA A 3 -21.23 30.82 24.33
C ALA A 3 -21.21 30.24 25.77
N LEU A 4 -20.87 31.17 26.68
CA LEU A 4 -21.01 31.20 28.14
C LEU A 4 -19.97 30.46 29.01
N LEU A 5 -18.85 31.15 29.29
CA LEU A 5 -18.39 31.41 30.68
C LEU A 5 -17.32 32.51 30.68
N THR A 6 -17.70 33.75 30.34
CA THR A 6 -16.86 34.91 30.66
C THR A 6 -16.98 35.16 32.16
N PHE A 7 -16.04 34.64 32.93
CA PHE A 7 -15.77 35.19 34.26
C PHE A 7 -15.25 36.61 34.04
N ALA A 8 -16.14 37.59 34.15
CA ALA A 8 -15.74 38.97 34.35
C ALA A 8 -14.88 39.00 35.61
N LEU A 9 -13.58 39.26 35.48
CA LEU A 9 -12.85 39.83 36.61
C LEU A 9 -13.63 41.08 37.00
N ALA A 10 -14.13 41.09 38.25
CA ALA A 10 -14.73 42.26 38.82
C ALA A 10 -13.79 43.43 38.55
N ALA A 11 -14.26 44.44 37.82
CA ALA A 11 -13.63 45.75 37.84
C ALA A 11 -13.38 46.08 39.31
N PRO A 12 -12.20 46.62 39.69
CA PRO A 12 -11.90 46.92 41.08
C PRO A 12 -13.11 47.65 41.65
N ALA A 13 -13.73 47.08 42.70
CA ALA A 13 -15.00 47.55 43.21
C ALA A 13 -14.92 49.07 43.35
N LEU A 14 -15.64 49.77 42.47
CA LEU A 14 -15.83 51.19 42.63
C LEU A 14 -16.50 51.31 43.99
N ALA A 15 -15.88 52.12 44.84
CA ALA A 15 -16.45 52.38 46.14
C ALA A 15 -17.88 52.90 45.90
N ASP A 16 -18.86 52.30 46.57
CA ASP A 16 -20.27 52.64 46.43
C ASP A 16 -20.88 52.69 47.83
N GLY A 17 -21.96 53.44 47.98
CA GLY A 17 -22.76 53.41 49.20
C GLY A 17 -23.31 52.00 49.45
N GLY A 18 -23.44 51.62 50.72
CA GLY A 18 -24.09 50.38 51.11
C GLY A 18 -25.59 50.42 50.81
N ALA A 19 -26.18 49.32 50.40
CA ALA A 19 -27.64 49.22 50.27
C ALA A 19 -28.34 49.18 51.64
N GLY A 20 -29.55 49.72 51.73
CA GLY A 20 -30.42 49.54 52.89
C GLY A 20 -31.03 48.13 52.94
N GLY A 21 -31.40 47.65 54.13
CA GLY A 21 -32.03 46.33 54.29
C GLY A 21 -33.44 46.29 53.68
N GLY A 22 -33.85 45.14 53.15
CA GLY A 22 -35.12 44.93 52.42
C GLY A 22 -34.99 44.92 50.89
N GLY A 23 -33.78 45.08 50.33
CA GLY A 23 -33.48 44.93 48.90
C GLY A 23 -33.79 46.12 47.97
N ASP A 24 -34.60 47.09 48.40
CA ASP A 24 -35.07 48.19 47.54
C ASP A 24 -34.19 49.47 47.56
N GLY A 25 -33.37 49.67 48.60
CA GLY A 25 -32.57 50.87 48.79
C GLY A 25 -31.13 50.75 48.30
N ALA A 26 -30.88 50.82 46.99
CA ALA A 26 -29.51 50.78 46.45
C ALA A 26 -28.66 51.98 46.93
N GLY A 27 -27.36 51.77 47.14
CA GLY A 27 -26.43 52.84 47.46
C GLY A 27 -26.12 53.75 46.27
N GLY A 28 -25.65 54.96 46.55
CA GLY A 28 -25.19 55.91 45.55
C GLY A 28 -23.77 55.58 45.08
N GLY A 29 -23.51 55.75 43.78
CA GLY A 29 -22.20 55.47 43.20
C GLY A 29 -21.18 56.60 43.39
N ASP A 30 -19.89 56.25 43.40
CA ASP A 30 -18.79 57.21 43.51
C ASP A 30 -18.55 58.01 42.22
N ASN A 31 -17.90 59.17 42.36
CA ASN A 31 -17.46 59.99 41.23
C ASN A 31 -16.07 60.60 41.46
N LEU A 32 -15.13 60.35 40.54
CA LEU A 32 -13.74 60.81 40.64
C LEU A 32 -13.58 62.34 40.70
N THR A 33 -14.42 63.09 40.00
CA THR A 33 -14.24 64.56 39.82
C THR A 33 -15.51 65.38 39.99
N LEU A 34 -16.68 64.74 40.14
CA LEU A 34 -17.97 65.38 40.43
C LEU A 34 -18.47 64.99 41.82
N PRO A 35 -19.59 65.58 42.31
CA PRO A 35 -20.22 65.13 43.55
C PRO A 35 -20.61 63.65 43.51
N GLY A 36 -20.58 62.98 44.66
CA GLY A 36 -21.00 61.59 44.79
C GLY A 36 -22.51 61.41 44.58
N GLY A 37 -22.90 60.23 44.08
CA GLY A 37 -24.31 59.89 43.87
C GLY A 37 -25.09 59.80 45.18
N SER A 38 -26.36 60.17 45.18
CA SER A 38 -27.22 60.01 46.37
C SER A 38 -27.75 58.59 46.48
N GLY A 39 -27.95 58.11 47.71
CA GLY A 39 -28.57 56.80 47.96
C GLY A 39 -30.06 56.77 47.66
N ASN A 40 -30.58 55.61 47.23
CA ASN A 40 -31.99 55.44 46.92
C ASN A 40 -32.84 55.30 48.20
N VAL A 41 -34.10 55.71 48.10
CA VAL A 41 -35.10 55.55 49.17
C VAL A 41 -35.53 54.08 49.27
N GLY A 42 -35.65 53.54 50.49
CA GLY A 42 -36.11 52.16 50.70
C GLY A 42 -37.60 51.94 50.38
N GLY A 43 -38.03 50.72 50.06
CA GLY A 43 -39.43 50.32 49.84
C GLY A 43 -40.05 49.59 51.04
N GLY A 44 -41.36 49.74 51.29
CA GLY A 44 -42.15 48.83 52.14
C GLY A 44 -41.62 48.45 53.54
N GLY A 45 -41.06 49.40 54.32
CA GLY A 45 -40.41 49.11 55.62
C GLY A 45 -38.89 48.91 55.55
N GLY A 46 -38.31 49.02 54.35
CA GLY A 46 -36.87 48.95 54.07
C GLY A 46 -36.10 50.23 54.43
N GLY A 47 -34.80 50.07 54.67
CA GLY A 47 -33.86 51.15 54.94
C GLY A 47 -33.43 51.90 53.68
N GLY A 48 -33.06 53.18 53.82
CA GLY A 48 -32.48 53.95 52.72
C GLY A 48 -31.04 53.53 52.41
N GLY A 49 -30.64 53.58 51.14
CA GLY A 49 -29.26 53.30 50.71
C GLY A 49 -28.29 54.41 51.13
N GLY A 50 -27.01 54.10 51.29
CA GLY A 50 -25.96 55.08 51.60
C GLY A 50 -25.61 55.97 50.41
N GLY A 51 -25.06 57.16 50.67
CA GLY A 51 -24.54 58.06 49.63
C GLY A 51 -23.15 57.65 49.14
N GLY A 52 -22.88 57.90 47.86
CA GLY A 52 -21.58 57.71 47.22
C GLY A 52 -20.61 58.87 47.49
N SER A 53 -19.34 58.64 47.20
CA SER A 53 -18.23 59.57 47.42
C SER A 53 -17.94 60.43 46.18
N GLY A 54 -17.38 61.62 46.37
CA GLY A 54 -17.02 62.52 45.26
C GLY A 54 -16.29 63.77 45.74
N ILE A 55 -16.13 64.81 44.92
CA ILE A 55 -15.53 66.10 45.38
C ILE A 55 -16.26 66.67 46.59
N THR A 56 -17.57 66.42 46.65
CA THR A 56 -18.43 66.45 47.82
C THR A 56 -19.17 65.11 47.86
N GLY A 57 -19.48 64.60 49.05
CA GLY A 57 -20.23 63.35 49.16
C GLY A 57 -21.69 63.51 48.71
N GLY A 58 -22.31 62.39 48.29
CA GLY A 58 -23.75 62.31 48.06
C GLY A 58 -24.52 62.15 49.37
N SER A 59 -25.77 62.61 49.42
CA SER A 59 -26.64 62.34 50.57
C SER A 59 -27.08 60.87 50.59
N GLY A 60 -27.34 60.32 51.77
CA GLY A 60 -28.02 59.02 51.90
C GLY A 60 -29.46 59.05 51.35
N GLY A 61 -30.07 57.88 51.29
CA GLY A 61 -31.48 57.69 51.00
C GLY A 61 -32.33 57.78 52.27
N ARG A 62 -33.59 58.18 52.13
CA ARG A 62 -34.55 58.16 53.26
C ARG A 62 -35.12 56.76 53.45
N GLY A 63 -35.52 56.40 54.67
CA GLY A 63 -36.29 55.17 54.92
C GLY A 63 -37.80 55.38 54.70
N ASN A 64 -38.54 54.31 54.39
CA ASN A 64 -39.96 54.38 53.99
C ASN A 64 -40.90 53.70 54.99
N ALA A 65 -41.27 54.43 56.05
CA ALA A 65 -42.32 54.04 56.99
C ALA A 65 -42.95 55.29 57.65
N GLY A 66 -43.85 56.00 56.94
CA GLY A 66 -44.85 56.94 57.49
C GLY A 66 -44.37 58.23 58.18
N ILE A 67 -43.15 58.28 58.74
CA ILE A 67 -42.52 59.47 59.36
C ILE A 67 -41.01 59.57 59.00
N GLY A 68 -40.45 58.58 58.27
CA GLY A 68 -39.19 58.62 57.50
C GLY A 68 -37.90 58.97 58.27
N GLY A 69 -36.95 58.04 58.38
CA GLY A 69 -35.59 58.38 58.82
C GLY A 69 -34.93 59.37 57.85
N ASN A 70 -34.47 60.51 58.36
CA ASN A 70 -33.75 61.49 57.55
C ASN A 70 -32.43 60.90 57.06
N ALA A 71 -32.16 61.12 55.77
CA ALA A 71 -30.89 60.80 55.14
C ALA A 71 -29.74 61.63 55.74
N GLY A 72 -28.58 61.02 55.90
CA GLY A 72 -27.35 61.73 56.20
C GLY A 72 -26.92 62.63 55.03
N GLY A 73 -26.51 63.87 55.31
CA GLY A 73 -25.90 64.75 54.31
C GLY A 73 -24.51 64.26 53.87
N GLY A 74 -24.14 64.47 52.61
CA GLY A 74 -22.79 64.16 52.13
C GLY A 74 -21.73 65.13 52.65
N GLY A 75 -20.44 64.74 52.57
CA GLY A 75 -19.33 65.60 52.95
C GLY A 75 -19.27 66.89 52.12
N ALA A 76 -19.28 68.06 52.77
CA ALA A 76 -19.47 69.36 52.11
C ALA A 76 -18.18 70.03 51.60
N ALA A 77 -17.00 69.53 51.97
CA ALA A 77 -15.70 70.10 51.62
C ALA A 77 -14.65 68.99 51.49
N PRO A 78 -13.49 69.22 50.84
CA PRO A 78 -12.47 68.19 50.66
C PRO A 78 -12.10 67.49 51.98
N GLY A 79 -12.16 66.16 52.00
CA GLY A 79 -11.90 65.33 53.18
C GLY A 79 -12.99 65.34 54.26
N ALA A 80 -14.10 66.07 54.07
CA ALA A 80 -15.20 66.11 55.03
C ALA A 80 -15.96 64.77 55.07
N ALA A 81 -16.26 64.28 56.26
CA ALA A 81 -17.06 63.09 56.46
C ALA A 81 -18.53 63.31 56.07
N GLY A 82 -19.18 62.26 55.57
CA GLY A 82 -20.63 62.21 55.45
C GLY A 82 -21.28 62.13 56.83
N GLN A 83 -22.50 62.62 56.93
CA GLN A 83 -23.29 62.58 58.17
C GLN A 83 -23.99 61.22 58.30
N ASP A 84 -24.16 60.76 59.54
CA ASP A 84 -24.88 59.52 59.84
C ASP A 84 -26.38 59.68 59.52
N GLY A 85 -27.00 58.59 59.06
CA GLY A 85 -28.44 58.48 58.91
C GLY A 85 -29.12 58.40 60.28
N GLN A 86 -30.36 58.88 60.38
CA GLN A 86 -31.10 58.88 61.65
C GLN A 86 -31.78 57.53 61.92
N ASP A 87 -31.79 57.11 63.19
CA ASP A 87 -32.45 55.88 63.69
C ASP A 87 -33.98 56.01 63.68
N PHE A 88 -34.70 55.16 62.94
CA PHE A 88 -36.18 55.18 62.82
C PHE A 88 -36.75 53.83 62.35
N ASN A 89 -38.09 53.67 62.32
CA ASN A 89 -38.76 52.42 61.88
C ASN A 89 -38.45 52.00 60.43
N GLY A 90 -38.06 52.95 59.57
CA GLY A 90 -37.29 52.69 58.35
C GLY A 90 -36.12 53.65 58.38
N ALA A 91 -34.91 53.12 58.58
CA ALA A 91 -33.77 53.96 58.90
C ALA A 91 -33.20 54.70 57.67
N GLY A 92 -32.68 55.90 57.90
CA GLY A 92 -31.99 56.68 56.86
C GLY A 92 -30.62 56.10 56.52
N GLY A 93 -30.22 56.19 55.25
CA GLY A 93 -28.86 55.88 54.83
C GLY A 93 -27.88 56.98 55.25
N GLY A 94 -26.62 56.60 55.49
CA GLY A 94 -25.54 57.55 55.77
C GLY A 94 -25.07 58.28 54.51
N GLY A 95 -24.61 59.53 54.67
CA GLY A 95 -24.05 60.31 53.56
C GLY A 95 -22.66 59.82 53.15
N GLY A 96 -22.27 60.01 51.89
CA GLY A 96 -20.93 59.71 51.41
C GLY A 96 -19.88 60.72 51.87
N GLY A 97 -18.61 60.31 51.93
CA GLY A 97 -17.48 61.17 52.24
C GLY A 97 -16.98 61.95 51.02
N ALA A 98 -16.41 63.14 51.25
CA ALA A 98 -15.77 63.93 50.20
C ALA A 98 -14.32 63.49 49.95
N HIS A 99 -13.85 63.59 48.70
CA HIS A 99 -12.46 63.35 48.33
C HIS A 99 -11.52 64.33 49.04
N GLY A 100 -10.33 63.89 49.46
CA GLY A 100 -9.35 64.71 50.18
C GLY A 100 -8.68 65.76 49.29
N SER A 101 -8.45 65.44 48.02
CA SER A 101 -7.97 66.38 47.01
C SER A 101 -8.28 65.90 45.59
N VAL A 102 -8.53 66.83 44.67
CA VAL A 102 -8.65 66.57 43.23
C VAL A 102 -7.84 67.64 42.49
N GLY A 103 -6.86 67.25 41.68
CA GLY A 103 -5.95 68.20 41.02
C GLY A 103 -5.09 67.60 39.93
N VAL A 104 -4.20 68.40 39.34
CA VAL A 104 -3.35 67.98 38.20
C VAL A 104 -1.95 67.48 38.59
N ALA A 105 -1.57 67.51 39.87
CA ALA A 105 -0.25 67.12 40.35
C ALA A 105 -0.34 66.35 41.68
N ALA A 106 0.76 65.68 42.07
CA ALA A 106 0.83 64.99 43.34
C ALA A 106 0.69 65.96 44.54
N PRO A 107 -0.09 65.60 45.57
CA PRO A 107 -0.22 66.43 46.76
C PRO A 107 1.12 66.55 47.50
N THR A 108 1.40 67.74 48.03
CA THR A 108 2.62 68.05 48.79
C THR A 108 2.42 67.99 50.31
N ILE A 109 1.18 67.85 50.76
CA ILE A 109 0.77 67.68 52.17
C ILE A 109 -0.01 66.37 52.32
N ALA A 110 -0.16 65.89 53.55
CA ALA A 110 -0.96 64.68 53.79
C ALA A 110 -2.44 64.95 53.50
N VAL A 111 -3.08 64.06 52.76
CA VAL A 111 -4.49 64.20 52.35
C VAL A 111 -5.26 62.92 52.68
N SER A 112 -6.46 63.08 53.22
CA SER A 112 -7.33 62.00 53.63
C SER A 112 -8.73 62.21 53.07
N GLY A 113 -9.32 61.16 52.51
CA GLY A 113 -10.72 61.16 52.15
C GLY A 113 -11.62 61.21 53.39
N GLY A 114 -12.78 61.81 53.25
CA GLY A 114 -13.80 61.86 54.28
C GLY A 114 -14.39 60.49 54.55
N ARG A 115 -14.69 60.19 55.81
CA ARG A 115 -15.37 58.93 56.17
C ARG A 115 -16.82 58.97 55.66
N GLY A 116 -17.37 57.84 55.24
CA GLY A 116 -18.80 57.71 55.02
C GLY A 116 -19.56 57.74 56.35
N GLY A 117 -20.77 58.31 56.33
CA GLY A 117 -21.68 58.30 57.48
C GLY A 117 -22.27 56.91 57.70
N ASN A 118 -22.52 56.55 58.94
CA ASN A 118 -23.17 55.29 59.29
C ASN A 118 -24.66 55.32 58.87
N GLY A 119 -25.20 54.16 58.48
CA GLY A 119 -26.65 54.00 58.32
C GLY A 119 -27.35 53.99 59.68
N GLY A 120 -28.56 54.54 59.74
CA GLY A 120 -29.36 54.53 60.97
C GLY A 120 -29.86 53.13 61.34
N GLY A 121 -30.12 52.91 62.62
CA GLY A 121 -30.74 51.70 63.15
C GLY A 121 -32.26 51.63 62.95
N GLY A 122 -32.75 50.47 62.54
CA GLY A 122 -34.17 50.13 62.40
C GLY A 122 -34.74 49.49 63.66
N LEU A 123 -35.41 50.27 64.53
CA LEU A 123 -35.97 49.76 65.80
C LEU A 123 -37.08 48.71 65.61
N ALA A 124 -37.85 48.80 64.51
CA ALA A 124 -38.95 47.88 64.17
C ALA A 124 -38.98 47.50 62.66
N GLY A 125 -37.92 47.83 61.92
CA GLY A 125 -37.81 47.61 60.48
C GLY A 125 -36.37 47.42 60.03
N SER A 126 -36.07 47.63 58.76
CA SER A 126 -34.74 47.37 58.21
C SER A 126 -33.73 48.50 58.48
N GLY A 127 -32.46 48.14 58.62
CA GLY A 127 -31.36 49.08 58.84
C GLY A 127 -30.97 49.86 57.59
N GLY A 128 -30.49 51.09 57.75
CA GLY A 128 -30.03 51.96 56.66
C GLY A 128 -28.65 51.56 56.14
N GLY A 129 -28.37 51.83 54.86
CA GLY A 129 -27.05 51.60 54.27
C GLY A 129 -26.00 52.62 54.73
N GLY A 130 -24.75 52.18 54.90
CA GLY A 130 -23.62 53.06 55.22
C GLY A 130 -23.12 53.83 53.99
N GLY A 131 -22.66 55.07 54.15
CA GLY A 131 -22.10 55.88 53.05
C GLY A 131 -20.70 55.43 52.61
N ALA A 132 -20.32 55.70 51.36
CA ALA A 132 -18.99 55.42 50.85
C ALA A 132 -17.93 56.37 51.43
N GLY A 133 -16.70 55.89 51.64
CA GLY A 133 -15.56 56.72 52.01
C GLY A 133 -14.99 57.49 50.82
N GLY A 134 -14.65 58.77 51.00
CA GLY A 134 -14.03 59.61 49.96
C GLY A 134 -12.62 59.15 49.57
N TYR A 135 -12.17 59.48 48.37
CA TYR A 135 -10.81 59.15 47.93
C TYR A 135 -9.79 60.05 48.61
N GLY A 136 -8.57 59.57 48.86
CA GLY A 136 -7.51 60.39 49.45
C GLY A 136 -7.09 61.51 48.49
N ALA A 137 -6.73 61.13 47.27
CA ALA A 137 -6.40 62.07 46.19
C ALA A 137 -6.80 61.53 44.82
N VAL A 138 -7.22 62.43 43.93
CA VAL A 138 -7.44 62.17 42.50
C VAL A 138 -6.54 63.11 41.68
N ILE A 139 -5.64 62.53 40.87
CA ILE A 139 -4.74 63.25 39.99
C ILE A 139 -5.19 63.10 38.54
N THR A 140 -5.43 64.23 37.86
CA THR A 140 -5.92 64.29 36.47
C THR A 140 -4.89 64.81 35.47
N GLY A 141 -3.68 65.16 35.94
CA GLY A 141 -2.60 65.65 35.06
C GLY A 141 -1.96 64.54 34.24
N THR A 142 -1.25 64.94 33.18
CA THR A 142 -0.56 64.05 32.22
C THR A 142 0.97 64.27 32.25
N GLY A 143 1.76 63.29 31.79
CA GLY A 143 3.22 63.41 31.73
C GLY A 143 3.89 63.14 33.09
N ALA A 144 5.04 63.76 33.37
CA ALA A 144 5.74 63.57 34.63
C ALA A 144 5.08 64.36 35.78
N LEU A 145 4.41 63.66 36.68
CA LEU A 145 3.66 64.25 37.80
C LEU A 145 4.51 64.55 39.04
N GLY A 146 5.80 64.19 39.01
CA GLY A 146 6.76 64.46 40.08
C GLY A 146 6.77 63.39 41.18
N LEU A 147 6.96 63.82 42.43
CA LEU A 147 7.13 62.96 43.60
C LEU A 147 6.01 63.16 44.62
N LEU A 148 5.36 62.07 45.03
CA LEU A 148 4.49 62.02 46.20
C LEU A 148 5.35 61.84 47.46
N THR A 149 5.48 62.91 48.24
CA THR A 149 6.29 62.96 49.49
C THR A 149 5.46 62.89 50.77
N SER A 150 4.13 62.94 50.68
CA SER A 150 3.21 62.95 51.82
C SER A 150 2.21 61.79 51.77
N THR A 151 1.72 61.37 52.95
CA THR A 151 0.79 60.25 53.07
C THR A 151 -0.57 60.58 52.46
N THR A 152 -1.11 59.67 51.65
CA THR A 152 -2.44 59.76 51.05
C THR A 152 -3.30 58.61 51.56
N THR A 153 -4.49 58.88 52.10
CA THR A 153 -5.36 57.83 52.68
C THR A 153 -6.81 57.97 52.25
N GLY A 154 -7.42 56.88 51.79
CA GLY A 154 -8.85 56.82 51.51
C GLY A 154 -9.68 56.89 52.79
N GLY A 155 -10.86 57.49 52.71
CA GLY A 155 -11.81 57.57 53.80
C GLY A 155 -12.41 56.19 54.12
N LYS A 156 -12.68 55.93 55.40
CA LYS A 156 -13.36 54.70 55.82
C LYS A 156 -14.83 54.72 55.35
N GLY A 157 -15.36 53.59 54.88
CA GLY A 157 -16.79 53.43 54.64
C GLY A 157 -17.61 53.48 55.94
N GLY A 158 -18.85 53.96 55.83
CA GLY A 158 -19.80 54.01 56.94
C GLY A 158 -20.35 52.63 57.28
N ASN A 159 -20.61 52.38 58.56
CA ASN A 159 -21.21 51.11 58.99
C ASN A 159 -22.67 51.00 58.54
N GLY A 160 -23.12 49.78 58.25
CA GLY A 160 -24.53 49.51 58.02
C GLY A 160 -25.34 49.62 59.32
N GLY A 161 -26.56 50.10 59.22
CA GLY A 161 -27.49 50.20 60.32
C GLY A 161 -28.00 48.83 60.77
N SER A 162 -28.12 48.61 62.08
CA SER A 162 -28.74 47.38 62.61
C SER A 162 -30.26 47.42 62.43
N GLY A 163 -30.92 46.29 62.18
CA GLY A 163 -32.38 46.25 61.96
C GLY A 163 -33.02 45.00 62.56
N GLN A 164 -34.32 45.04 62.86
CA GLN A 164 -35.02 43.83 63.30
C GLN A 164 -35.34 42.88 62.12
N LEU A 165 -35.65 43.41 60.94
CA LEU A 165 -36.09 42.57 59.79
C LEU A 165 -34.96 42.21 58.82
N GLU A 166 -34.19 43.20 58.37
CA GLU A 166 -32.95 43.00 57.62
C GLU A 166 -31.99 44.13 58.00
N ALA A 167 -30.71 43.84 58.12
CA ALA A 167 -29.72 44.87 58.42
C ALA A 167 -29.20 45.55 57.16
N GLY A 168 -28.78 46.81 57.30
CA GLY A 168 -28.20 47.58 56.20
C GLY A 168 -26.77 47.11 55.87
N ASN A 169 -26.41 47.17 54.61
CA ASN A 169 -25.06 46.92 54.14
C ASN A 169 -24.17 48.12 54.45
N ALA A 170 -22.90 47.87 54.72
CA ALA A 170 -21.92 48.93 54.95
C ALA A 170 -21.46 49.56 53.63
N GLY A 171 -20.98 50.81 53.72
CA GLY A 171 -20.33 51.48 52.59
C GLY A 171 -18.89 51.00 52.42
N SER A 172 -18.39 51.08 51.19
CA SER A 172 -17.00 50.78 50.86
C SER A 172 -16.03 51.86 51.36
N GLY A 173 -14.78 51.48 51.60
CA GLY A 173 -13.70 52.44 51.82
C GLY A 173 -13.22 53.10 50.53
N GLY A 174 -12.77 54.34 50.63
CA GLY A 174 -12.32 55.13 49.48
C GLY A 174 -10.96 54.70 48.95
N ILE A 175 -10.70 54.97 47.67
CA ILE A 175 -9.38 54.77 47.07
C ILE A 175 -8.36 55.69 47.74
N GLY A 176 -7.14 55.21 48.00
CA GLY A 176 -6.05 56.04 48.48
C GLY A 176 -5.70 57.11 47.44
N LEU A 177 -5.13 56.69 46.31
CA LEU A 177 -4.72 57.55 45.22
C LEU A 177 -5.27 57.06 43.87
N ALA A 178 -5.98 57.91 43.14
CA ALA A 178 -6.42 57.64 41.77
C ALA A 178 -5.67 58.54 40.77
N VAL A 179 -5.03 57.97 39.76
CA VAL A 179 -4.34 58.69 38.68
C VAL A 179 -5.04 58.42 37.35
N THR A 180 -5.49 59.48 36.68
CA THR A 180 -6.37 59.41 35.50
C THR A 180 -5.78 60.03 34.23
N GLY A 181 -4.50 60.44 34.26
CA GLY A 181 -3.80 61.13 33.17
C GLY A 181 -3.54 60.32 31.89
N GLY A 182 -3.82 59.02 31.89
CA GLY A 182 -3.63 58.13 30.74
C GLY A 182 -2.17 57.87 30.38
N ALA A 183 -1.95 57.42 29.14
CA ALA A 183 -0.67 56.92 28.66
C ALA A 183 0.45 57.99 28.70
N GLY A 184 1.65 57.58 29.14
CA GLY A 184 2.81 58.47 29.26
C GLY A 184 2.85 59.30 30.54
N THR A 185 1.88 59.10 31.43
CA THR A 185 1.88 59.68 32.77
C THR A 185 2.83 58.90 33.69
N SER A 186 3.69 59.59 34.46
CA SER A 186 4.59 58.96 35.42
C SER A 186 4.55 59.63 36.80
N LEU A 187 4.59 58.83 37.86
CA LEU A 187 4.58 59.29 39.25
C LEU A 187 5.52 58.46 40.12
N THR A 188 6.37 59.13 40.91
CA THR A 188 7.17 58.48 41.94
C THR A 188 6.48 58.59 43.30
N ILE A 189 6.36 57.48 44.02
CA ILE A 189 5.70 57.36 45.32
C ILE A 189 6.76 57.11 46.38
N SER A 190 7.11 58.12 47.17
CA SER A 190 8.08 57.97 48.28
C SER A 190 7.44 58.00 49.66
N ALA A 191 6.13 58.22 49.75
CA ALA A 191 5.36 58.21 50.99
C ALA A 191 4.26 57.14 50.98
N GLY A 192 3.53 57.01 52.10
CA GLY A 192 2.48 56.00 52.26
C GLY A 192 1.22 56.31 51.46
N VAL A 193 0.70 55.35 50.72
CA VAL A 193 -0.61 55.39 50.07
C VAL A 193 -1.46 54.26 50.64
N ARG A 194 -2.62 54.58 51.22
CA ARG A 194 -3.50 53.59 51.84
C ARG A 194 -4.94 53.74 51.37
N GLY A 195 -5.57 52.64 50.95
CA GLY A 195 -7.01 52.59 50.73
C GLY A 195 -7.79 52.66 52.05
N GLY A 196 -8.97 53.25 52.02
CA GLY A 196 -9.86 53.32 53.17
C GLY A 196 -10.43 51.94 53.51
N ASP A 197 -10.64 51.67 54.80
CA ASP A 197 -11.26 50.42 55.22
C ASP A 197 -12.78 50.46 54.95
N GLY A 198 -13.39 49.31 54.67
CA GLY A 198 -14.83 49.17 54.55
C GLY A 198 -15.56 49.35 55.89
N GLY A 199 -16.84 49.73 55.83
CA GLY A 199 -17.71 49.76 57.01
C GLY A 199 -18.09 48.36 57.46
N THR A 200 -18.48 48.18 58.72
CA THR A 200 -19.04 46.91 59.20
C THR A 200 -20.52 46.82 58.85
N GLY A 201 -20.99 45.65 58.42
CA GLY A 201 -22.41 45.41 58.17
C GLY A 201 -23.24 45.52 59.46
N GLY A 202 -24.51 45.92 59.34
CA GLY A 202 -25.40 46.04 60.49
C GLY A 202 -25.82 44.68 61.05
N ASN A 203 -26.14 44.62 62.35
CA ASN A 203 -26.64 43.40 62.98
C ASN A 203 -28.16 43.27 62.84
N SER A 204 -28.67 42.04 62.82
CA SER A 204 -30.10 41.76 62.88
C SER A 204 -30.50 40.84 64.03
N SER A 205 -31.78 40.90 64.43
CA SER A 205 -32.36 40.07 65.49
C SER A 205 -33.67 39.44 65.01
N ALA A 206 -33.91 38.15 65.31
CA ALA A 206 -35.12 37.38 64.95
C ALA A 206 -35.33 37.08 63.44
N GLY A 207 -34.76 35.98 62.93
CA GLY A 207 -35.14 35.40 61.62
C GLY A 207 -34.39 35.93 60.39
N ALA A 208 -33.59 36.99 60.56
CA ALA A 208 -33.14 37.89 59.49
C ALA A 208 -31.70 37.68 59.00
N THR A 209 -31.36 38.26 57.84
CA THR A 209 -30.00 38.34 57.29
C THR A 209 -29.24 39.51 57.91
N GLY A 210 -27.97 39.29 58.30
CA GLY A 210 -27.05 40.36 58.68
C GLY A 210 -26.61 41.16 57.45
N GLY A 211 -26.22 42.42 57.64
CA GLY A 211 -25.80 43.28 56.55
C GLY A 211 -24.41 42.89 56.04
N SER A 212 -24.15 43.01 54.75
CA SER A 212 -22.81 42.80 54.18
C SER A 212 -21.83 43.87 54.67
N GLY A 213 -20.60 43.45 54.96
CA GLY A 213 -19.49 44.37 55.20
C GLY A 213 -19.07 45.09 53.93
N GLY A 214 -18.61 46.33 54.07
CA GLY A 214 -18.15 47.15 52.95
C GLY A 214 -16.80 46.66 52.43
N THR A 215 -16.55 46.81 51.13
CA THR A 215 -15.24 46.51 50.54
C THR A 215 -14.19 47.53 51.00
N GLY A 216 -12.95 47.10 51.15
CA GLY A 216 -11.81 48.00 51.33
C GLY A 216 -11.44 48.68 50.01
N GLY A 217 -11.09 49.97 50.07
CA GLY A 217 -10.68 50.73 48.89
C GLY A 217 -9.31 50.31 48.39
N ALA A 218 -9.04 50.44 47.09
CA ALA A 218 -7.70 50.21 46.55
C ALA A 218 -6.71 51.23 47.13
N GLY A 219 -5.46 50.82 47.35
CA GLY A 219 -4.39 51.74 47.71
C GLY A 219 -4.16 52.75 46.59
N LEU A 220 -3.89 52.25 45.40
CA LEU A 220 -3.63 53.05 44.21
C LEU A 220 -4.38 52.51 43.00
N ILE A 221 -4.95 53.40 42.19
CA ILE A 221 -5.49 53.09 40.87
C ILE A 221 -4.84 53.97 39.81
N GLY A 222 -4.44 53.37 38.68
CA GLY A 222 -3.90 54.07 37.52
C GLY A 222 -4.69 53.81 36.24
N SER A 223 -4.80 54.84 35.40
CA SER A 223 -5.30 54.74 34.02
C SER A 223 -4.32 54.03 33.07
N THR A 224 -4.84 53.52 31.96
CA THR A 224 -4.08 52.79 30.93
C THR A 224 -2.79 53.52 30.50
N GLY A 225 -1.65 52.84 30.61
CA GLY A 225 -0.34 53.36 30.19
C GLY A 225 0.37 54.27 31.20
N THR A 226 -0.06 54.26 32.46
CA THR A 226 0.59 55.02 33.56
C THR A 226 1.79 54.26 34.12
N SER A 227 2.86 54.98 34.45
CA SER A 227 4.07 54.44 35.09
C SER A 227 4.19 54.89 36.56
N PHE A 228 4.44 53.95 37.46
CA PHE A 228 4.63 54.19 38.89
C PHE A 228 6.00 53.73 39.35
N VAL A 229 6.75 54.59 40.02
CA VAL A 229 7.95 54.20 40.77
C VAL A 229 7.61 54.16 42.26
N VAL A 230 7.55 52.98 42.86
CA VAL A 230 7.14 52.78 44.25
C VAL A 230 8.37 52.63 45.15
N ASN A 231 8.67 53.68 45.91
CA ASN A 231 9.69 53.71 46.96
C ASN A 231 9.09 53.72 48.38
N GLY A 232 7.81 54.11 48.52
CA GLY A 232 7.04 54.10 49.75
C GLY A 232 6.16 52.85 49.91
N ALA A 233 5.24 52.89 50.88
CA ALA A 233 4.29 51.80 51.13
C ALA A 233 2.94 52.06 50.44
N VAL A 234 2.48 51.14 49.59
CA VAL A 234 1.15 51.17 48.99
C VAL A 234 0.33 50.01 49.54
N ARG A 235 -0.78 50.30 50.22
CA ARG A 235 -1.62 49.28 50.86
C ARG A 235 -3.11 49.45 50.52
N GLY A 236 -3.78 48.36 50.17
CA GLY A 236 -5.25 48.34 50.08
C GLY A 236 -5.93 48.50 51.44
N GLY A 237 -7.14 49.02 51.46
CA GLY A 237 -7.97 49.11 52.66
C GLY A 237 -8.49 47.75 53.09
N ASP A 238 -8.72 47.58 54.38
CA ASP A 238 -9.29 46.33 54.91
C ASP A 238 -10.81 46.30 54.65
N GLY A 239 -11.37 45.16 54.24
CA GLY A 239 -12.80 44.95 54.14
C GLY A 239 -13.46 44.91 55.53
N GLY A 240 -14.72 45.35 55.59
CA GLY A 240 -15.48 45.34 56.83
C GLY A 240 -16.06 43.97 57.16
N ALA A 241 -16.22 43.69 58.46
CA ALA A 241 -16.91 42.47 58.90
C ALA A 241 -18.38 42.47 58.46
N GLY A 242 -18.90 41.30 58.11
CA GLY A 242 -20.34 41.09 57.93
C GLY A 242 -21.07 41.21 59.27
N GLY A 243 -22.30 41.70 59.22
CA GLY A 243 -23.16 41.82 60.39
C GLY A 243 -23.66 40.46 60.88
N SER A 244 -23.94 40.38 62.18
CA SER A 244 -24.49 39.18 62.81
C SER A 244 -25.99 39.03 62.52
N GLY A 245 -26.47 37.81 62.26
CA GLY A 245 -27.87 37.45 61.98
C GLY A 245 -28.04 35.92 61.95
N ILE A 246 -29.24 35.41 61.66
CA ILE A 246 -29.43 33.95 61.47
C ILE A 246 -28.66 33.49 60.22
N VAL A 247 -28.69 34.31 59.17
CA VAL A 247 -27.73 34.25 58.07
C VAL A 247 -26.77 35.42 58.24
N PRO A 248 -25.50 35.20 58.61
CA PRO A 248 -24.52 36.27 58.70
C PRO A 248 -24.35 37.01 57.37
N GLY A 249 -24.15 38.31 57.43
CA GLY A 249 -23.81 39.09 56.24
C GLY A 249 -22.46 38.67 55.68
N SER A 250 -22.26 38.82 54.37
CA SER A 250 -20.96 38.55 53.76
C SER A 250 -19.89 39.51 54.30
N ALA A 251 -18.68 39.00 54.53
CA ALA A 251 -17.52 39.85 54.81
C ALA A 251 -17.18 40.70 53.57
N GLY A 252 -16.80 41.95 53.80
CA GLY A 252 -16.34 42.85 52.76
C GLY A 252 -15.00 42.39 52.21
N GLN A 253 -14.82 42.51 50.89
CA GLN A 253 -13.56 42.14 50.24
C GLN A 253 -12.44 43.12 50.61
N ALA A 254 -11.20 42.61 50.66
CA ALA A 254 -10.01 43.43 50.80
C ALA A 254 -9.79 44.33 49.56
N GLY A 255 -9.31 45.56 49.80
CA GLY A 255 -8.83 46.42 48.72
C GLY A 255 -7.50 45.93 48.14
N ALA A 256 -7.30 46.12 46.83
CA ALA A 256 -6.02 45.84 46.20
C ALA A 256 -4.96 46.88 46.60
N GLY A 257 -3.69 46.49 46.65
CA GLY A 257 -2.58 47.45 46.80
C GLY A 257 -2.54 48.43 45.63
N ILE A 258 -2.27 47.90 44.43
CA ILE A 258 -2.34 48.63 43.16
C ILE A 258 -3.31 47.91 42.23
N SER A 259 -4.16 48.68 41.53
CA SER A 259 -5.06 48.15 40.50
C SER A 259 -5.06 49.01 39.23
N GLY A 260 -5.17 48.39 38.06
CA GLY A 260 -5.33 49.13 36.80
C GLY A 260 -5.02 48.31 35.54
N GLU A 261 -5.02 48.99 34.40
CA GLU A 261 -4.78 48.41 33.09
C GLU A 261 -3.47 48.93 32.49
N SER A 262 -2.69 48.06 31.84
CA SER A 262 -1.44 48.38 31.14
C SER A 262 -0.52 49.32 31.92
N LEU A 263 -0.27 48.99 33.19
CA LEU A 263 0.55 49.78 34.09
C LEU A 263 2.03 49.38 33.99
N SER A 264 2.93 50.34 34.11
CA SER A 264 4.36 50.08 34.31
C SER A 264 4.72 50.36 35.76
N ILE A 265 5.10 49.34 36.53
CA ILE A 265 5.39 49.44 37.96
C ILE A 265 6.87 49.14 38.20
N THR A 266 7.59 50.11 38.72
CA THR A 266 8.98 49.95 39.16
C THR A 266 9.01 49.97 40.68
N LEU A 267 9.34 48.85 41.31
CA LEU A 267 9.48 48.74 42.76
C LEU A 267 10.93 49.06 43.14
N GLY A 268 11.12 50.19 43.81
CA GLY A 268 12.43 50.63 44.30
C GLY A 268 12.84 49.94 45.59
N ALA A 269 14.05 50.26 46.08
CA ALA A 269 14.68 49.53 47.18
C ALA A 269 13.84 49.48 48.48
N SER A 270 13.10 50.52 48.84
CA SER A 270 12.26 50.56 50.04
C SER A 270 10.76 50.37 49.76
N GLY A 271 10.40 50.09 48.51
CA GLY A 271 9.00 49.99 48.10
C GLY A 271 8.30 48.77 48.69
N SER A 272 7.08 48.96 49.17
CA SER A 272 6.21 47.85 49.58
C SER A 272 4.81 47.98 48.98
N ILE A 273 4.26 46.87 48.49
CA ILE A 273 2.90 46.80 47.95
C ILE A 273 2.15 45.70 48.71
N SER A 274 0.99 46.01 49.27
CA SER A 274 0.22 45.05 50.06
C SER A 274 -1.28 45.17 49.81
N GLY A 275 -1.98 44.03 49.72
CA GLY A 275 -3.44 44.01 49.75
C GLY A 275 -3.97 44.34 51.16
N GLY A 276 -5.23 44.76 51.26
CA GLY A 276 -5.95 44.81 52.53
C GLY A 276 -6.23 43.42 53.10
N LEU A 277 -6.76 43.33 54.31
CA LEU A 277 -7.43 42.13 54.82
C LEU A 277 -8.91 42.18 54.47
N ASP A 278 -9.54 41.08 54.10
CA ASP A 278 -10.99 41.04 53.99
C ASP A 278 -11.62 41.03 55.40
N GLY A 279 -12.94 41.16 55.48
CA GLY A 279 -13.65 41.14 56.77
C GLY A 279 -13.53 39.82 57.55
N GLY A 280 -12.97 38.77 56.93
CA GLY A 280 -12.66 37.47 57.55
C GLY A 280 -11.17 37.29 57.89
N GLY A 281 -10.30 38.25 57.56
CA GLY A 281 -8.87 38.22 57.84
C GLY A 281 -7.98 37.63 56.72
N ALA A 282 -8.51 37.34 55.54
CA ALA A 282 -7.70 36.90 54.39
C ALA A 282 -7.08 38.09 53.65
N ARG A 283 -5.83 37.98 53.23
CA ARG A 283 -5.12 39.04 52.49
C ARG A 283 -5.62 39.12 51.05
N GLY A 284 -6.01 40.31 50.61
CA GLY A 284 -6.36 40.61 49.22
C GLY A 284 -5.17 40.70 48.27
N ASN A 285 -5.45 41.00 47.01
CA ASN A 285 -4.42 41.14 45.98
C ASN A 285 -3.49 42.32 46.29
N ALA A 286 -2.18 42.11 46.24
CA ALA A 286 -1.21 43.20 46.23
C ALA A 286 -1.29 43.97 44.89
N LEU A 287 -1.43 43.22 43.80
CA LEU A 287 -1.53 43.73 42.43
C LEU A 287 -2.77 43.13 41.76
N ALA A 288 -3.63 43.98 41.19
CA ALA A 288 -4.74 43.56 40.34
C ALA A 288 -4.59 44.21 38.97
N LEU A 289 -3.98 43.49 38.03
CA LEU A 289 -3.51 44.04 36.77
C LEU A 289 -4.30 43.49 35.59
N SER A 290 -4.57 44.33 34.61
CA SER A 290 -5.11 43.97 33.30
C SER A 290 -4.32 44.67 32.20
N GLY A 291 -4.61 44.40 30.93
CA GLY A 291 -3.82 44.87 29.80
C GLY A 291 -2.37 44.39 29.85
N ASN A 292 -1.50 45.05 29.09
CA ASN A 292 -0.08 44.72 29.06
C ASN A 292 0.67 45.53 30.11
N SER A 293 0.76 44.97 31.31
CA SER A 293 1.44 45.60 32.46
C SER A 293 2.89 45.10 32.58
N SER A 294 3.75 45.89 33.21
CA SER A 294 5.14 45.52 33.50
C SER A 294 5.46 45.75 34.98
N LEU A 295 6.25 44.85 35.57
CA LEU A 295 6.82 44.95 36.90
C LEU A 295 8.34 44.82 36.82
N THR A 296 9.05 45.83 37.30
CA THR A 296 10.52 45.84 37.44
C THR A 296 10.88 46.03 38.91
N VAL A 297 11.79 45.22 39.45
CA VAL A 297 12.31 45.38 40.81
C VAL A 297 13.77 45.83 40.73
N VAL A 298 14.08 47.00 41.31
CA VAL A 298 15.37 47.68 41.15
C VAL A 298 16.47 47.13 42.06
N THR A 299 16.11 46.52 43.19
CA THR A 299 17.08 45.97 44.16
C THR A 299 16.51 44.74 44.86
N ALA A 300 17.31 43.69 45.00
CA ALA A 300 16.92 42.45 45.67
C ALA A 300 16.85 42.62 47.20
N GLY A 301 15.90 41.95 47.85
CA GLY A 301 15.91 41.68 49.30
C GLY A 301 15.26 42.70 50.24
N THR A 302 14.90 43.90 49.78
CA THR A 302 14.25 44.94 50.62
C THR A 302 12.86 45.37 50.14
N ALA A 303 12.57 45.18 48.85
CA ALA A 303 11.25 45.39 48.28
C ALA A 303 10.29 44.25 48.62
N THR A 304 9.04 44.55 48.98
CA THR A 304 8.05 43.51 49.39
C THR A 304 6.73 43.63 48.64
N ILE A 305 6.19 42.47 48.24
CA ILE A 305 4.83 42.33 47.71
C ILE A 305 4.10 41.36 48.65
N THR A 306 3.02 41.81 49.29
CA THR A 306 2.28 41.00 50.29
C THR A 306 0.81 40.85 49.88
N GLY A 307 0.42 39.64 49.49
CA GLY A 307 -0.88 39.34 48.87
C GLY A 307 -0.73 38.81 47.45
N ASN A 308 -1.81 38.36 46.82
CA ASN A 308 -1.74 37.72 45.50
C ASN A 308 -1.52 38.75 44.37
N ILE A 309 -1.11 38.26 43.20
CA ILE A 309 -1.03 39.03 41.96
C ILE A 309 -2.11 38.49 41.02
N ALA A 310 -3.17 39.26 40.80
CA ALA A 310 -4.25 38.89 39.89
C ALA A 310 -3.95 39.38 38.46
N LEU A 311 -3.95 38.44 37.51
CA LEU A 311 -3.69 38.63 36.09
C LEU A 311 -5.00 38.60 35.30
N GLY A 312 -5.48 39.77 34.92
CA GLY A 312 -6.60 39.95 34.00
C GLY A 312 -6.24 39.73 32.54
N ALA A 313 -7.11 40.12 31.61
CA ALA A 313 -6.83 40.00 30.18
C ALA A 313 -5.59 40.83 29.79
N GLY A 314 -4.60 40.22 29.15
CA GLY A 314 -3.31 40.84 28.81
C GLY A 314 -2.12 40.09 29.42
N ALA A 315 -0.91 40.66 29.35
CA ALA A 315 0.30 40.07 29.91
C ALA A 315 0.87 40.89 31.06
N LEU A 316 1.33 40.23 32.13
CA LEU A 316 2.28 40.80 33.08
C LEU A 316 3.70 40.47 32.61
N THR A 317 4.49 41.49 32.28
CA THR A 317 5.93 41.34 32.01
C THR A 317 6.72 41.58 33.29
N LEU A 318 7.45 40.57 33.73
CA LEU A 318 8.50 40.69 34.75
C LEU A 318 9.78 41.15 34.04
N ASP A 319 10.03 42.46 34.05
CA ASP A 319 11.17 43.05 33.35
C ASP A 319 12.37 43.25 34.28
N GLN A 320 13.31 42.30 34.20
CA GLN A 320 14.58 42.32 34.93
C GLN A 320 15.76 42.62 34.00
N SER A 321 15.57 43.59 33.09
CA SER A 321 16.61 44.11 32.20
C SER A 321 17.79 44.75 32.93
N ASN A 322 17.59 45.12 34.21
CA ASN A 322 18.62 45.60 35.13
C ASN A 322 19.57 44.51 35.65
N GLY A 323 19.33 43.23 35.33
CA GLY A 323 20.17 42.11 35.76
C GLY A 323 20.00 41.70 37.22
N VAL A 324 18.97 42.19 37.91
CA VAL A 324 18.72 41.89 39.33
C VAL A 324 17.92 40.59 39.47
N ASP A 325 18.43 39.67 40.29
CA ASP A 325 17.75 38.43 40.65
C ASP A 325 16.66 38.69 41.72
N ILE A 326 15.47 38.12 41.53
CA ILE A 326 14.33 38.28 42.46
C ILE A 326 13.57 36.98 42.71
N THR A 327 12.92 36.92 43.87
CA THR A 327 11.94 35.87 44.20
C THR A 327 10.53 36.46 44.29
N ILE A 328 9.57 35.85 43.61
CA ILE A 328 8.14 36.16 43.71
C ILE A 328 7.46 35.00 44.44
N ALA A 329 7.19 35.20 45.73
CA ALA A 329 6.49 34.23 46.58
C ALA A 329 4.97 34.34 46.51
N ASN A 330 4.47 35.33 45.78
CA ASN A 330 3.05 35.60 45.65
C ASN A 330 2.40 34.62 44.68
N ALA A 331 1.19 34.17 45.01
CA ALA A 331 0.35 33.44 44.07
C ALA A 331 -0.08 34.37 42.93
N MET A 332 0.18 33.97 41.69
CA MET A 332 -0.34 34.57 40.47
C MET A 332 -1.57 33.79 40.00
N THR A 333 -2.68 34.50 39.82
CA THR A 333 -3.98 33.91 39.48
C THR A 333 -4.64 34.59 38.29
N GLY A 334 -5.58 33.92 37.63
CA GLY A 334 -6.41 34.52 36.57
C GLY A 334 -6.04 34.09 35.15
N THR A 335 -6.60 34.78 34.14
CA THR A 335 -6.52 34.33 32.74
C THR A 335 -5.37 34.95 31.95
N GLY A 336 -4.68 35.94 32.51
CA GLY A 336 -3.60 36.67 31.86
C GLY A 336 -2.34 35.86 31.60
N ALA A 337 -1.53 36.34 30.65
CA ALA A 337 -0.23 35.78 30.31
C ALA A 337 0.86 36.32 31.25
N LEU A 338 1.96 35.59 31.35
CA LEU A 338 3.18 36.00 32.04
C LEU A 338 4.33 36.10 31.03
N ALA A 339 5.10 37.17 31.07
CA ALA A 339 6.33 37.30 30.29
C ALA A 339 7.51 37.56 31.21
N LYS A 340 8.67 36.98 30.92
CA LYS A 340 9.95 37.24 31.61
C LYS A 340 10.94 37.81 30.62
N THR A 341 11.44 39.03 30.85
CA THR A 341 12.46 39.70 30.03
C THR A 341 13.71 40.06 30.84
N GLY A 342 14.79 40.43 30.16
CA GLY A 342 16.04 40.84 30.78
C GLY A 342 16.91 39.69 31.30
N SER A 343 18.18 39.98 31.64
CA SER A 343 19.18 38.96 31.99
C SER A 343 19.05 38.39 33.41
N GLY A 344 18.36 39.09 34.33
CA GLY A 344 18.21 38.64 35.72
C GLY A 344 17.40 37.34 35.85
N THR A 345 17.56 36.66 36.99
CA THR A 345 16.81 35.47 37.41
C THR A 345 15.51 35.88 38.09
N VAL A 346 14.40 35.27 37.72
CA VAL A 346 13.15 35.31 38.51
C VAL A 346 12.89 33.92 39.06
N THR A 347 12.86 33.79 40.38
CA THR A 347 12.43 32.57 41.07
C THR A 347 10.97 32.72 41.49
N LEU A 348 10.12 31.80 41.06
CA LEU A 348 8.73 31.70 41.49
C LEU A 348 8.62 30.66 42.60
N SER A 349 7.91 31.01 43.67
CA SER A 349 7.68 30.09 44.80
C SER A 349 6.25 29.98 45.28
N GLY A 350 5.41 30.96 44.92
CA GLY A 350 3.98 30.95 45.22
C GLY A 350 3.19 29.90 44.44
N ASN A 351 1.98 29.63 44.91
CA ASN A 351 1.03 28.72 44.25
C ASN A 351 0.37 29.43 43.05
N ASN A 352 0.87 29.19 41.85
CA ASN A 352 0.42 29.88 40.64
C ASN A 352 -0.63 29.04 39.89
N ASP A 353 -1.79 29.63 39.59
CA ASP A 353 -2.91 28.94 38.90
C ASP A 353 -3.30 29.53 37.54
N TYR A 354 -2.64 30.61 37.12
CA TYR A 354 -3.02 31.37 35.94
C TYR A 354 -2.99 30.52 34.64
N SER A 355 -3.91 30.79 33.71
CA SER A 355 -4.09 29.96 32.51
C SER A 355 -3.47 30.50 31.22
N GLY A 356 -3.10 31.79 31.20
CA GLY A 356 -2.46 32.43 30.06
C GLY A 356 -1.04 31.90 29.84
N ALA A 357 -0.49 32.10 28.65
CA ALA A 357 0.84 31.57 28.29
C ALA A 357 1.97 32.24 29.10
N THR A 358 3.01 31.48 29.39
CA THR A 358 4.25 31.97 30.01
C THR A 358 5.35 32.08 28.95
N SER A 359 5.80 33.29 28.63
CA SER A 359 6.86 33.55 27.65
C SER A 359 8.16 33.95 28.35
N ILE A 360 9.19 33.12 28.26
CA ILE A 360 10.52 33.39 28.79
C ILE A 360 11.37 33.94 27.65
N LEU A 361 11.46 35.27 27.57
CA LEU A 361 12.09 36.00 26.46
C LEU A 361 13.57 36.28 26.71
N GLY A 362 14.03 36.23 27.98
CA GLY A 362 15.43 36.42 28.34
C GLY A 362 15.72 36.07 29.81
N GLY A 363 17.00 35.79 30.10
CA GLY A 363 17.47 35.45 31.44
C GLY A 363 16.95 34.07 31.89
N ARG A 364 16.71 33.94 33.20
CA ARG A 364 16.36 32.66 33.83
C ARG A 364 15.04 32.76 34.61
N LEU A 365 14.12 31.81 34.39
CA LEU A 365 12.90 31.64 35.20
C LEU A 365 12.99 30.31 35.95
N VAL A 366 12.93 30.36 37.28
CA VAL A 366 13.14 29.20 38.16
C VAL A 366 11.85 28.86 38.90
N ALA A 367 11.48 27.59 38.95
CA ALA A 367 10.50 27.05 39.89
C ALA A 367 11.21 26.46 41.11
N ASP A 368 10.85 26.90 42.32
CA ASP A 368 11.39 26.36 43.57
C ASP A 368 10.36 25.57 44.42
N SER A 369 9.12 25.47 43.93
CA SER A 369 8.02 24.74 44.57
C SER A 369 7.17 24.01 43.52
N SER A 370 6.39 22.99 43.93
CA SER A 370 5.61 22.15 43.01
C SER A 370 4.48 22.89 42.28
N THR A 371 4.11 24.06 42.79
CA THR A 371 3.06 24.93 42.24
C THR A 371 3.60 26.28 41.76
N ALA A 372 4.94 26.45 41.78
CA ALA A 372 5.60 27.65 41.29
C ALA A 372 5.35 27.86 39.79
N PHE A 373 5.27 26.78 39.01
CA PHE A 373 4.80 26.84 37.64
C PHE A 373 3.34 26.42 37.57
N SER A 374 2.57 27.15 36.77
CA SER A 374 1.15 26.86 36.56
C SER A 374 1.01 25.69 35.61
N ALA A 375 0.40 24.60 36.08
CA ALA A 375 0.00 23.49 35.23
C ALA A 375 -0.98 23.91 34.12
N ASN A 376 -1.67 25.05 34.29
CA ASN A 376 -2.60 25.58 33.31
C ASN A 376 -1.93 26.47 32.25
N SER A 377 -0.61 26.66 32.28
CA SER A 377 0.11 27.54 31.34
C SER A 377 0.89 26.76 30.27
N HIS A 378 0.96 27.35 29.08
CA HIS A 378 1.89 26.93 28.03
C HIS A 378 3.18 27.75 28.15
N TYR A 379 4.32 27.08 28.34
CA TYR A 379 5.62 27.70 28.54
C TYR A 379 6.39 27.76 27.21
N GLY A 380 6.65 28.97 26.72
CA GLY A 380 7.51 29.23 25.57
C GLY A 380 8.88 29.76 26.02
N VAL A 381 9.95 29.04 25.70
CA VAL A 381 11.33 29.41 26.08
C VAL A 381 12.08 29.93 24.85
N ALA A 382 12.36 31.23 24.79
CA ALA A 382 13.07 31.84 23.67
C ALA A 382 14.54 31.40 23.60
N ALA A 383 15.16 31.52 22.43
CA ALA A 383 16.58 31.24 22.27
C ALA A 383 17.42 32.11 23.23
N GLY A 384 18.36 31.49 23.96
CA GLY A 384 19.19 32.16 24.96
C GLY A 384 18.54 32.39 26.34
N ALA A 385 17.26 32.07 26.50
CA ALA A 385 16.59 32.04 27.81
C ALA A 385 16.67 30.65 28.45
N THR A 386 16.53 30.60 29.78
CA THR A 386 16.54 29.38 30.58
C THR A 386 15.28 29.26 31.44
N MET A 387 14.62 28.11 31.36
CA MET A 387 13.63 27.63 32.33
C MET A 387 14.32 26.60 33.24
N GLU A 388 14.13 26.70 34.55
CA GLU A 388 14.78 25.80 35.50
C GLU A 388 13.80 25.26 36.54
N ILE A 389 13.94 23.97 36.85
CA ILE A 389 13.32 23.29 37.99
C ILE A 389 14.42 23.16 39.04
N ALA A 390 14.36 23.97 40.11
CA ALA A 390 15.42 24.03 41.10
C ALA A 390 15.57 22.71 41.88
N SER A 391 16.75 22.45 42.43
CA SER A 391 16.93 21.38 43.41
C SER A 391 16.77 21.95 44.83
N ALA A 392 15.66 21.65 45.50
CA ALA A 392 15.39 22.07 46.88
C ALA A 392 14.89 20.91 47.75
N ALA A 393 15.20 20.94 49.05
CA ALA A 393 14.78 19.88 49.97
C ALA A 393 13.24 19.86 50.10
N GLY A 394 12.63 18.68 49.90
CA GLY A 394 11.16 18.51 49.94
C GLY A 394 10.43 18.92 48.66
N PHE A 395 11.15 19.36 47.62
CA PHE A 395 10.60 19.71 46.31
C PHE A 395 10.86 18.56 45.32
N SER A 396 9.78 17.94 44.82
CA SER A 396 9.86 16.79 43.90
C SER A 396 9.80 17.17 42.41
N GLY A 397 9.61 18.45 42.09
CA GLY A 397 9.50 18.95 40.71
C GLY A 397 8.24 19.76 40.45
N ALA A 398 8.07 20.25 39.22
CA ALA A 398 6.99 21.14 38.83
C ALA A 398 6.25 20.67 37.57
N THR A 399 5.00 21.12 37.43
CA THR A 399 4.14 20.76 36.30
C THR A 399 3.86 21.97 35.41
N VAL A 400 3.89 21.75 34.10
CA VAL A 400 3.50 22.75 33.08
C VAL A 400 2.45 22.16 32.14
N GLY A 401 1.62 23.03 31.56
CA GLY A 401 0.57 22.61 30.63
C GLY A 401 1.14 22.10 29.30
N ALA A 402 2.09 22.84 28.74
CA ALA A 402 2.82 22.47 27.53
C ALA A 402 4.15 23.23 27.45
N LEU A 403 5.08 22.77 26.61
CA LEU A 403 6.42 23.35 26.46
C LEU A 403 6.76 23.59 24.98
N SER A 404 7.27 24.76 24.63
CA SER A 404 7.78 25.08 23.29
C SER A 404 8.98 26.02 23.31
N GLY A 405 9.64 26.18 22.17
CA GLY A 405 10.70 27.17 21.96
C GLY A 405 12.08 26.58 21.72
N ALA A 406 13.09 27.45 21.75
CA ALA A 406 14.47 27.16 21.33
C ALA A 406 15.52 27.41 22.44
N GLY A 407 15.07 27.71 23.65
CA GLY A 407 15.95 27.99 24.80
C GLY A 407 16.41 26.74 25.55
N ASN A 408 16.81 26.94 26.81
CA ASN A 408 17.29 25.87 27.69
C ASN A 408 16.25 25.54 28.75
N VAL A 409 16.06 24.26 29.02
CA VAL A 409 15.30 23.73 30.16
C VAL A 409 16.28 22.92 31.00
N VAL A 410 16.41 23.28 32.28
CA VAL A 410 17.30 22.61 33.24
C VAL A 410 16.44 21.94 34.31
N ILE A 411 16.60 20.63 34.48
CA ILE A 411 15.87 19.83 35.48
C ILE A 411 16.84 19.47 36.61
N GLY A 412 16.60 20.00 37.80
CA GLY A 412 17.44 19.81 38.97
C GLY A 412 17.45 18.38 39.50
N ASN A 413 18.47 18.05 40.28
CA ASN A 413 18.66 16.71 40.83
C ASN A 413 17.48 16.30 41.73
N GLY A 414 17.00 15.07 41.58
CA GLY A 414 15.88 14.53 42.35
C GLY A 414 14.51 15.15 42.02
N THR A 415 14.43 15.97 40.96
CA THR A 415 13.17 16.61 40.54
C THR A 415 12.64 16.05 39.23
N ILE A 416 11.34 16.24 39.00
CA ILE A 416 10.64 15.85 37.78
C ILE A 416 10.01 17.07 37.12
N LEU A 417 10.32 17.30 35.85
CA LEU A 417 9.48 18.19 35.02
C LEU A 417 8.32 17.37 34.46
N THR A 418 7.08 17.71 34.85
CA THR A 418 5.88 17.09 34.28
C THR A 418 5.25 18.01 33.24
N ILE A 419 5.01 17.50 32.03
CA ILE A 419 4.41 18.23 30.91
C ILE A 419 3.12 17.52 30.50
N GLY A 420 2.05 18.27 30.22
CA GLY A 420 0.92 17.70 29.46
C GLY A 420 -0.48 18.12 29.90
N ALA A 421 -0.64 18.95 30.94
CA ALA A 421 -1.99 19.36 31.36
C ALA A 421 -2.81 20.08 30.25
N LYS A 422 -2.20 20.48 29.11
CA LYS A 422 -2.91 20.93 27.91
C LYS A 422 -2.86 19.93 26.74
N PRO A 423 -3.98 19.67 26.04
CA PRO A 423 -4.06 18.80 24.85
C PRO A 423 -3.57 19.53 23.59
N VAL A 424 -2.32 19.97 23.56
CA VAL A 424 -1.73 20.72 22.43
C VAL A 424 -0.48 20.03 21.90
N ALA A 425 -0.23 20.15 20.60
CA ALA A 425 1.02 19.75 19.99
C ALA A 425 2.01 20.93 20.02
N THR A 426 3.22 20.71 20.51
CA THR A 426 4.27 21.73 20.62
C THR A 426 5.60 21.24 20.07
N ILE A 427 6.42 22.19 19.62
CA ILE A 427 7.78 21.94 19.14
C ILE A 427 8.77 22.61 20.10
N PHE A 428 9.73 21.84 20.57
CA PHE A 428 10.87 22.32 21.33
C PHE A 428 12.16 22.00 20.59
N SER A 429 12.81 23.03 20.04
CA SER A 429 14.06 22.94 19.29
C SER A 429 15.30 23.25 20.13
N GLY A 430 15.10 23.58 21.41
CA GLY A 430 16.15 23.92 22.35
C GLY A 430 16.82 22.71 23.00
N GLN A 431 17.36 22.92 24.20
CA GLN A 431 18.01 21.88 25.00
C GLN A 431 17.27 21.63 26.32
N ILE A 432 16.87 20.39 26.57
CA ILE A 432 16.44 19.88 27.89
C ILE A 432 17.65 19.17 28.53
N SER A 433 18.03 19.56 29.74
CA SER A 433 19.24 19.06 30.39
C SER A 433 19.10 18.88 31.90
N GLY A 434 20.02 18.15 32.50
CA GLY A 434 20.22 18.09 33.95
C GLY A 434 19.91 16.73 34.57
N PRO A 435 20.23 16.56 35.86
CA PRO A 435 20.15 15.26 36.54
C PRO A 435 18.73 14.82 36.94
N GLY A 436 17.70 15.61 36.62
CA GLY A 436 16.32 15.27 36.92
C GLY A 436 15.63 14.39 35.87
N SER A 437 14.36 14.09 36.11
CA SER A 437 13.51 13.26 35.27
C SER A 437 12.53 14.10 34.43
N LEU A 438 12.08 13.54 33.31
CA LEU A 438 11.06 14.12 32.44
C LEU A 438 9.84 13.20 32.42
N SER A 439 8.67 13.75 32.75
CA SER A 439 7.40 13.04 32.72
C SER A 439 6.43 13.73 31.74
N LEU A 440 5.79 12.94 30.88
CA LEU A 440 4.66 13.39 30.09
C LEU A 440 3.39 12.75 30.66
N ASP A 441 2.46 13.58 31.14
CA ASP A 441 1.22 13.15 31.80
C ASP A 441 0.01 13.91 31.24
N GLY A 442 -0.17 13.86 29.94
CA GLY A 442 -1.30 14.51 29.30
C GLY A 442 -1.42 14.20 27.81
N PRO A 443 -2.59 14.41 27.20
CA PRO A 443 -2.89 13.99 25.82
C PRO A 443 -2.19 14.83 24.73
N GLY A 444 -1.37 15.82 25.11
CA GLY A 444 -0.59 16.64 24.19
C GLY A 444 0.55 15.89 23.51
N THR A 445 1.13 16.51 22.49
CA THR A 445 2.34 16.02 21.81
C THR A 445 3.49 16.98 22.05
N LEU A 446 4.62 16.48 22.55
CA LEU A 446 5.88 17.22 22.57
C LEU A 446 6.79 16.68 21.46
N SER A 447 7.13 17.52 20.48
CA SER A 447 8.09 17.20 19.42
C SER A 447 9.43 17.87 19.70
N LEU A 448 10.46 17.05 19.90
CA LEU A 448 11.85 17.47 20.12
C LEU A 448 12.60 17.49 18.78
N THR A 449 13.05 18.67 18.37
CA THR A 449 13.84 18.85 17.14
C THR A 449 15.27 19.32 17.43
N GLY A 450 15.59 19.64 18.69
CA GLY A 450 16.94 20.00 19.14
C GLY A 450 17.85 18.78 19.30
N SER A 451 19.15 18.95 19.10
CA SER A 451 20.14 17.86 18.99
C SER A 451 20.99 17.61 20.25
N SER A 452 20.62 18.16 21.41
CA SER A 452 21.46 18.09 22.62
C SER A 452 20.66 17.87 23.91
N ASN A 453 19.47 17.28 23.82
CA ASN A 453 18.70 16.96 25.02
C ASN A 453 19.36 15.80 25.76
N SER A 454 19.59 15.95 27.07
CA SER A 454 20.27 14.95 27.90
C SER A 454 19.80 15.06 29.35
N ILE A 455 19.00 14.10 29.79
CA ILE A 455 18.54 14.00 31.17
C ILE A 455 19.25 12.84 31.88
N GLU A 456 19.53 13.00 33.17
CA GLU A 456 20.16 11.94 33.96
C GLU A 456 19.20 11.16 34.88
N GLY A 457 17.90 11.41 34.75
CA GLY A 457 16.83 10.68 35.45
C GLY A 457 15.99 9.77 34.55
N LEU A 458 14.75 9.50 34.98
CA LEU A 458 13.76 8.71 34.25
C LEU A 458 13.08 9.53 33.15
N LEU A 459 12.88 8.93 31.98
CA LEU A 459 11.87 9.38 31.02
C LEU A 459 10.59 8.57 31.22
N LEU A 460 9.49 9.22 31.58
CA LEU A 460 8.19 8.57 31.79
C LEU A 460 7.11 9.13 30.85
N LEU A 461 6.44 8.25 30.11
CA LEU A 461 5.15 8.54 29.47
C LEU A 461 4.05 7.87 30.31
N CYS A 462 3.23 8.65 31.03
CA CYS A 462 2.21 8.14 31.96
C CYS A 462 1.15 7.29 31.24
N GLY A 463 0.71 6.21 31.90
CA GLY A 463 -0.45 5.40 31.50
C GLY A 463 -1.80 6.13 31.54
N CYS A 464 -1.80 7.37 32.02
CA CYS A 464 -2.94 8.05 32.62
C CYS A 464 -3.73 8.85 31.57
N SER A 465 -3.04 9.30 30.51
CA SER A 465 -3.49 10.41 29.66
C SER A 465 -3.14 10.27 28.17
N ASN A 466 -2.57 9.14 27.75
CA ASN A 466 -2.09 8.86 26.38
C ASN A 466 -1.17 9.95 25.76
N PRO A 467 -0.05 10.29 26.41
CA PRO A 467 0.88 11.30 25.91
C PRO A 467 1.59 10.89 24.62
N THR A 468 2.06 11.85 23.84
CA THR A 468 3.00 11.58 22.74
C THR A 468 4.30 12.36 22.91
N LEU A 469 5.42 11.64 22.95
CA LEU A 469 6.75 12.23 22.79
C LEU A 469 7.29 11.85 21.41
N GLU A 470 7.64 12.84 20.61
CA GLU A 470 8.23 12.64 19.29
C GLU A 470 9.64 13.24 19.27
N ILE A 471 10.63 12.45 18.88
CA ILE A 471 12.00 12.91 18.60
C ILE A 471 12.12 12.98 17.07
N ASN A 472 12.01 14.19 16.53
CA ASN A 472 11.87 14.46 15.10
C ASN A 472 13.11 15.18 14.56
N GLY A 473 14.08 14.41 14.06
CA GLY A 473 15.40 14.91 13.65
C GLY A 473 16.31 15.41 14.79
N GLY A 474 15.79 15.55 16.01
CA GLY A 474 16.53 15.90 17.22
C GLY A 474 17.18 14.69 17.91
N SER A 475 17.63 14.88 19.14
CA SER A 475 18.15 13.79 19.98
C SER A 475 17.73 13.93 21.44
N LEU A 476 17.64 12.80 22.14
CA LEU A 476 17.46 12.72 23.58
C LEU A 476 18.34 11.59 24.15
N SER A 477 19.22 11.95 25.08
CA SER A 477 19.93 10.99 25.93
C SER A 477 19.24 10.89 27.29
N VAL A 478 19.09 9.67 27.80
CA VAL A 478 18.48 9.35 29.10
C VAL A 478 19.40 8.40 29.85
N GLY A 479 19.78 8.70 31.08
CA GLY A 479 20.48 7.72 31.93
C GLY A 479 21.29 8.35 33.04
N ASP A 480 21.49 7.61 34.12
CA ASP A 480 22.14 8.09 35.34
C ASP A 480 23.62 7.66 35.39
N PRO A 481 24.60 8.54 35.06
CA PRO A 481 26.01 8.19 35.15
C PRO A 481 26.51 8.01 36.60
N ALA A 482 25.69 8.30 37.62
CA ALA A 482 26.02 8.20 39.04
C ALA A 482 25.42 6.96 39.73
N GLY A 483 24.71 6.08 39.02
CA GLY A 483 24.32 4.74 39.50
C GLY A 483 22.98 4.62 40.24
N GLY A 484 22.04 5.54 40.04
CA GLY A 484 20.64 5.38 40.40
C GLY A 484 19.80 4.67 39.32
N LEU A 485 18.47 4.65 39.49
CA LEU A 485 17.53 4.00 38.57
C LEU A 485 17.25 4.90 37.35
N GLY A 486 18.21 4.99 36.42
CA GLY A 486 17.99 5.59 35.10
C GLY A 486 17.17 4.66 34.19
N GLY A 487 16.36 5.21 33.27
CA GLY A 487 15.60 4.39 32.34
C GLY A 487 14.53 5.11 31.54
N ILE A 488 13.86 4.36 30.67
CA ILE A 488 12.73 4.84 29.87
C ILE A 488 11.52 3.95 30.15
N ALA A 489 10.43 4.55 30.60
CA ALA A 489 9.18 3.87 30.86
C ALA A 489 8.08 4.45 29.94
N VAL A 490 7.63 3.65 28.98
CA VAL A 490 6.48 3.96 28.12
C VAL A 490 5.25 3.26 28.69
N ALA A 491 4.70 3.81 29.78
CA ALA A 491 3.57 3.22 30.51
C ALA A 491 2.22 3.48 29.80
N GLY A 492 2.14 4.53 28.98
CA GLY A 492 0.99 4.85 28.13
C GLY A 492 1.39 5.71 26.93
N GLY A 493 0.44 5.98 26.05
CA GLY A 493 0.67 6.88 24.93
C GLY A 493 1.62 6.32 23.87
N THR A 494 2.40 7.17 23.20
CA THR A 494 3.30 6.77 22.10
C THR A 494 4.63 7.51 22.15
N LEU A 495 5.74 6.77 22.07
CA LEU A 495 7.08 7.31 21.88
C LEU A 495 7.50 7.15 20.41
N ARG A 496 7.82 8.23 19.71
CA ARG A 496 8.18 8.22 18.29
C ARG A 496 9.61 8.72 18.09
N VAL A 497 10.39 8.02 17.30
CA VAL A 497 11.74 8.42 16.88
C VAL A 497 11.78 8.41 15.36
N VAL A 498 11.72 9.61 14.78
CA VAL A 498 11.41 9.79 13.36
C VAL A 498 12.33 10.81 12.68
N ASN A 499 12.38 10.78 11.35
CA ASN A 499 13.08 11.76 10.51
C ASN A 499 14.55 12.00 10.91
N GLY A 500 15.29 10.94 11.27
CA GLY A 500 16.68 11.05 11.70
C GLY A 500 16.86 11.30 13.20
N GLY A 501 15.78 11.19 13.98
CA GLY A 501 15.80 11.35 15.44
C GLY A 501 16.67 10.30 16.14
N LYS A 502 17.28 10.67 17.27
CA LYS A 502 18.14 9.77 18.05
C LYS A 502 17.70 9.69 19.51
N LEU A 503 17.43 8.48 19.99
CA LEU A 503 17.18 8.21 21.40
C LEU A 503 18.30 7.31 21.95
N HIS A 504 18.98 7.74 23.00
CA HIS A 504 20.02 6.94 23.65
C HIS A 504 19.68 6.76 25.12
N MET A 505 19.41 5.52 25.54
CA MET A 505 19.38 5.17 26.95
C MET A 505 20.79 4.73 27.34
N ALA A 506 21.53 5.63 27.99
CA ALA A 506 22.96 5.52 28.24
C ALA A 506 23.31 4.61 29.44
N ASP A 507 22.35 4.32 30.32
CA ASP A 507 22.56 3.52 31.53
C ASP A 507 22.55 2.01 31.20
N PRO A 508 23.68 1.27 31.37
CA PRO A 508 23.74 -0.17 31.15
C PRO A 508 22.98 -1.00 32.19
N SER A 509 22.71 -0.42 33.37
CA SER A 509 21.92 -1.04 34.44
C SER A 509 20.43 -0.69 34.35
N GLY A 510 20.08 0.29 33.52
CA GLY A 510 18.72 0.75 33.30
C GLY A 510 17.88 -0.19 32.44
N PHE A 511 16.59 0.14 32.35
CA PHE A 511 15.62 -0.61 31.55
C PHE A 511 14.85 0.33 30.61
N LEU A 512 14.67 -0.10 29.36
CA LEU A 512 13.58 0.37 28.52
C LEU A 512 12.39 -0.54 28.77
N VAL A 513 11.35 -0.03 29.44
CA VAL A 513 10.11 -0.74 29.71
C VAL A 513 9.01 -0.17 28.82
N MET A 514 8.58 -0.95 27.83
CA MET A 514 7.53 -0.58 26.90
C MET A 514 6.24 -1.32 27.23
N GLN A 515 5.31 -0.64 27.91
CA GLN A 515 3.96 -1.13 28.18
C GLN A 515 2.91 -0.52 27.24
N SER A 516 3.34 0.35 26.33
CA SER A 516 2.56 0.99 25.27
C SER A 516 3.43 1.16 24.01
N ASN A 517 2.96 1.91 23.03
CA ASN A 517 3.51 1.92 21.68
C ASN A 517 4.82 2.71 21.53
N MET A 518 5.73 2.18 20.72
CA MET A 518 6.88 2.93 20.18
C MET A 518 6.97 2.76 18.66
N GLU A 519 7.30 3.86 17.99
CA GLU A 519 7.59 3.88 16.55
C GLU A 519 9.02 4.40 16.31
N VAL A 520 9.81 3.64 15.56
CA VAL A 520 11.15 4.03 15.10
C VAL A 520 11.13 3.99 13.57
N SER A 521 11.15 5.15 12.92
CA SER A 521 10.85 5.24 11.49
C SER A 521 11.69 6.26 10.75
N GLY A 522 12.05 5.95 9.51
CA GLY A 522 12.78 6.84 8.60
C GLY A 522 14.30 6.66 8.67
N PRO A 523 15.00 7.06 7.59
CA PRO A 523 16.44 6.87 7.49
C PRO A 523 17.18 7.63 8.57
N ASN A 524 18.24 7.03 9.11
CA ASN A 524 19.06 7.56 10.20
C ASN A 524 18.36 7.75 11.56
N SER A 525 17.09 7.38 11.70
CA SER A 525 16.44 7.30 13.00
C SER A 525 17.04 6.13 13.80
N LEU A 526 17.52 6.40 15.01
CA LEU A 526 18.26 5.42 15.82
C LEU A 526 17.79 5.42 17.27
N VAL A 527 17.50 4.24 17.79
CA VAL A 527 17.31 4.00 19.22
C VAL A 527 18.43 3.10 19.72
N THR A 528 19.21 3.56 20.70
CA THR A 528 20.25 2.75 21.36
C THR A 528 19.90 2.59 22.83
N VAL A 529 19.87 1.36 23.30
CA VAL A 529 19.56 0.99 24.69
C VAL A 529 20.75 0.20 25.22
N GLU A 530 21.54 0.80 26.12
CA GLU A 530 22.68 0.12 26.74
C GLU A 530 22.21 -1.01 27.68
N GLY A 531 21.15 -0.76 28.45
CA GLY A 531 20.50 -1.72 29.33
C GLY A 531 19.52 -2.69 28.65
N PHE A 532 18.65 -3.31 29.43
CA PHE A 532 17.72 -4.34 28.94
C PHE A 532 16.46 -3.71 28.32
N THR A 533 15.99 -4.28 27.19
CA THR A 533 14.75 -3.85 26.52
C THR A 533 13.60 -4.81 26.83
N GLY A 534 12.65 -4.40 27.68
CA GLY A 534 11.42 -5.15 27.96
C GLY A 534 10.24 -4.57 27.18
N ILE A 535 9.65 -5.37 26.30
CA ILE A 535 8.48 -5.00 25.49
C ILE A 535 7.33 -5.86 25.94
N GLY A 536 6.33 -5.26 26.58
CA GLY A 536 5.25 -6.00 27.21
C GLY A 536 4.48 -5.27 28.27
N GLY A 537 3.19 -5.59 28.40
CA GLY A 537 2.32 -5.01 29.43
C GLY A 537 0.96 -5.70 29.52
N PRO A 538 0.05 -5.19 30.38
CA PRO A 538 -1.31 -5.67 30.53
C PRO A 538 -2.26 -5.27 29.37
N SER A 539 -1.79 -4.43 28.45
CA SER A 539 -2.48 -3.97 27.24
C SER A 539 -1.72 -4.35 25.98
N ASN A 540 -2.34 -4.19 24.80
CA ASN A 540 -1.65 -4.44 23.54
C ASN A 540 -0.47 -3.47 23.38
N VAL A 541 0.70 -4.00 23.05
CA VAL A 541 1.94 -3.23 22.89
C VAL A 541 2.52 -3.44 21.50
N GLY A 542 2.79 -2.35 20.78
CA GLY A 542 3.46 -2.36 19.48
C GLY A 542 4.81 -1.67 19.49
N LEU A 543 5.85 -2.34 19.00
CA LEU A 543 7.08 -1.71 18.51
C LEU A 543 7.15 -1.87 16.99
N SER A 544 7.28 -0.77 16.27
CA SER A 544 7.53 -0.80 14.82
C SER A 544 8.85 -0.13 14.47
N ILE A 545 9.74 -0.86 13.79
CA ILE A 545 10.99 -0.35 13.21
C ILE A 545 10.85 -0.40 11.69
N SER A 546 10.85 0.76 11.04
CA SER A 546 10.50 0.86 9.63
C SER A 546 11.26 1.93 8.85
N ALA A 547 11.10 1.90 7.51
CA ALA A 547 11.61 2.91 6.58
C ALA A 547 13.11 3.24 6.73
N GLY A 548 13.95 2.24 7.00
CA GLY A 548 15.41 2.40 7.09
C GLY A 548 15.93 2.80 8.48
N ALA A 549 15.09 2.69 9.52
CA ALA A 549 15.46 3.02 10.88
C ALA A 549 16.17 1.87 11.61
N ALA A 550 16.90 2.17 12.68
CA ALA A 550 17.66 1.18 13.45
C ALA A 550 17.35 1.23 14.95
N MET A 551 17.37 0.07 15.59
CA MET A 551 17.35 -0.08 17.04
C MET A 551 18.47 -1.02 17.52
N GLU A 552 19.12 -0.67 18.62
CA GLU A 552 20.16 -1.46 19.28
C GLU A 552 19.78 -1.71 20.74
N SER A 553 19.64 -2.97 21.14
CA SER A 553 19.37 -3.42 22.51
C SER A 553 20.57 -4.20 23.05
N ARG A 554 21.48 -3.57 23.78
CA ARG A 554 22.81 -4.13 24.05
C ARG A 554 22.83 -5.18 25.16
N ALA A 555 22.07 -5.01 26.24
CA ALA A 555 22.03 -5.99 27.33
C ALA A 555 21.04 -7.16 27.10
N GLY A 556 20.30 -7.16 25.99
CA GLY A 556 19.28 -8.16 25.67
C GLY A 556 17.89 -7.55 25.53
N ALA A 557 16.94 -8.36 25.08
CA ALA A 557 15.56 -7.94 24.92
C ALA A 557 14.55 -9.06 25.16
N ALA A 558 13.36 -8.72 25.60
CA ALA A 558 12.24 -9.64 25.73
C ALA A 558 10.95 -9.04 25.15
N ILE A 559 10.21 -9.87 24.41
CA ILE A 559 8.88 -9.59 23.88
C ILE A 559 7.89 -10.47 24.65
N GLU A 560 7.26 -9.92 25.68
CA GLU A 560 6.42 -10.67 26.60
C GLU A 560 5.05 -9.99 26.74
N GLY A 561 3.95 -10.74 26.69
CA GLY A 561 2.64 -10.21 27.03
C GLY A 561 2.30 -10.53 28.48
N ILE A 562 1.35 -9.81 29.09
CA ILE A 562 0.60 -10.31 30.26
C ILE A 562 -0.89 -10.20 29.90
N GLY A 563 -1.50 -11.27 29.40
CA GLY A 563 -2.92 -11.26 29.02
C GLY A 563 -3.28 -10.42 27.78
N ALA A 564 -2.30 -9.86 27.06
CA ALA A 564 -2.49 -9.04 25.87
C ALA A 564 -1.47 -9.37 24.77
N SER A 565 -1.71 -8.89 23.55
CA SER A 565 -0.83 -9.12 22.40
C SER A 565 0.34 -8.13 22.38
N THR A 566 1.56 -8.66 22.46
CA THR A 566 2.80 -7.88 22.29
C THR A 566 3.42 -8.19 20.93
N THR A 567 3.55 -7.17 20.08
CA THR A 567 4.06 -7.34 18.70
C THR A 567 5.24 -6.41 18.42
N VAL A 568 6.32 -6.98 17.90
CA VAL A 568 7.43 -6.24 17.31
C VAL A 568 7.42 -6.48 15.80
N THR A 569 7.50 -5.40 15.02
CA THR A 569 7.60 -5.46 13.56
C THR A 569 8.84 -4.74 13.07
N VAL A 570 9.69 -5.44 12.33
CA VAL A 570 10.85 -4.87 11.63
C VAL A 570 10.60 -5.00 10.12
N THR A 571 10.35 -3.87 9.44
CA THR A 571 9.85 -3.89 8.06
C THR A 571 10.48 -2.83 7.17
N GLY A 572 10.65 -3.15 5.88
CA GLY A 572 11.20 -2.25 4.88
C GLY A 572 12.73 -2.35 4.75
N PRO A 573 13.29 -2.06 3.55
CA PRO A 573 14.73 -2.13 3.33
C PRO A 573 15.52 -1.20 4.26
N GLY A 574 16.62 -1.71 4.81
CA GLY A 574 17.51 -0.96 5.72
C GLY A 574 17.01 -0.86 7.16
N SER A 575 15.75 -1.25 7.44
CA SER A 575 15.23 -1.28 8.81
C SER A 575 15.89 -2.42 9.59
N SER A 576 16.40 -2.14 10.79
CA SER A 576 17.14 -3.14 11.55
C SER A 576 16.92 -3.08 13.06
N TRP A 577 16.95 -4.26 13.70
CA TRP A 577 17.03 -4.40 15.15
C TRP A 577 18.19 -5.31 15.52
N THR A 578 19.11 -4.83 16.34
CA THR A 578 20.25 -5.60 16.82
C THR A 578 20.16 -5.80 18.33
N VAL A 579 20.19 -7.04 18.77
CA VAL A 579 20.16 -7.45 20.17
C VAL A 579 21.51 -8.05 20.55
N GLY A 580 22.20 -7.41 21.49
CA GLY A 580 23.58 -7.72 21.89
C GLY A 580 23.73 -8.97 22.76
N ASN A 581 22.65 -9.44 23.37
CA ASN A 581 22.63 -10.61 24.25
C ASN A 581 21.46 -11.53 23.88
N THR A 582 20.74 -12.09 24.86
CA THR A 582 19.61 -12.98 24.61
C THR A 582 18.39 -12.19 24.15
N LEU A 583 17.72 -12.69 23.10
CA LEU A 583 16.40 -12.22 22.68
C LEU A 583 15.34 -13.27 23.05
N PHE A 584 14.37 -12.86 23.86
CA PHE A 584 13.23 -13.68 24.24
C PHE A 584 11.99 -13.26 23.45
N VAL A 585 11.29 -14.21 22.86
CA VAL A 585 9.99 -14.01 22.22
C VAL A 585 8.99 -14.93 22.91
N GLY A 586 8.10 -14.36 23.72
CA GLY A 586 7.30 -15.07 24.72
C GLY A 586 8.02 -15.20 26.05
N GLY A 587 7.25 -15.38 27.14
CA GLY A 587 7.72 -15.19 28.51
C GLY A 587 7.83 -16.45 29.38
N TYR A 588 8.56 -16.26 30.50
CA TYR A 588 8.96 -17.26 31.50
C TYR A 588 8.04 -17.42 32.73
N SER A 589 7.13 -16.47 33.00
CA SER A 589 6.54 -16.37 34.35
C SER A 589 5.05 -16.00 34.44
N LEU A 590 4.44 -15.41 33.41
CA LEU A 590 3.05 -14.90 33.48
C LEU A 590 2.20 -15.16 32.21
N GLY A 591 2.65 -16.10 31.36
CA GLY A 591 1.82 -16.70 30.31
C GLY A 591 1.52 -15.87 29.05
N GLY A 592 1.92 -14.60 28.90
CA GLY A 592 1.50 -13.84 27.73
C GLY A 592 2.33 -14.03 26.44
N THR A 593 1.72 -13.58 25.35
CA THR A 593 2.09 -13.91 23.97
C THR A 593 3.05 -12.86 23.39
N GLY A 594 4.21 -13.30 22.89
CA GLY A 594 5.15 -12.43 22.16
C GLY A 594 5.21 -12.78 20.68
N ALA A 595 5.15 -11.76 19.81
CA ALA A 595 5.29 -11.95 18.37
C ALA A 595 6.36 -11.02 17.78
N LEU A 596 7.22 -11.57 16.92
CA LEU A 596 8.18 -10.82 16.11
C LEU A 596 7.91 -11.08 14.63
N THR A 597 7.70 -10.02 13.86
CA THR A 597 7.53 -10.07 12.41
C THR A 597 8.67 -9.33 11.72
N ILE A 598 9.34 -10.01 10.79
CA ILE A 598 10.40 -9.47 9.95
C ILE A 598 9.92 -9.56 8.51
N SER A 599 9.73 -8.41 7.86
CA SER A 599 9.08 -8.36 6.54
C SER A 599 9.68 -7.33 5.59
N ALA A 600 9.41 -7.48 4.30
CA ALA A 600 9.71 -6.50 3.25
C ALA A 600 11.16 -5.95 3.27
N GLY A 601 12.16 -6.78 3.56
CA GLY A 601 13.57 -6.38 3.60
C GLY A 601 14.13 -5.98 4.98
N GLY A 602 13.33 -6.10 6.04
CA GLY A 602 13.79 -5.85 7.41
C GLY A 602 14.81 -6.88 7.91
N THR A 603 15.69 -6.49 8.84
CA THR A 603 16.73 -7.37 9.41
C THR A 603 16.71 -7.38 10.94
N VAL A 604 16.77 -8.56 11.55
CA VAL A 604 16.99 -8.70 13.00
C VAL A 604 18.26 -9.49 13.26
N ASN A 605 19.13 -8.97 14.14
CA ASN A 605 20.36 -9.60 14.56
C ASN A 605 20.31 -9.91 16.05
N SER A 606 20.56 -11.16 16.44
CA SER A 606 20.76 -11.58 17.82
C SER A 606 22.17 -12.18 17.94
N SER A 607 23.05 -11.52 18.68
CA SER A 607 24.39 -12.05 18.96
C SER A 607 24.38 -13.12 20.04
N GLY A 608 23.46 -13.05 21.01
CA GLY A 608 23.19 -14.13 21.95
C GLY A 608 22.10 -15.08 21.45
N PRO A 609 21.70 -16.06 22.29
CA PRO A 609 20.63 -16.99 21.96
C PRO A 609 19.30 -16.28 21.69
N LEU A 610 18.52 -16.81 20.75
CA LEU A 610 17.14 -16.41 20.48
C LEU A 610 16.20 -17.52 20.93
N TRP A 611 15.34 -17.24 21.90
CA TRP A 611 14.39 -18.21 22.46
C TRP A 611 12.96 -17.81 22.12
N ILE A 612 12.21 -18.74 21.54
CA ILE A 612 10.83 -18.55 21.11
C ILE A 612 9.98 -19.55 21.91
N GLY A 613 9.20 -19.06 22.86
CA GLY A 613 8.38 -19.92 23.71
C GLY A 613 7.45 -19.17 24.66
N SER A 614 6.23 -19.67 24.84
CA SER A 614 5.26 -19.23 25.85
C SER A 614 4.63 -20.43 26.57
N ASP A 615 4.17 -20.21 27.81
CA ASP A 615 3.56 -21.25 28.65
C ASP A 615 2.44 -21.98 27.89
N PRO A 616 2.45 -23.33 27.84
CA PRO A 616 1.47 -24.11 27.10
C PRO A 616 0.05 -24.10 27.67
N ASP A 617 -0.20 -23.58 28.88
CA ASP A 617 -1.50 -23.72 29.57
C ASP A 617 -2.67 -23.15 28.73
N PRO A 618 -3.49 -24.02 28.10
CA PRO A 618 -4.58 -23.58 27.24
C PRO A 618 -5.78 -23.06 28.06
N SER A 619 -5.83 -23.32 29.38
CA SER A 619 -6.88 -22.80 30.25
C SER A 619 -6.79 -21.29 30.46
N LEU A 620 -5.63 -20.70 30.17
CA LEU A 620 -5.38 -19.27 30.25
C LEU A 620 -5.62 -18.55 28.90
N GLY A 621 -5.94 -19.28 27.83
CA GLY A 621 -6.34 -18.71 26.53
C GLY A 621 -5.22 -18.02 25.74
N PHE A 622 -3.96 -18.26 26.07
CA PHE A 622 -2.83 -17.57 25.46
C PHE A 622 -2.40 -18.21 24.13
N ALA A 623 -2.11 -17.37 23.13
CA ALA A 623 -1.54 -17.78 21.85
C ALA A 623 -0.05 -18.17 21.98
N ARG A 624 0.45 -18.93 21.00
CA ARG A 624 1.87 -19.33 20.96
C ARG A 624 2.77 -18.13 20.70
N ALA A 625 3.94 -18.09 21.33
CA ALA A 625 5.00 -17.20 20.90
C ALA A 625 5.40 -17.48 19.44
N SER A 626 5.56 -16.43 18.64
CA SER A 626 5.77 -16.60 17.20
C SER A 626 6.82 -15.65 16.62
N VAL A 627 7.68 -16.19 15.76
CA VAL A 627 8.56 -15.40 14.89
C VAL A 627 8.22 -15.71 13.43
N SER A 628 8.00 -14.67 12.63
CA SER A 628 7.73 -14.78 11.19
C SER A 628 8.74 -13.99 10.39
N VAL A 629 9.38 -14.63 9.41
CA VAL A 629 10.32 -14.02 8.47
C VAL A 629 9.78 -14.21 7.06
N THR A 630 9.24 -13.15 6.46
CA THR A 630 8.54 -13.22 5.17
C THR A 630 8.97 -12.12 4.19
N GLY A 631 9.07 -12.47 2.91
CA GLY A 631 9.42 -11.54 1.85
C GLY A 631 10.91 -11.53 1.53
N ALA A 632 11.22 -11.34 0.25
CA ALA A 632 12.59 -11.30 -0.24
C ALA A 632 13.41 -10.21 0.49
N GLY A 633 14.61 -10.57 0.93
CA GLY A 633 15.51 -9.68 1.66
C GLY A 633 15.24 -9.54 3.16
N SER A 634 14.17 -10.16 3.69
CA SER A 634 13.95 -10.22 5.14
C SER A 634 14.86 -11.26 5.80
N VAL A 635 15.59 -10.85 6.84
CA VAL A 635 16.64 -11.67 7.44
C VAL A 635 16.55 -11.71 8.96
N LEU A 636 16.61 -12.92 9.52
CA LEU A 636 16.85 -13.17 10.94
C LEU A 636 18.23 -13.81 11.12
N ASN A 637 19.13 -13.13 11.84
CA ASN A 637 20.45 -13.65 12.19
C ASN A 637 20.47 -14.04 13.68
N ALA A 638 20.25 -15.32 13.99
CA ALA A 638 20.30 -15.88 15.34
C ALA A 638 21.65 -16.58 15.59
N ASN A 639 22.70 -15.78 15.82
CA ASN A 639 24.08 -16.28 15.83
C ASN A 639 24.43 -17.04 17.12
N GLY A 640 23.81 -16.71 18.26
CA GLY A 640 24.04 -17.38 19.55
C GLY A 640 23.22 -18.66 19.78
N GLY A 641 22.53 -19.15 18.74
CA GLY A 641 21.67 -20.34 18.80
C GLY A 641 20.17 -19.96 18.77
N LEU A 642 19.36 -20.81 18.14
CA LEU A 642 17.93 -20.59 17.98
C LEU A 642 17.15 -21.73 18.61
N LEU A 643 16.23 -21.41 19.52
CA LEU A 643 15.42 -22.38 20.25
C LEU A 643 13.93 -22.08 20.07
N VAL A 644 13.17 -23.05 19.57
CA VAL A 644 11.73 -22.94 19.25
C VAL A 644 10.96 -23.95 20.08
N GLY A 645 10.24 -23.49 21.11
CA GLY A 645 9.63 -24.33 22.14
C GLY A 645 10.70 -25.06 22.96
N TYR A 646 10.74 -24.87 24.27
CA TYR A 646 11.81 -25.42 25.11
C TYR A 646 11.30 -26.05 26.41
N PRO A 647 12.07 -26.93 27.04
CA PRO A 647 11.64 -27.59 28.28
C PRO A 647 11.45 -26.55 29.39
N GLY A 648 10.32 -26.61 30.09
CA GLY A 648 10.08 -25.76 31.25
C GLY A 648 11.12 -25.99 32.35
N CYS A 649 11.34 -25.00 33.22
CA CYS A 649 12.24 -25.08 34.38
C CYS A 649 11.78 -26.04 35.50
N GLY A 650 10.94 -27.04 35.18
CA GLY A 650 10.43 -28.05 36.11
C GLY A 650 9.13 -27.69 36.82
N CYS A 651 8.50 -26.55 36.52
CA CYS A 651 7.30 -26.07 37.24
C CYS A 651 6.02 -25.94 36.39
N GLY A 652 6.06 -26.08 35.05
CA GLY A 652 4.93 -25.68 34.18
C GLY A 652 4.80 -26.35 32.80
N GLY A 653 5.43 -27.51 32.55
CA GLY A 653 5.38 -28.17 31.23
C GLY A 653 6.30 -27.52 30.17
N ASP A 654 6.31 -28.04 28.94
CA ASP A 654 7.16 -27.54 27.85
C ASP A 654 6.57 -26.28 27.22
N TYR A 655 7.39 -25.29 26.88
CA TYR A 655 6.95 -24.06 26.23
C TYR A 655 6.54 -24.29 24.76
N THR A 656 5.48 -23.62 24.31
CA THR A 656 5.03 -23.61 22.90
C THR A 656 5.69 -22.49 22.12
N GLY A 657 6.21 -22.77 20.93
CA GLY A 657 6.86 -21.76 20.09
C GLY A 657 6.70 -22.05 18.60
N ALA A 658 6.61 -21.01 17.79
CA ALA A 658 6.51 -21.14 16.34
C ALA A 658 7.53 -20.25 15.62
N LEU A 659 8.25 -20.82 14.67
CA LEU A 659 9.11 -20.12 13.73
C LEU A 659 8.59 -20.35 12.31
N THR A 660 8.26 -19.28 11.60
CA THR A 660 7.84 -19.35 10.19
C THR A 660 8.84 -18.61 9.31
N THR A 661 9.28 -19.25 8.22
CA THR A 661 10.01 -18.59 7.13
C THR A 661 9.29 -18.81 5.81
N ALA A 662 9.01 -17.76 5.05
CA ALA A 662 8.22 -17.84 3.81
C ALA A 662 8.61 -16.73 2.82
N ASP A 663 8.14 -16.84 1.57
CA ASP A 663 8.23 -15.80 0.54
C ASP A 663 9.65 -15.25 0.31
N GLY A 664 10.67 -16.11 0.39
CA GLY A 664 12.07 -15.74 0.24
C GLY A 664 12.74 -15.15 1.49
N GLY A 665 12.05 -15.13 2.65
CA GLY A 665 12.64 -14.80 3.94
C GLY A 665 13.78 -15.77 4.33
N THR A 666 14.79 -15.27 5.05
CA THR A 666 15.98 -16.04 5.42
C THR A 666 16.20 -16.06 6.93
N VAL A 667 16.39 -17.25 7.49
CA VAL A 667 16.81 -17.45 8.89
C VAL A 667 18.20 -18.06 8.92
N ASN A 668 19.15 -17.36 9.51
CA ASN A 668 20.51 -17.81 9.76
C ASN A 668 20.65 -18.21 11.24
N ALA A 669 20.90 -19.49 11.52
CA ALA A 669 21.10 -20.00 12.88
C ALA A 669 22.46 -20.70 12.96
N GLY A 670 23.53 -19.89 13.03
CA GLY A 670 24.92 -20.36 12.89
C GLY A 670 25.38 -21.34 13.97
N ALA A 671 24.89 -21.20 15.21
CA ALA A 671 25.19 -22.11 16.31
C ALA A 671 24.25 -23.33 16.41
N GLY A 672 23.31 -23.48 15.45
CA GLY A 672 22.31 -24.56 15.44
C GLY A 672 20.90 -24.09 15.77
N LEU A 673 19.92 -24.88 15.34
CA LEU A 673 18.50 -24.72 15.62
C LEU A 673 18.00 -25.90 16.46
N GLN A 674 17.30 -25.64 17.56
CA GLN A 674 16.59 -26.64 18.34
C GLN A 674 15.09 -26.35 18.33
N ILE A 675 14.30 -27.38 18.05
CA ILE A 675 12.84 -27.36 18.06
C ILE A 675 12.42 -28.32 19.18
N GLY A 676 11.94 -27.81 20.31
CA GLY A 676 11.48 -28.66 21.41
C GLY A 676 10.12 -29.27 21.15
N ARG A 677 9.65 -30.10 22.08
CA ARG A 677 8.47 -30.98 21.90
C ARG A 677 7.19 -30.27 21.45
N LEU A 678 6.96 -29.03 21.91
CA LEU A 678 5.81 -28.21 21.51
C LEU A 678 6.18 -27.04 20.58
N GLY A 679 7.37 -27.13 19.97
CA GLY A 679 7.88 -26.20 18.97
C GLY A 679 7.51 -26.61 17.54
N THR A 680 7.30 -25.62 16.68
CA THR A 680 7.05 -25.83 15.25
C THR A 680 7.96 -24.94 14.40
N LEU A 681 8.68 -25.53 13.45
CA LEU A 681 9.31 -24.83 12.33
C LEU A 681 8.42 -24.97 11.09
N ALA A 682 7.87 -23.86 10.58
CA ALA A 682 7.11 -23.81 9.35
C ALA A 682 7.93 -23.18 8.21
N ILE A 683 8.02 -23.87 7.08
CA ILE A 683 8.68 -23.40 5.85
C ILE A 683 7.60 -23.21 4.79
N GLY A 684 7.42 -21.97 4.34
CA GLY A 684 6.61 -21.59 3.17
C GLY A 684 5.16 -21.20 3.42
N ALA A 685 4.54 -21.63 4.54
CA ALA A 685 3.16 -21.26 4.92
C ALA A 685 2.07 -21.34 3.81
N GLY A 686 2.29 -22.14 2.75
CA GLY A 686 1.41 -22.28 1.59
C GLY A 686 1.79 -21.45 0.36
N GLY A 687 2.75 -20.52 0.50
CA GLY A 687 3.33 -19.70 -0.57
C GLY A 687 4.68 -20.23 -1.06
N LEU A 688 5.62 -19.31 -1.32
CA LEU A 688 7.01 -19.65 -1.66
C LEU A 688 7.79 -20.01 -0.41
N ALA A 689 8.76 -20.91 -0.53
CA ALA A 689 9.61 -21.31 0.58
C ALA A 689 10.44 -20.14 1.13
N GLY A 690 10.62 -20.13 2.45
CA GLY A 690 11.73 -19.41 3.07
C GLY A 690 12.98 -20.30 3.16
N THR A 691 14.11 -19.67 3.48
CA THR A 691 15.40 -20.36 3.61
C THR A 691 15.79 -20.49 5.08
N ILE A 692 16.24 -21.68 5.47
CA ILE A 692 16.88 -21.96 6.77
C ILE A 692 18.34 -22.31 6.53
N VAL A 693 19.25 -21.51 7.08
CA VAL A 693 20.70 -21.73 7.01
C VAL A 693 21.22 -22.06 8.40
N THR A 694 21.54 -23.34 8.62
CA THR A 694 22.06 -23.84 9.90
C THR A 694 22.86 -25.13 9.69
N PRO A 695 23.92 -25.39 10.48
CA PRO A 695 24.68 -26.64 10.36
C PRO A 695 23.89 -27.87 10.86
N ALA A 696 23.00 -27.70 11.83
CA ALA A 696 22.25 -28.80 12.43
C ALA A 696 20.91 -28.34 13.01
N ILE A 697 19.92 -29.24 12.98
CA ILE A 697 18.61 -29.08 13.60
C ILE A 697 18.39 -30.22 14.59
N VAL A 698 18.13 -29.91 15.85
CA VAL A 698 17.60 -30.88 16.83
C VAL A 698 16.08 -30.74 16.82
N ASN A 699 15.39 -31.68 16.18
CA ASN A 699 13.94 -31.69 16.04
C ASN A 699 13.30 -32.67 17.04
N ASP A 700 12.76 -32.15 18.14
CA ASP A 700 11.91 -32.88 19.09
C ASP A 700 10.42 -32.51 18.97
N GLY A 701 10.09 -31.50 18.16
CA GLY A 701 8.73 -31.04 17.86
C GLY A 701 8.27 -31.39 16.45
N GLU A 702 7.96 -30.36 15.66
CA GLU A 702 7.50 -30.51 14.27
C GLU A 702 8.27 -29.61 13.30
N ILE A 703 8.66 -30.20 12.16
CA ILE A 703 9.02 -29.47 10.94
C ILE A 703 7.85 -29.58 9.94
N LEU A 704 7.25 -28.45 9.59
CA LEU A 704 6.17 -28.34 8.61
C LEU A 704 6.67 -27.67 7.33
N ALA A 705 6.83 -28.44 6.26
CA ALA A 705 7.18 -27.93 4.94
C ALA A 705 5.92 -27.77 4.08
N ASN A 706 5.50 -26.52 3.83
CA ASN A 706 4.31 -26.18 3.05
C ASN A 706 4.63 -25.07 2.05
N PHE A 707 5.07 -25.43 0.86
CA PHE A 707 5.40 -24.46 -0.19
C PHE A 707 5.13 -25.03 -1.59
N VAL A 708 5.12 -24.16 -2.59
CA VAL A 708 4.80 -24.49 -3.99
C VAL A 708 6.02 -24.64 -4.90
N ASP A 709 7.17 -24.15 -4.47
CA ASP A 709 8.45 -24.12 -5.20
C ASP A 709 9.44 -25.19 -4.68
N VAL A 710 10.75 -24.97 -4.87
CA VAL A 710 11.80 -25.94 -4.48
C VAL A 710 12.62 -25.36 -3.34
N SER A 711 12.84 -26.14 -2.28
CA SER A 711 13.70 -25.74 -1.16
C SER A 711 14.59 -26.89 -0.71
N THR A 712 15.86 -26.57 -0.50
CA THR A 712 16.88 -27.50 0.00
C THR A 712 17.15 -27.22 1.47
N LEU A 713 16.94 -28.24 2.31
CA LEU A 713 17.32 -28.22 3.71
C LEU A 713 18.59 -29.07 3.89
N ALA A 714 19.74 -28.40 3.96
CA ALA A 714 21.05 -29.05 4.00
C ALA A 714 21.50 -29.51 5.40
N ALA A 715 20.83 -29.06 6.45
CA ALA A 715 21.20 -29.33 7.83
C ALA A 715 21.11 -30.83 8.20
N ASN A 716 21.96 -31.28 9.13
CA ASN A 716 21.77 -32.57 9.78
C ASN A 716 20.61 -32.48 10.78
N ILE A 717 19.58 -33.32 10.65
CA ILE A 717 18.42 -33.31 11.55
C ILE A 717 18.45 -34.51 12.51
N SER A 718 18.44 -34.26 13.82
CA SER A 718 18.35 -35.28 14.89
C SER A 718 17.10 -35.07 15.75
N GLY A 719 16.90 -35.88 16.81
CA GLY A 719 15.79 -35.73 17.76
C GLY A 719 14.64 -36.73 17.58
N THR A 720 13.54 -36.48 18.28
CA THR A 720 12.37 -37.39 18.36
C THR A 720 11.12 -36.87 17.63
N GLY A 721 11.20 -35.67 17.07
CA GLY A 721 10.12 -34.95 16.43
C GLY A 721 9.76 -35.45 15.03
N THR A 722 8.72 -34.84 14.47
CA THR A 722 8.11 -35.24 13.18
C THR A 722 8.48 -34.29 12.05
N LEU A 723 8.34 -34.77 10.81
CA LEU A 723 8.40 -33.94 9.61
C LEU A 723 7.14 -34.16 8.77
N THR A 724 6.44 -33.09 8.44
CA THR A 724 5.26 -33.09 7.57
C THR A 724 5.56 -32.33 6.29
N LYS A 725 5.53 -33.00 5.15
CA LYS A 725 5.62 -32.39 3.82
C LYS A 725 4.23 -32.26 3.20
N GLN A 726 3.83 -31.02 2.98
CA GLN A 726 2.60 -30.60 2.30
C GLN A 726 2.92 -29.52 1.25
N GLY A 727 1.90 -29.03 0.54
CA GLY A 727 2.09 -28.15 -0.62
C GLY A 727 2.59 -28.90 -1.86
N SER A 728 2.48 -28.28 -3.04
CA SER A 728 2.83 -28.89 -4.33
C SER A 728 4.34 -28.92 -4.61
N GLY A 729 5.14 -28.17 -3.85
CA GLY A 729 6.58 -27.99 -4.06
C GLY A 729 7.44 -29.20 -3.67
N GLN A 730 8.76 -29.04 -3.83
CA GLN A 730 9.78 -30.06 -3.57
C GLN A 730 10.67 -29.71 -2.38
N LEU A 731 10.68 -30.56 -1.35
CA LEU A 731 11.66 -30.49 -0.27
C LEU A 731 12.83 -31.43 -0.55
N ILE A 732 14.05 -30.89 -0.60
CA ILE A 732 15.28 -31.66 -0.81
C ILE A 732 16.05 -31.76 0.51
N LEU A 733 16.28 -32.98 0.99
CA LEU A 733 17.10 -33.27 2.16
C LEU A 733 18.46 -33.83 1.72
N THR A 734 19.54 -33.09 1.98
CA THR A 734 20.92 -33.50 1.65
C THR A 734 21.77 -33.87 2.86
N GLY A 735 21.35 -33.46 4.07
CA GLY A 735 22.06 -33.75 5.32
C GLY A 735 21.90 -35.19 5.83
N LYS A 736 22.63 -35.52 6.91
CA LYS A 736 22.45 -36.76 7.67
C LYS A 736 21.28 -36.59 8.65
N ASN A 737 20.11 -37.08 8.27
CA ASN A 737 18.91 -37.02 9.11
C ASN A 737 18.75 -38.34 9.88
N SER A 738 18.78 -38.25 11.20
CA SER A 738 18.72 -39.38 12.13
C SER A 738 17.60 -39.24 13.18
N TYR A 739 16.67 -38.30 13.00
CA TYR A 739 15.51 -38.20 13.89
C TYR A 739 14.61 -39.43 13.76
N THR A 740 13.88 -39.74 14.84
CA THR A 740 13.12 -41.00 14.96
C THR A 740 11.62 -40.85 14.81
N GLY A 741 11.07 -39.64 14.95
CA GLY A 741 9.64 -39.40 14.73
C GLY A 741 9.25 -39.59 13.26
N ALA A 742 7.96 -39.79 13.02
CA ALA A 742 7.44 -40.12 11.69
C ALA A 742 7.60 -38.98 10.68
N THR A 743 7.85 -39.36 9.43
CA THR A 743 7.81 -38.45 8.28
C THR A 743 6.53 -38.69 7.49
N SER A 744 5.68 -37.67 7.35
CA SER A 744 4.43 -37.75 6.58
C SER A 744 4.54 -36.92 5.31
N VAL A 745 4.33 -37.52 4.14
CA VAL A 745 4.31 -36.81 2.86
C VAL A 745 2.89 -36.84 2.31
N LEU A 746 2.20 -35.71 2.48
CA LEU A 746 0.79 -35.54 2.13
C LEU A 746 0.62 -35.05 0.68
N SER A 747 1.57 -34.25 0.18
CA SER A 747 1.55 -33.68 -1.18
C SER A 747 2.95 -33.24 -1.63
N GLY A 748 3.12 -33.11 -2.94
CA GLY A 748 4.38 -32.69 -3.57
C GLY A 748 5.46 -33.76 -3.47
N LEU A 749 6.73 -33.33 -3.57
CA LEU A 749 7.87 -34.24 -3.61
C LEU A 749 8.77 -34.04 -2.37
N LEU A 750 9.12 -35.14 -1.72
CA LEU A 750 10.24 -35.23 -0.79
C LEU A 750 11.40 -35.94 -1.50
N THR A 751 12.52 -35.27 -1.69
CA THR A 751 13.74 -35.86 -2.28
C THR A 751 14.78 -36.06 -1.19
N VAL A 752 15.22 -37.30 -0.97
CA VAL A 752 16.28 -37.62 -0.01
C VAL A 752 17.54 -38.00 -0.77
N ASN A 753 18.51 -37.09 -0.79
CA ASN A 753 19.84 -37.31 -1.39
C ASN A 753 20.93 -37.55 -0.31
N GLY A 754 20.63 -37.26 0.97
CA GLY A 754 21.45 -37.62 2.13
C GLY A 754 20.99 -38.93 2.78
N SER A 755 20.72 -38.89 4.09
CA SER A 755 20.13 -40.02 4.82
C SER A 755 18.91 -39.61 5.64
N LEU A 756 17.94 -40.51 5.83
CA LEU A 756 16.78 -40.39 6.71
C LEU A 756 16.46 -41.75 7.34
N THR A 757 17.43 -42.37 8.03
CA THR A 757 17.34 -43.79 8.43
C THR A 757 16.55 -44.04 9.70
N GLY A 758 16.43 -43.04 10.59
CA GLY A 758 15.76 -43.18 11.88
C GLY A 758 14.23 -43.07 11.81
N SER A 759 13.69 -42.51 10.73
CA SER A 759 12.28 -42.18 10.58
C SER A 759 11.56 -43.19 9.69
N THR A 760 10.30 -43.49 10.02
CA THR A 760 9.38 -44.16 9.08
C THR A 760 8.70 -43.13 8.21
N ILE A 761 8.80 -43.29 6.88
CA ILE A 761 8.20 -42.40 5.90
C ILE A 761 6.84 -42.96 5.46
N THR A 762 5.78 -42.18 5.59
CA THR A 762 4.43 -42.52 5.10
C THR A 762 4.02 -41.60 3.97
N LEU A 763 3.65 -42.17 2.82
CA LEU A 763 3.19 -41.46 1.64
C LEU A 763 1.66 -41.54 1.56
N SER A 764 0.98 -40.41 1.75
CA SER A 764 -0.50 -40.31 1.74
C SER A 764 -0.95 -39.29 0.68
N GLY A 765 -0.56 -39.53 -0.58
CA GLY A 765 -0.84 -38.63 -1.72
C GLY A 765 0.39 -37.89 -2.26
N GLY A 766 1.48 -37.83 -1.48
CA GLY A 766 2.76 -37.26 -1.91
C GLY A 766 3.74 -38.27 -2.51
N SER A 767 4.87 -37.76 -3.00
CA SER A 767 5.93 -38.55 -3.64
C SER A 767 7.23 -38.55 -2.84
N LEU A 768 7.93 -39.68 -2.79
CA LEU A 768 9.32 -39.81 -2.31
C LEU A 768 10.25 -40.09 -3.49
N GLY A 769 11.36 -39.36 -3.59
CA GLY A 769 12.43 -39.66 -4.54
C GLY A 769 13.83 -39.42 -3.99
N GLY A 770 14.82 -39.39 -4.88
CA GLY A 770 16.24 -39.24 -4.54
C GLY A 770 17.00 -40.57 -4.46
N SER A 771 18.32 -40.47 -4.29
CA SER A 771 19.26 -41.61 -4.32
C SER A 771 19.91 -41.92 -2.96
N GLY A 772 19.36 -41.39 -1.88
CA GLY A 772 19.89 -41.54 -0.52
C GLY A 772 19.49 -42.85 0.18
N THR A 773 19.72 -42.87 1.50
CA THR A 773 19.30 -43.98 2.38
C THR A 773 18.18 -43.52 3.31
N VAL A 774 17.01 -44.14 3.24
CA VAL A 774 15.84 -43.85 4.08
C VAL A 774 15.56 -45.00 5.06
N GLY A 775 14.78 -44.75 6.10
CA GLY A 775 14.26 -45.77 7.02
C GLY A 775 13.11 -46.55 6.37
N SER A 776 12.23 -47.16 7.17
CA SER A 776 11.08 -47.89 6.63
C SER A 776 10.14 -46.97 5.84
N VAL A 777 9.55 -47.48 4.75
CA VAL A 777 8.66 -46.71 3.86
C VAL A 777 7.30 -47.39 3.75
N ILE A 778 6.23 -46.63 3.96
CA ILE A 778 4.84 -47.04 3.79
C ILE A 778 4.24 -46.23 2.65
N VAL A 779 3.98 -46.89 1.51
CA VAL A 779 3.36 -46.27 0.33
C VAL A 779 1.85 -46.52 0.38
N GLY A 780 1.11 -45.52 0.87
CA GLY A 780 -0.34 -45.55 0.97
C GLY A 780 -1.04 -45.34 -0.37
N ASN A 781 -2.37 -45.26 -0.33
CA ASN A 781 -3.17 -44.94 -1.51
C ASN A 781 -2.74 -43.58 -2.11
N ALA A 782 -2.60 -43.52 -3.43
CA ALA A 782 -2.09 -42.37 -4.18
C ALA A 782 -0.67 -41.89 -3.80
N GLY A 783 0.06 -42.62 -2.95
CA GLY A 783 1.46 -42.36 -2.69
C GLY A 783 2.35 -42.89 -3.82
N THR A 784 3.43 -42.17 -4.13
CA THR A 784 4.39 -42.55 -5.18
C THR A 784 5.81 -42.63 -4.65
N VAL A 785 6.53 -43.71 -4.95
CA VAL A 785 7.99 -43.78 -4.78
C VAL A 785 8.64 -43.76 -6.14
N ALA A 786 9.58 -42.83 -6.35
CA ALA A 786 10.33 -42.61 -7.59
C ALA A 786 11.83 -42.48 -7.26
N PRO A 787 12.57 -43.61 -7.11
CA PRO A 787 13.99 -43.60 -6.79
C PRO A 787 14.83 -42.80 -7.78
N GLY A 788 15.95 -42.27 -7.32
CA GLY A 788 16.97 -41.67 -8.17
C GLY A 788 16.81 -40.17 -8.45
N ASN A 789 17.65 -39.72 -9.38
CA ASN A 789 17.60 -38.43 -10.10
C ASN A 789 17.83 -38.72 -11.60
N SER A 790 17.30 -39.87 -12.08
CA SER A 790 17.46 -40.45 -13.43
C SER A 790 18.87 -40.93 -13.83
N ILE A 791 19.26 -42.22 -13.82
CA ILE A 791 18.78 -43.45 -13.17
C ILE A 791 19.54 -43.64 -11.84
N GLY A 792 18.91 -44.13 -10.76
CA GLY A 792 19.54 -44.29 -9.45
C GLY A 792 18.95 -45.34 -8.51
N THR A 793 19.60 -45.54 -7.35
CA THR A 793 19.12 -46.47 -6.32
C THR A 793 18.72 -45.72 -5.05
N LEU A 794 17.52 -46.00 -4.54
CA LEU A 794 17.06 -45.59 -3.21
C LEU A 794 17.25 -46.76 -2.24
N THR A 795 18.02 -46.55 -1.18
CA THR A 795 18.27 -47.59 -0.17
C THR A 795 17.27 -47.44 0.97
N VAL A 796 16.52 -48.51 1.30
CA VAL A 796 15.57 -48.56 2.41
C VAL A 796 16.19 -49.41 3.53
N ALA A 797 16.72 -48.75 4.56
CA ALA A 797 17.29 -49.38 5.75
C ALA A 797 16.19 -49.89 6.71
N GLY A 798 15.26 -50.69 6.18
CA GLY A 798 14.05 -51.14 6.86
C GLY A 798 13.10 -51.87 5.91
N ASN A 799 11.83 -51.94 6.30
CA ASN A 799 10.79 -52.54 5.47
C ASN A 799 10.23 -51.50 4.48
N ILE A 800 9.80 -51.95 3.30
CA ILE A 800 8.96 -51.16 2.39
C ILE A 800 7.62 -51.85 2.17
N SER A 801 6.53 -51.09 2.17
CA SER A 801 5.18 -51.62 1.89
C SER A 801 4.43 -50.82 0.84
N PHE A 802 3.71 -51.50 -0.05
CA PHE A 802 2.87 -50.92 -1.09
C PHE A 802 1.41 -51.33 -0.90
N ALA A 803 0.54 -50.36 -0.63
CA ALA A 803 -0.90 -50.55 -0.52
C ALA A 803 -1.60 -50.53 -1.90
N PRO A 804 -2.84 -51.02 -2.04
CA PRO A 804 -3.65 -50.77 -3.24
C PRO A 804 -3.74 -49.26 -3.56
N GLY A 805 -3.62 -48.91 -4.85
CA GLY A 805 -3.63 -47.52 -5.32
C GLY A 805 -2.30 -46.76 -5.16
N SER A 806 -1.25 -47.40 -4.62
CA SER A 806 0.11 -46.86 -4.60
C SER A 806 0.82 -47.00 -5.94
N THR A 807 1.85 -46.17 -6.18
CA THR A 807 2.67 -46.20 -7.40
C THR A 807 4.15 -46.40 -7.08
N TYR A 808 4.81 -47.35 -7.75
CA TYR A 808 6.26 -47.41 -7.86
C TYR A 808 6.66 -46.93 -9.26
N GLN A 809 7.12 -45.69 -9.36
CA GLN A 809 7.58 -45.09 -10.61
C GLN A 809 9.09 -45.34 -10.77
N LEU A 810 9.52 -45.76 -11.96
CA LEU A 810 10.92 -46.10 -12.20
C LEU A 810 11.31 -45.85 -13.67
N GLU A 811 12.55 -45.43 -13.88
CA GLU A 811 13.17 -45.22 -15.18
C GLU A 811 14.06 -46.41 -15.57
N VAL A 812 14.11 -46.75 -16.86
CA VAL A 812 15.03 -47.77 -17.41
C VAL A 812 15.62 -47.32 -18.73
N ASN A 813 16.80 -47.83 -19.05
CA ASN A 813 17.44 -47.58 -20.35
C ASN A 813 17.77 -48.86 -21.12
N ALA A 814 18.10 -48.71 -22.40
CA ALA A 814 18.45 -49.84 -23.27
C ALA A 814 19.75 -50.56 -22.86
N ALA A 815 20.59 -49.95 -22.01
CA ALA A 815 21.81 -50.55 -21.49
C ALA A 815 21.57 -51.53 -20.32
N GLY A 816 20.32 -51.76 -19.94
CA GLY A 816 19.98 -52.66 -18.83
C GLY A 816 20.05 -52.00 -17.45
N GLN A 817 20.18 -50.67 -17.39
CA GLN A 817 20.15 -49.92 -16.13
C GLN A 817 18.70 -49.57 -15.77
N SER A 818 18.37 -49.59 -14.49
CA SER A 818 17.06 -49.23 -13.97
C SER A 818 17.18 -48.49 -12.66
N ASP A 819 16.19 -47.65 -12.38
CA ASP A 819 15.92 -47.25 -11.02
C ASP A 819 15.67 -48.48 -10.15
N ARG A 820 16.14 -48.40 -8.91
CA ARG A 820 16.07 -49.53 -7.99
C ARG A 820 15.74 -49.11 -6.57
N ILE A 821 14.84 -49.86 -5.93
CA ILE A 821 14.66 -49.85 -4.48
C ILE A 821 15.48 -51.00 -3.88
N ALA A 822 16.37 -50.68 -2.95
CA ALA A 822 17.18 -51.68 -2.23
C ALA A 822 16.83 -51.69 -0.73
N ALA A 823 15.96 -52.61 -0.32
CA ALA A 823 15.53 -52.77 1.07
C ALA A 823 16.37 -53.80 1.85
N THR A 824 16.78 -53.44 3.06
CA THR A 824 17.44 -54.36 4.00
C THR A 824 16.43 -55.20 4.81
N GLY A 825 15.18 -54.77 4.88
CA GLY A 825 14.07 -55.52 5.48
C GLY A 825 13.25 -56.30 4.43
N THR A 826 11.98 -56.51 4.76
CA THR A 826 10.97 -57.12 3.88
C THR A 826 10.36 -56.09 2.93
N ALA A 827 10.00 -56.51 1.71
CA ALA A 827 9.15 -55.74 0.81
C ALA A 827 7.76 -56.38 0.74
N THR A 828 6.76 -55.72 1.32
CA THR A 828 5.37 -56.20 1.34
C THR A 828 4.55 -55.50 0.27
N VAL A 829 4.09 -56.23 -0.74
CA VAL A 829 3.34 -55.70 -1.87
C VAL A 829 1.90 -56.23 -1.82
N SER A 830 0.99 -55.41 -1.31
CA SER A 830 -0.44 -55.78 -1.17
C SER A 830 -1.29 -55.30 -2.35
N GLY A 831 -0.66 -54.76 -3.39
CA GLY A 831 -1.30 -54.13 -4.56
C GLY A 831 -0.39 -53.03 -5.13
N GLY A 832 -1.00 -52.06 -5.81
CA GLY A 832 -0.30 -50.91 -6.42
C GLY A 832 0.17 -51.18 -7.85
N THR A 833 0.72 -50.14 -8.49
CA THR A 833 1.12 -50.18 -9.89
C THR A 833 2.60 -49.82 -10.05
N VAL A 834 3.33 -50.65 -10.78
CA VAL A 834 4.65 -50.26 -11.30
C VAL A 834 4.43 -49.39 -12.53
N GLN A 835 4.90 -48.15 -12.48
CA GLN A 835 4.84 -47.22 -13.60
C GLN A 835 6.22 -47.07 -14.22
N LEU A 836 6.41 -47.65 -15.40
CA LEU A 836 7.66 -47.61 -16.12
C LEU A 836 7.75 -46.40 -17.04
N LEU A 837 8.78 -45.59 -16.84
CA LEU A 837 9.19 -44.50 -17.72
C LEU A 837 10.49 -44.90 -18.44
N ALA A 838 10.38 -45.71 -19.49
CA ALA A 838 11.54 -46.16 -20.23
C ALA A 838 12.11 -45.05 -21.11
N GLU A 839 13.42 -44.80 -21.02
CA GLU A 839 14.18 -43.87 -21.85
C GLU A 839 14.17 -44.32 -23.32
N GLN A 840 14.35 -43.39 -24.26
CA GLN A 840 14.49 -43.77 -25.67
C GLN A 840 15.80 -44.54 -25.90
N GLY A 841 15.75 -45.67 -26.61
CA GLY A 841 16.94 -46.46 -26.93
C GLY A 841 16.62 -47.79 -27.60
N GLY A 842 17.61 -48.46 -28.19
CA GLY A 842 17.42 -49.76 -28.85
C GLY A 842 17.31 -50.90 -27.84
N TYR A 843 16.10 -51.16 -27.32
CA TYR A 843 15.84 -52.30 -26.44
C TYR A 843 15.96 -53.61 -27.22
N GLY A 844 16.61 -54.61 -26.63
CA GLY A 844 16.59 -55.96 -27.17
C GLY A 844 15.17 -56.55 -27.20
N ALA A 845 14.99 -57.64 -27.92
CA ALA A 845 13.70 -58.35 -27.98
C ALA A 845 13.15 -58.75 -26.59
N SER A 846 14.06 -58.89 -25.62
CA SER A 846 13.78 -59.05 -24.20
C SER A 846 14.92 -58.39 -23.41
N THR A 847 14.62 -57.42 -22.54
CA THR A 847 15.60 -56.80 -21.63
C THR A 847 15.10 -56.92 -20.19
N ARG A 848 15.94 -57.47 -19.29
CA ARG A 848 15.61 -57.71 -17.89
C ARG A 848 16.30 -56.71 -16.96
N TYR A 849 15.57 -56.20 -15.97
CA TYR A 849 15.99 -55.21 -14.98
C TYR A 849 15.65 -55.69 -13.57
N THR A 850 16.54 -55.51 -12.61
CA THR A 850 16.24 -55.72 -11.18
C THR A 850 15.77 -54.40 -10.56
N ILE A 851 14.47 -54.27 -10.35
CA ILE A 851 13.84 -53.01 -9.93
C ILE A 851 13.62 -52.92 -8.42
N LEU A 852 13.52 -54.05 -7.72
CA LEU A 852 13.39 -54.07 -6.26
C LEU A 852 14.19 -55.24 -5.71
N THR A 853 14.92 -55.02 -4.63
CA THR A 853 15.52 -56.09 -3.83
C THR A 853 15.20 -55.92 -2.35
N ALA A 854 14.95 -57.02 -1.64
CA ALA A 854 14.62 -57.04 -0.21
C ALA A 854 15.35 -58.20 0.49
N GLN A 855 16.26 -57.90 1.42
CA GLN A 855 17.04 -58.93 2.12
C GLN A 855 16.19 -59.80 3.06
N GLY A 856 15.12 -59.24 3.62
CA GLY A 856 14.12 -59.97 4.41
C GLY A 856 13.08 -60.73 3.57
N GLY A 857 13.16 -60.61 2.24
CA GLY A 857 12.27 -61.26 1.29
C GLY A 857 11.16 -60.35 0.73
N VAL A 858 10.59 -60.78 -0.41
CA VAL A 858 9.44 -60.13 -1.06
C VAL A 858 8.18 -60.91 -0.77
N ILE A 859 7.15 -60.25 -0.24
CA ILE A 859 5.85 -60.85 0.13
C ILE A 859 4.74 -60.17 -0.67
N GLY A 860 4.00 -60.93 -1.48
CA GLY A 860 2.93 -60.41 -2.33
C GLY A 860 3.40 -59.95 -3.72
N GLN A 861 2.54 -59.27 -4.47
CA GLN A 861 2.77 -58.86 -5.87
C GLN A 861 2.10 -57.51 -6.18
N PHE A 862 2.65 -56.78 -7.15
CA PHE A 862 2.03 -55.57 -7.68
C PHE A 862 0.81 -55.95 -8.51
N ALA A 863 -0.23 -55.12 -8.49
CA ALA A 863 -1.48 -55.41 -9.19
C ALA A 863 -1.37 -55.19 -10.71
N ALA A 864 -0.51 -54.26 -11.13
CA ALA A 864 -0.28 -53.96 -12.54
C ALA A 864 1.12 -53.39 -12.79
N VAL A 865 1.56 -53.49 -14.04
CA VAL A 865 2.69 -52.73 -14.57
C VAL A 865 2.24 -52.00 -15.83
N THR A 866 2.64 -50.75 -15.96
CA THR A 866 2.36 -49.89 -17.13
C THR A 866 3.67 -49.40 -17.73
N SER A 867 3.68 -49.15 -19.03
CA SER A 867 4.85 -48.60 -19.74
C SER A 867 4.39 -47.52 -20.72
N ASN A 868 5.27 -46.56 -20.96
CA ASN A 868 5.15 -45.53 -21.98
C ASN A 868 5.32 -46.06 -23.43
N PHE A 869 5.78 -47.30 -23.64
CA PHE A 869 5.95 -47.89 -24.97
C PHE A 869 4.72 -48.66 -25.46
N ALA A 870 4.40 -48.52 -26.75
CA ALA A 870 3.25 -49.17 -27.37
C ALA A 870 3.49 -50.64 -27.73
N PHE A 871 4.73 -50.96 -28.07
CA PHE A 871 5.09 -52.24 -28.68
C PHE A 871 5.91 -53.14 -27.77
N LEU A 872 6.31 -52.66 -26.59
CA LEU A 872 6.95 -53.46 -25.55
C LEU A 872 5.95 -53.71 -24.41
N THR A 873 5.79 -54.97 -24.01
CA THR A 873 5.02 -55.34 -22.82
C THR A 873 5.96 -55.50 -21.65
N PRO A 874 5.79 -54.71 -20.58
CA PRO A 874 6.47 -54.98 -19.33
C PRO A 874 5.83 -56.20 -18.64
N SER A 875 6.67 -57.09 -18.12
CA SER A 875 6.26 -58.20 -17.26
C SER A 875 7.09 -58.19 -15.98
N LEU A 876 6.47 -58.60 -14.86
CA LEU A 876 7.13 -58.66 -13.55
C LEU A 876 7.37 -60.12 -13.16
N ALA A 877 8.58 -60.41 -12.70
CA ALA A 877 8.97 -61.70 -12.14
C ALA A 877 9.38 -61.53 -10.67
N TYR A 878 8.92 -62.47 -9.82
CA TYR A 878 9.12 -62.42 -8.37
C TYR A 878 10.03 -63.56 -7.93
N GLY A 879 11.19 -63.21 -7.36
CA GLY A 879 12.07 -64.13 -6.66
C GLY A 879 11.89 -64.03 -5.14
N ALA A 880 12.62 -64.85 -4.39
CA ALA A 880 12.56 -64.81 -2.92
C ALA A 880 12.95 -63.43 -2.36
N ASN A 881 13.94 -62.77 -2.97
CA ASN A 881 14.53 -61.50 -2.49
C ASN A 881 14.53 -60.38 -3.53
N GLU A 882 13.90 -60.56 -4.69
CA GLU A 882 13.89 -59.55 -5.76
C GLU A 882 12.59 -59.51 -6.57
N VAL A 883 12.31 -58.34 -7.14
CA VAL A 883 11.35 -58.15 -8.23
C VAL A 883 12.13 -57.69 -9.46
N ALA A 884 11.99 -58.44 -10.53
CA ALA A 884 12.57 -58.11 -11.82
C ALA A 884 11.49 -57.67 -12.81
N LEU A 885 11.81 -56.71 -13.64
CA LEU A 885 11.01 -56.23 -14.76
C LEU A 885 11.65 -56.74 -16.05
N THR A 886 10.88 -57.38 -16.93
CA THR A 886 11.31 -57.70 -18.29
C THR A 886 10.49 -56.88 -19.27
N LEU A 887 11.14 -56.23 -20.24
CA LEU A 887 10.48 -55.62 -21.39
C LEU A 887 10.58 -56.55 -22.59
N ASP A 888 9.46 -57.11 -23.03
CA ASP A 888 9.38 -58.01 -24.19
C ASP A 888 8.64 -57.34 -25.36
N ARG A 889 9.03 -57.64 -26.61
CA ARG A 889 8.22 -57.24 -27.79
C ARG A 889 6.85 -57.91 -27.73
N ASN A 890 5.79 -57.10 -27.79
CA ASN A 890 4.40 -57.56 -27.72
C ASN A 890 3.85 -57.99 -29.10
N ALA A 891 2.64 -58.56 -29.14
CA ALA A 891 2.01 -59.02 -30.38
C ALA A 891 1.27 -57.92 -31.17
N ILE A 892 1.31 -56.66 -30.71
CA ILE A 892 0.66 -55.54 -31.39
C ILE A 892 1.46 -55.20 -32.64
N ALA A 893 0.87 -55.41 -33.83
CA ALA A 893 1.47 -55.03 -35.10
C ALA A 893 1.39 -53.51 -35.30
N LEU A 894 2.40 -52.90 -35.94
CA LEU A 894 2.45 -51.44 -36.20
C LEU A 894 1.13 -50.88 -36.79
N PRO A 895 0.44 -51.55 -37.74
CA PRO A 895 -0.80 -51.03 -38.32
C PRO A 895 -1.97 -50.97 -37.34
N GLN A 896 -1.97 -51.76 -36.25
CA GLN A 896 -3.10 -51.82 -35.32
C GLN A 896 -3.28 -50.54 -34.51
N VAL A 897 -2.21 -49.75 -34.35
CA VAL A 897 -2.29 -48.46 -33.66
C VAL A 897 -2.50 -47.28 -34.61
N ALA A 898 -2.48 -47.49 -35.93
CA ALA A 898 -2.76 -46.44 -36.91
C ALA A 898 -4.23 -45.97 -36.86
N LEU A 899 -4.46 -44.68 -37.07
CA LEU A 899 -5.81 -44.09 -37.11
C LEU A 899 -6.25 -43.70 -38.53
N THR A 900 -5.31 -43.47 -39.43
CA THR A 900 -5.57 -42.97 -40.78
C THR A 900 -5.19 -44.02 -41.83
N ARG A 901 -5.70 -43.86 -43.06
CA ARG A 901 -5.38 -44.78 -44.17
C ARG A 901 -3.90 -44.66 -44.54
N ASN A 902 -3.37 -43.45 -44.56
CA ASN A 902 -1.95 -43.18 -44.83
C ASN A 902 -1.06 -43.79 -43.73
N GLN A 903 -1.45 -43.63 -42.46
CA GLN A 903 -0.73 -44.24 -41.34
C GLN A 903 -0.76 -45.77 -41.44
N ALA A 904 -1.92 -46.38 -41.69
CA ALA A 904 -2.06 -47.83 -41.79
C ALA A 904 -1.25 -48.41 -42.97
N GLY A 905 -1.24 -47.71 -44.12
CA GLY A 905 -0.44 -48.07 -45.28
C GLY A 905 1.07 -48.03 -45.00
N ALA A 906 1.54 -46.93 -44.43
CA ALA A 906 2.95 -46.75 -44.07
C ALA A 906 3.38 -47.74 -42.97
N ALA A 907 2.56 -47.91 -41.93
CA ALA A 907 2.79 -48.86 -40.84
C ALA A 907 2.81 -50.30 -41.34
N GLY A 908 1.93 -50.68 -42.26
CA GLY A 908 1.89 -52.03 -42.83
C GLY A 908 3.11 -52.33 -43.69
N ALA A 909 3.57 -51.34 -44.47
CA ALA A 909 4.80 -51.45 -45.23
C ALA A 909 6.04 -51.48 -44.32
N ALA A 910 6.05 -50.72 -43.22
CA ALA A 910 7.12 -50.72 -42.24
C ALA A 910 7.18 -52.04 -41.44
N GLU A 911 6.02 -52.60 -41.05
CA GLU A 911 5.90 -53.91 -40.41
C GLU A 911 6.51 -55.01 -41.29
N ALA A 912 6.23 -54.98 -42.60
CA ALA A 912 6.72 -55.96 -43.56
C ALA A 912 8.26 -55.93 -43.74
N LEU A 913 8.96 -54.89 -43.28
CA LEU A 913 10.41 -54.83 -43.28
C LEU A 913 11.04 -55.81 -42.29
N GLY A 914 10.31 -56.16 -41.22
CA GLY A 914 10.73 -57.12 -40.21
C GLY A 914 11.86 -56.66 -39.30
N ALA A 915 12.10 -57.47 -38.26
CA ALA A 915 13.13 -57.21 -37.25
C ALA A 915 14.54 -57.14 -37.85
N GLY A 916 15.35 -56.19 -37.37
CA GLY A 916 16.70 -55.93 -37.89
C GLY A 916 16.74 -54.90 -39.02
N ASN A 917 15.59 -54.46 -39.53
CA ASN A 917 15.50 -53.28 -40.38
C ASN A 917 15.41 -52.03 -39.52
N ARG A 918 16.27 -51.03 -39.79
CA ARG A 918 16.34 -49.78 -39.03
C ARG A 918 15.00 -49.04 -38.91
N VAL A 919 14.18 -49.02 -39.95
CA VAL A 919 12.87 -48.31 -39.92
C VAL A 919 11.88 -49.04 -39.03
N TYR A 920 11.85 -50.38 -39.10
CA TYR A 920 11.01 -51.20 -38.23
C TYR A 920 11.44 -51.09 -36.77
N ASP A 921 12.73 -51.27 -36.48
CA ASP A 921 13.28 -51.26 -35.12
C ASP A 921 13.08 -49.90 -34.42
N ALA A 922 13.23 -48.78 -35.15
CA ALA A 922 13.01 -47.43 -34.62
C ALA A 922 11.55 -47.17 -34.19
N LEU A 923 10.58 -47.86 -34.81
CA LEU A 923 9.16 -47.71 -34.47
C LEU A 923 8.76 -48.56 -33.25
N LEU A 924 9.53 -49.60 -32.90
CA LEU A 924 9.21 -50.48 -31.77
C LEU A 924 9.35 -49.83 -30.40
N THR A 925 10.17 -48.79 -30.29
CA THR A 925 10.44 -48.09 -29.03
C THR A 925 9.62 -46.81 -28.92
N ALA A 926 8.65 -46.62 -29.82
CA ALA A 926 7.78 -45.47 -29.83
C ALA A 926 6.58 -45.66 -28.89
N SER A 927 6.10 -44.55 -28.32
CA SER A 927 4.76 -44.48 -27.75
C SER A 927 3.71 -44.59 -28.87
N VAL A 928 2.44 -44.81 -28.53
CA VAL A 928 1.36 -44.86 -29.54
C VAL A 928 1.28 -43.55 -30.34
N THR A 929 1.50 -42.41 -29.67
CA THR A 929 1.49 -41.09 -30.30
C THR A 929 2.69 -40.89 -31.21
N ASP A 930 3.88 -41.27 -30.76
CA ASP A 930 5.11 -41.10 -31.56
C ASP A 930 5.13 -42.06 -32.76
N ALA A 931 4.60 -43.27 -32.60
CA ALA A 931 4.46 -44.24 -33.69
C ALA A 931 3.55 -43.69 -34.80
N ARG A 932 2.40 -43.10 -34.44
CA ARG A 932 1.47 -42.46 -35.39
C ARG A 932 2.13 -41.29 -36.12
N ALA A 933 2.85 -40.43 -35.40
CA ALA A 933 3.61 -39.34 -36.01
C ALA A 933 4.71 -39.87 -36.95
N GLY A 934 5.36 -40.97 -36.59
CA GLY A 934 6.32 -41.69 -37.43
C GLY A 934 5.68 -42.23 -38.71
N PHE A 935 4.50 -42.86 -38.62
CA PHE A 935 3.78 -43.35 -39.79
C PHE A 935 3.38 -42.21 -40.74
N ASP A 936 2.94 -41.07 -40.19
CA ASP A 936 2.64 -39.87 -40.98
C ASP A 936 3.90 -39.36 -41.70
N ALA A 937 5.04 -39.28 -41.00
CA ALA A 937 6.31 -38.87 -41.59
C ALA A 937 6.76 -39.83 -42.70
N LEU A 938 6.54 -41.15 -42.52
CA LEU A 938 6.89 -42.21 -43.46
C LEU A 938 5.91 -42.36 -44.64
N SER A 939 4.73 -41.75 -44.57
CA SER A 939 3.65 -41.96 -45.55
C SER A 939 3.98 -41.51 -46.97
N GLY A 940 4.92 -40.58 -47.15
CA GLY A 940 5.24 -39.99 -48.46
C GLY A 940 4.08 -39.16 -49.06
N GLU A 941 3.22 -38.59 -48.21
CA GLU A 941 2.03 -37.82 -48.61
C GLU A 941 2.32 -36.70 -49.62
N ALA A 942 3.50 -36.09 -49.57
CA ALA A 942 3.92 -35.04 -50.51
C ALA A 942 3.81 -35.48 -51.98
N HIS A 943 4.05 -36.76 -52.30
CA HIS A 943 3.88 -37.31 -53.65
C HIS A 943 2.42 -37.34 -54.10
N ALA A 944 1.49 -37.56 -53.19
CA ALA A 944 0.06 -37.49 -53.49
C ALA A 944 -0.39 -36.02 -53.66
N GLN A 945 0.12 -35.12 -52.82
CA GLN A 945 -0.17 -33.69 -52.90
C GLN A 945 0.38 -33.05 -54.19
N ALA A 946 1.51 -33.53 -54.70
CA ALA A 946 2.03 -33.11 -56.02
C ALA A 946 1.03 -33.38 -57.17
N VAL A 947 0.25 -34.47 -57.07
CA VAL A 947 -0.83 -34.76 -58.03
C VAL A 947 -1.97 -33.75 -57.87
N SER A 948 -2.33 -33.36 -56.65
CA SER A 948 -3.30 -32.28 -56.38
C SER A 948 -2.86 -30.96 -57.03
N VAL A 949 -1.58 -30.58 -56.87
CA VAL A 949 -1.01 -29.36 -57.45
C VAL A 949 -1.11 -29.38 -58.98
N ALA A 950 -0.74 -30.48 -59.63
CA ALA A 950 -0.84 -30.62 -61.09
C ALA A 950 -2.29 -30.50 -61.61
N ILE A 951 -3.26 -31.04 -60.87
CA ILE A 951 -4.68 -30.92 -61.19
C ILE A 951 -5.14 -29.47 -61.06
N GLU A 952 -4.81 -28.81 -59.95
CA GLU A 952 -5.22 -27.43 -59.72
C GLU A 952 -4.57 -26.47 -60.73
N ASP A 953 -3.28 -26.57 -61.02
CA ASP A 953 -2.64 -25.67 -62.01
C ASP A 953 -3.22 -25.81 -63.43
N SER A 954 -3.82 -26.96 -63.76
CA SER A 954 -4.46 -27.17 -65.07
C SER A 954 -5.56 -26.14 -65.37
N HIS A 955 -6.28 -25.65 -64.35
CA HIS A 955 -7.39 -24.71 -64.58
C HIS A 955 -6.90 -23.33 -65.03
N LEU A 956 -5.70 -22.91 -64.60
CA LEU A 956 -5.15 -21.61 -64.95
C LEU A 956 -5.02 -21.47 -66.47
N ILE A 957 -4.46 -22.49 -67.11
CA ILE A 957 -4.28 -22.56 -68.57
C ILE A 957 -5.63 -22.58 -69.30
N ARG A 958 -6.56 -23.42 -68.83
CA ARG A 958 -7.91 -23.54 -69.41
C ARG A 958 -8.67 -22.22 -69.35
N GLU A 959 -8.62 -21.54 -68.22
CA GLU A 959 -9.28 -20.25 -68.05
C GLU A 959 -8.67 -19.15 -68.92
N SER A 960 -7.35 -19.05 -68.99
CA SER A 960 -6.67 -18.10 -69.87
C SER A 960 -7.11 -18.25 -71.32
N ILE A 961 -7.16 -19.49 -71.81
CA ILE A 961 -7.60 -19.82 -73.18
C ILE A 961 -9.10 -19.49 -73.38
N LEU A 962 -9.98 -19.90 -72.46
CA LEU A 962 -11.41 -19.64 -72.59
C LEU A 962 -11.73 -18.14 -72.51
N ASN A 963 -11.02 -17.40 -71.65
CA ASN A 963 -11.12 -15.95 -71.55
C ASN A 963 -10.66 -15.27 -72.84
N ARG A 964 -9.72 -15.89 -73.55
CA ARG A 964 -9.25 -15.41 -74.83
C ARG A 964 -10.23 -15.68 -75.97
N LEU A 965 -10.98 -16.77 -75.91
CA LEU A 965 -12.05 -17.11 -76.86
C LEU A 965 -13.37 -16.33 -76.66
N ARG A 966 -13.43 -15.38 -75.71
CA ARG A 966 -14.60 -14.51 -75.52
C ARG A 966 -14.65 -13.43 -76.62
N TRP A 967 -15.83 -13.24 -77.23
CA TRP A 967 -16.11 -12.08 -78.09
C TRP A 967 -16.65 -10.93 -77.23
N PRO A 968 -16.41 -9.67 -77.61
CA PRO A 968 -17.07 -8.53 -76.97
C PRO A 968 -18.59 -8.71 -77.00
N LEU A 969 -19.25 -8.52 -75.85
CA LEU A 969 -20.69 -8.65 -75.70
C LEU A 969 -21.40 -7.30 -75.93
N ALA A 970 -20.74 -6.18 -75.61
CA ALA A 970 -21.25 -4.83 -75.86
C ALA A 970 -21.05 -4.42 -77.33
N VAL A 971 -22.16 -4.29 -78.08
CA VAL A 971 -22.21 -3.67 -79.41
C VAL A 971 -22.94 -2.33 -79.26
N GLY A 972 -22.23 -1.21 -79.36
CA GLY A 972 -22.84 0.13 -79.20
C GLY A 972 -21.98 1.28 -79.73
N THR A 973 -22.36 1.76 -80.91
CA THR A 973 -22.04 3.06 -81.57
C THR A 973 -20.58 3.44 -81.80
N SER A 974 -20.12 3.15 -83.02
CA SER A 974 -19.15 3.98 -83.75
C SER A 974 -19.55 5.46 -83.74
N GLY A 975 -18.65 6.36 -83.32
CA GLY A 975 -18.73 7.78 -83.69
C GLY A 975 -18.54 8.85 -82.60
N GLY A 976 -18.13 8.51 -81.36
CA GLY A 976 -17.92 9.53 -80.32
C GLY A 976 -16.49 10.06 -80.25
N THR A 977 -16.28 11.36 -80.07
CA THR A 977 -14.97 11.94 -79.70
C THR A 977 -14.71 11.77 -78.19
N VAL A 978 -13.49 11.38 -77.80
CA VAL A 978 -13.00 11.32 -76.41
C VAL A 978 -12.08 12.53 -76.13
N ASN A 979 -12.31 13.25 -75.03
CA ASN A 979 -11.45 14.36 -74.62
C ASN A 979 -10.12 13.82 -74.08
N GLY A 980 -9.01 14.07 -74.78
CA GLY A 980 -7.67 13.85 -74.26
C GLY A 980 -7.18 15.10 -73.52
N ALA A 981 -6.77 14.95 -72.26
CA ALA A 981 -5.92 15.93 -71.58
C ALA A 981 -4.51 15.33 -71.47
N PHE A 982 -3.52 15.98 -72.06
CA PHE A 982 -2.11 15.60 -71.91
C PHE A 982 -1.54 16.22 -70.63
N SER A 983 -0.86 15.43 -69.82
CA SER A 983 -0.25 15.82 -68.54
C SER A 983 1.03 16.69 -68.68
N ALA A 984 1.22 17.36 -69.82
CA ALA A 984 2.39 18.20 -70.10
C ALA A 984 2.09 19.71 -70.19
N ASP A 985 0.82 20.14 -70.12
CA ASP A 985 0.48 21.57 -70.21
C ASP A 985 0.46 22.27 -68.84
N ALA A 986 1.11 23.43 -68.77
CA ALA A 986 1.23 24.27 -67.58
C ALA A 986 -0.12 24.90 -67.15
N PRO A 987 -0.31 25.22 -65.84
CA PRO A 987 -1.62 25.60 -65.31
C PRO A 987 -2.11 26.93 -65.89
N GLY A 988 -3.21 26.92 -66.65
CA GLY A 988 -3.83 28.16 -67.14
C GLY A 988 -4.71 28.09 -68.40
N ARG A 989 -4.79 26.96 -69.12
CA ARG A 989 -5.74 26.78 -70.24
C ARG A 989 -6.59 25.52 -70.09
N SER A 990 -7.90 25.69 -70.08
CA SER A 990 -8.89 24.60 -70.07
C SER A 990 -9.65 24.56 -71.39
N ALA A 991 -9.28 23.61 -72.27
CA ALA A 991 -10.16 23.03 -73.29
C ALA A 991 -9.52 21.74 -73.81
N GLY A 992 -10.08 20.57 -73.46
CA GLY A 992 -9.60 19.26 -73.90
C GLY A 992 -9.75 19.08 -75.41
N THR A 993 -8.76 18.47 -76.05
CA THR A 993 -8.80 18.15 -77.49
C THR A 993 -9.68 16.93 -77.70
N ALA A 994 -10.77 17.09 -78.45
CA ALA A 994 -11.66 16.01 -78.84
C ALA A 994 -10.97 15.10 -79.87
N LEU A 995 -10.54 13.90 -79.47
CA LEU A 995 -9.98 12.89 -80.36
C LEU A 995 -11.10 11.96 -80.85
N PRO A 996 -11.23 11.64 -82.15
CA PRO A 996 -12.19 10.65 -82.60
C PRO A 996 -11.92 9.29 -81.95
N ALA A 997 -12.96 8.62 -81.41
CA ALA A 997 -12.81 7.25 -80.91
C ALA A 997 -12.29 6.34 -82.04
N PRO A 998 -11.25 5.52 -81.79
CA PRO A 998 -10.67 4.68 -82.83
C PRO A 998 -11.73 3.78 -83.47
N GLY A 999 -11.88 3.89 -84.79
CA GLY A 999 -12.72 3.02 -85.60
C GLY A 999 -12.13 1.61 -85.73
N LEU A 1000 -12.99 0.61 -85.95
CA LEU A 1000 -12.59 -0.79 -86.11
C LEU A 1000 -11.89 -1.00 -87.47
N ALA A 1001 -10.56 -1.11 -87.47
CA ALA A 1001 -9.83 -1.67 -88.60
C ALA A 1001 -9.99 -3.20 -88.63
N MET A 1002 -10.04 -3.77 -89.84
CA MET A 1002 -10.20 -5.21 -90.08
C MET A 1002 -8.86 -5.94 -89.90
N GLU A 1003 -8.68 -6.63 -88.77
CA GLU A 1003 -7.42 -7.30 -88.42
C GLU A 1003 -7.62 -8.82 -88.28
N ARG A 1004 -6.81 -9.60 -89.02
CA ARG A 1004 -6.96 -11.06 -89.15
C ARG A 1004 -6.15 -11.80 -88.10
N PHE A 1005 -5.04 -11.22 -87.62
CA PHE A 1005 -4.13 -11.90 -86.71
C PHE A 1005 -4.14 -11.23 -85.34
N THR A 1006 -3.96 -12.03 -84.28
CA THR A 1006 -3.74 -11.46 -82.94
C THR A 1006 -2.65 -12.22 -82.21
N LEU A 1007 -1.66 -11.50 -81.71
CA LEU A 1007 -0.69 -12.01 -80.75
C LEU A 1007 -1.12 -11.60 -79.35
N TRP A 1008 -0.93 -12.48 -78.38
CA TRP A 1008 -1.24 -12.19 -76.99
C TRP A 1008 -0.22 -12.78 -76.03
N GLY A 1009 -0.09 -12.13 -74.88
CA GLY A 1009 0.69 -12.60 -73.75
C GLY A 1009 -0.10 -12.40 -72.45
N GLU A 1010 0.01 -13.36 -71.53
CA GLU A 1010 -0.59 -13.28 -70.20
C GLU A 1010 0.40 -13.76 -69.14
N ALA A 1011 0.68 -12.91 -68.16
CA ALA A 1011 1.42 -13.28 -66.96
C ALA A 1011 0.44 -13.67 -65.85
N ILE A 1012 0.74 -14.75 -65.14
CA ILE A 1012 -0.12 -15.34 -64.11
C ILE A 1012 0.66 -15.43 -62.81
N GLY A 1013 0.08 -14.96 -61.71
CA GLY A 1013 0.50 -15.26 -60.35
C GLY A 1013 -0.65 -15.89 -59.58
N ALA A 1014 -0.42 -17.02 -58.94
CA ALA A 1014 -1.44 -17.80 -58.24
C ALA A 1014 -0.97 -18.22 -56.84
N GLN A 1015 -1.92 -18.22 -55.91
CA GLN A 1015 -1.76 -18.71 -54.55
C GLN A 1015 -2.96 -19.59 -54.22
N GLY A 1016 -2.74 -20.69 -53.52
CA GLY A 1016 -3.84 -21.50 -53.00
C GLY A 1016 -3.49 -22.14 -51.66
N ARG A 1017 -4.55 -22.51 -50.93
CA ARG A 1017 -4.47 -23.32 -49.73
C ARG A 1017 -5.59 -24.35 -49.77
N GLY A 1018 -5.21 -25.63 -49.67
CA GLY A 1018 -6.11 -26.74 -49.41
C GLY A 1018 -6.04 -27.13 -47.93
N ASP A 1019 -7.20 -27.21 -47.27
CA ASP A 1019 -7.29 -27.68 -45.91
C ASP A 1019 -7.00 -29.19 -45.85
N GLY A 1020 -6.31 -29.61 -44.81
CA GLY A 1020 -6.08 -31.02 -44.54
C GLY A 1020 -7.36 -31.70 -44.04
N ASP A 1021 -7.37 -33.03 -44.05
CA ASP A 1021 -8.37 -33.83 -43.37
C ASP A 1021 -7.73 -34.66 -42.24
N ARG A 1022 -8.47 -35.62 -41.67
CA ARG A 1022 -7.89 -36.49 -40.62
C ARG A 1022 -6.77 -37.39 -41.15
N ASN A 1023 -6.62 -37.55 -42.46
CA ASN A 1023 -5.70 -38.47 -43.12
C ASN A 1023 -4.49 -37.77 -43.75
N ALA A 1024 -4.70 -36.59 -44.34
CA ALA A 1024 -3.73 -35.80 -45.07
C ALA A 1024 -3.60 -34.38 -44.49
N ALA A 1025 -2.39 -33.84 -44.48
CA ALA A 1025 -2.10 -32.49 -44.00
C ALA A 1025 -2.58 -31.41 -44.98
N SER A 1026 -2.64 -30.17 -44.50
CA SER A 1026 -2.94 -29.00 -45.35
C SER A 1026 -1.83 -28.79 -46.39
N LEU A 1027 -2.23 -28.30 -47.55
CA LEU A 1027 -1.36 -27.99 -48.69
C LEU A 1027 -1.38 -26.49 -48.95
N ASP A 1028 -0.21 -25.85 -48.91
CA ASP A 1028 -0.04 -24.47 -49.37
C ASP A 1028 0.68 -24.48 -50.73
N ARG A 1029 0.21 -23.66 -51.68
CA ARG A 1029 0.76 -23.60 -53.05
C ARG A 1029 0.94 -22.16 -53.50
N ARG A 1030 2.06 -21.88 -54.16
CA ARG A 1030 2.37 -20.57 -54.76
C ARG A 1030 3.02 -20.80 -56.10
N GLY A 1031 2.41 -20.26 -57.16
CA GLY A 1031 2.89 -20.48 -58.51
C GLY A 1031 2.81 -19.24 -59.37
N GLY A 1032 3.64 -19.20 -60.40
CA GLY A 1032 3.66 -18.12 -61.37
C GLY A 1032 4.10 -18.62 -62.73
N GLY A 1033 3.75 -17.87 -63.78
CA GLY A 1033 4.14 -18.22 -65.12
C GLY A 1033 3.67 -17.23 -66.17
N MET A 1034 3.98 -17.57 -67.43
CA MET A 1034 3.59 -16.77 -68.58
C MET A 1034 3.09 -17.67 -69.70
N LEU A 1035 2.04 -17.21 -70.38
CA LEU A 1035 1.50 -17.80 -71.59
C LEU A 1035 1.60 -16.81 -72.74
N PHE A 1036 1.88 -17.34 -73.93
CA PHE A 1036 1.89 -16.58 -75.17
C PHE A 1036 1.10 -17.36 -76.22
N GLY A 1037 0.41 -16.64 -77.09
CA GLY A 1037 -0.36 -17.28 -78.14
C GLY A 1037 -0.55 -16.41 -79.37
N ALA A 1038 -0.93 -17.07 -80.45
CA ALA A 1038 -1.23 -16.47 -81.73
C ALA A 1038 -2.58 -16.97 -82.22
N GLU A 1039 -3.36 -16.09 -82.84
CA GLU A 1039 -4.71 -16.37 -83.28
C GLU A 1039 -4.99 -15.88 -84.70
N LEU A 1040 -5.87 -16.61 -85.36
CA LEU A 1040 -6.50 -16.26 -86.63
C LEU A 1040 -8.00 -15.98 -86.40
N ASN A 1041 -8.46 -14.81 -86.83
CA ASN A 1041 -9.83 -14.34 -86.66
C ASN A 1041 -10.56 -14.14 -88.01
N SER A 1042 -11.87 -14.38 -88.05
CA SER A 1042 -12.74 -14.02 -89.18
C SER A 1042 -13.11 -12.53 -89.22
N SER A 1043 -13.24 -11.94 -90.42
CA SER A 1043 -13.69 -10.55 -90.61
C SER A 1043 -15.10 -10.29 -90.06
N TRP A 1044 -15.37 -9.08 -89.53
CA TRP A 1044 -16.62 -8.70 -88.83
C TRP A 1044 -17.86 -8.56 -89.74
N THR A 1045 -17.78 -8.84 -91.04
CA THR A 1045 -18.90 -8.73 -91.99
C THR A 1045 -19.68 -10.02 -92.21
N ASP A 1046 -19.22 -11.17 -91.67
CA ASP A 1046 -19.94 -12.44 -91.79
C ASP A 1046 -20.91 -12.68 -90.61
N ALA A 1047 -22.09 -13.22 -90.89
CA ALA A 1047 -23.08 -13.64 -89.90
C ALA A 1047 -22.58 -14.77 -88.95
N ARG A 1048 -21.36 -15.26 -89.16
CA ARG A 1048 -20.67 -16.30 -88.37
C ARG A 1048 -19.24 -15.83 -88.09
N GLN A 1049 -18.86 -15.72 -86.81
CA GLN A 1049 -17.50 -15.36 -86.42
C GLN A 1049 -16.75 -16.60 -85.91
N TRP A 1050 -15.49 -16.77 -86.30
CA TRP A 1050 -14.64 -17.87 -85.82
C TRP A 1050 -13.24 -17.37 -85.42
N ARG A 1051 -12.63 -18.11 -84.50
CA ARG A 1051 -11.27 -17.88 -83.99
C ARG A 1051 -10.56 -19.22 -83.81
N LEU A 1052 -9.33 -19.33 -84.30
CA LEU A 1052 -8.45 -20.48 -84.07
C LEU A 1052 -7.13 -19.98 -83.51
N GLY A 1053 -6.56 -20.69 -82.53
CA GLY A 1053 -5.31 -20.26 -81.91
C GLY A 1053 -4.49 -21.40 -81.33
N ILE A 1054 -3.20 -21.11 -81.22
CA ILE A 1054 -2.22 -21.94 -80.50
C ILE A 1054 -1.66 -21.11 -79.34
N ALA A 1055 -1.28 -21.79 -78.26
CA ALA A 1055 -0.60 -21.16 -77.14
C ALA A 1055 0.45 -22.09 -76.54
N GLY A 1056 1.46 -21.49 -75.93
CA GLY A 1056 2.45 -22.18 -75.14
C GLY A 1056 2.94 -21.31 -74.01
N GLY A 1057 3.61 -21.91 -73.04
CA GLY A 1057 4.14 -21.17 -71.91
C GLY A 1057 4.79 -22.06 -70.87
N TYR A 1058 5.20 -21.44 -69.77
CA TYR A 1058 5.84 -22.13 -68.66
C TYR A 1058 5.25 -21.64 -67.34
N THR A 1059 4.99 -22.56 -66.43
CA THR A 1059 4.58 -22.26 -65.05
C THR A 1059 5.47 -23.01 -64.08
N ARG A 1060 5.75 -22.39 -62.93
CA ARG A 1060 6.43 -23.02 -61.81
C ARG A 1060 5.57 -22.82 -60.56
N THR A 1061 5.37 -23.89 -59.81
CA THR A 1061 4.57 -23.88 -58.58
C THR A 1061 5.33 -24.57 -57.47
N ASP A 1062 5.65 -23.82 -56.43
CA ASP A 1062 6.20 -24.33 -55.17
C ASP A 1062 5.03 -24.71 -54.25
N PHE A 1063 5.17 -25.83 -53.53
CA PHE A 1063 4.17 -26.30 -52.59
C PHE A 1063 4.77 -26.84 -51.29
N ASP A 1064 4.07 -26.59 -50.18
CA ASP A 1064 4.47 -26.96 -48.83
C ASP A 1064 3.40 -27.82 -48.16
N VAL A 1065 3.86 -28.86 -47.46
CA VAL A 1065 3.05 -29.75 -46.62
C VAL A 1065 3.68 -29.75 -45.22
N ASP A 1066 3.50 -28.64 -44.50
CA ASP A 1066 4.15 -28.37 -43.21
C ASP A 1066 3.89 -29.47 -42.17
N GLY A 1067 2.66 -30.00 -42.13
CA GLY A 1067 2.26 -31.11 -41.26
C GLY A 1067 3.00 -32.42 -41.53
N ARG A 1068 3.79 -32.50 -42.62
CA ARG A 1068 4.65 -33.63 -43.01
C ARG A 1068 6.10 -33.21 -43.22
N ARG A 1069 6.49 -31.99 -42.85
CA ARG A 1069 7.83 -31.40 -43.06
C ARG A 1069 8.36 -31.67 -44.47
N SER A 1070 7.48 -31.49 -45.45
CA SER A 1070 7.75 -31.78 -46.85
C SER A 1070 7.46 -30.56 -47.70
N SER A 1071 8.24 -30.39 -48.76
CA SER A 1071 8.09 -29.33 -49.75
C SER A 1071 8.35 -29.90 -51.13
N GLY A 1072 7.86 -29.24 -52.17
CA GLY A 1072 8.17 -29.62 -53.53
C GLY A 1072 7.93 -28.51 -54.53
N GLU A 1073 8.35 -28.76 -55.76
CA GLU A 1073 8.26 -27.85 -56.87
C GLU A 1073 7.76 -28.60 -58.10
N LEU A 1074 6.81 -28.00 -58.82
CA LEU A 1074 6.33 -28.47 -60.10
C LEU A 1074 6.60 -27.43 -61.19
N GLY A 1075 7.61 -27.69 -62.03
CA GLY A 1075 7.90 -26.90 -63.22
C GLY A 1075 7.19 -27.51 -64.43
N SER A 1076 6.36 -26.76 -65.15
CA SER A 1076 5.52 -27.27 -66.25
C SER A 1076 5.64 -26.43 -67.51
N ALA A 1077 6.02 -27.08 -68.62
CA ALA A 1077 5.99 -26.51 -69.97
C ALA A 1077 4.68 -26.90 -70.68
N HIS A 1078 3.93 -25.91 -71.16
CA HIS A 1078 2.57 -26.06 -71.68
C HIS A 1078 2.53 -25.88 -73.21
N GLY A 1079 1.68 -26.66 -73.86
CA GLY A 1079 1.23 -26.44 -75.24
C GLY A 1079 -0.28 -26.63 -75.37
N ALA A 1080 -0.95 -25.76 -76.12
CA ALA A 1080 -2.40 -25.80 -76.29
C ALA A 1080 -2.85 -25.43 -77.71
N LEU A 1081 -3.94 -26.07 -78.14
CA LEU A 1081 -4.69 -25.77 -79.35
C LEU A 1081 -6.12 -25.44 -78.96
N TYR A 1082 -6.67 -24.37 -79.50
CA TYR A 1082 -8.01 -23.92 -79.14
C TYR A 1082 -8.72 -23.21 -80.29
N GLY A 1083 -10.05 -23.18 -80.19
CA GLY A 1083 -10.89 -22.53 -81.18
C GLY A 1083 -12.27 -22.19 -80.63
N GLY A 1084 -12.91 -21.22 -81.28
CA GLY A 1084 -14.28 -20.87 -80.98
C GLY A 1084 -15.05 -20.45 -82.21
N MET A 1085 -16.38 -20.55 -82.12
CA MET A 1085 -17.32 -20.06 -83.11
C MET A 1085 -18.47 -19.29 -82.43
N ARG A 1086 -18.96 -18.23 -83.07
CA ARG A 1086 -20.14 -17.47 -82.64
C ARG A 1086 -21.20 -17.47 -83.74
N PHE A 1087 -22.41 -17.89 -83.36
CA PHE A 1087 -23.61 -17.95 -84.20
C PHE A 1087 -24.69 -17.06 -83.57
N GLY A 1088 -24.72 -15.78 -83.96
CA GLY A 1088 -25.59 -14.79 -83.33
C GLY A 1088 -25.30 -14.62 -81.83
N ALA A 1089 -26.28 -14.98 -80.99
CA ALA A 1089 -26.15 -14.95 -79.52
C ALA A 1089 -25.40 -16.16 -78.95
N VAL A 1090 -25.32 -17.29 -79.67
CA VAL A 1090 -24.69 -18.52 -79.17
C VAL A 1090 -23.19 -18.49 -79.47
N SER A 1091 -22.36 -18.79 -78.47
CA SER A 1091 -20.91 -18.97 -78.60
C SER A 1091 -20.52 -20.38 -78.19
N LEU A 1092 -19.68 -21.04 -79.01
CA LEU A 1092 -19.04 -22.32 -78.72
C LEU A 1092 -17.54 -22.11 -78.63
N ARG A 1093 -16.91 -22.66 -77.59
CA ARG A 1093 -15.48 -22.55 -77.31
C ARG A 1093 -14.94 -23.91 -76.91
N ALA A 1094 -13.79 -24.31 -77.42
CA ALA A 1094 -13.16 -25.57 -77.05
C ALA A 1094 -11.64 -25.50 -77.15
N GLY A 1095 -10.96 -26.35 -76.41
CA GLY A 1095 -9.50 -26.47 -76.46
C GLY A 1095 -8.98 -27.74 -75.82
N ALA A 1096 -7.73 -28.04 -76.13
CA ALA A 1096 -6.95 -29.09 -75.49
C ALA A 1096 -5.56 -28.54 -75.15
N ALA A 1097 -5.04 -28.96 -73.99
CA ALA A 1097 -3.72 -28.57 -73.53
C ALA A 1097 -2.97 -29.77 -72.96
N TYR A 1098 -1.65 -29.78 -73.15
CA TYR A 1098 -0.74 -30.78 -72.62
C TYR A 1098 0.43 -30.07 -71.93
N ALA A 1099 0.82 -30.57 -70.76
CA ALA A 1099 1.94 -30.08 -70.00
C ALA A 1099 2.93 -31.21 -69.70
N TRP A 1100 4.20 -30.97 -69.99
CA TRP A 1100 5.32 -31.80 -69.50
C TRP A 1100 5.88 -31.13 -68.25
N SER A 1101 6.07 -31.92 -67.19
CA SER A 1101 6.44 -31.38 -65.89
C SER A 1101 7.59 -32.13 -65.25
N ASP A 1102 8.53 -31.38 -64.67
CA ASP A 1102 9.53 -31.88 -63.73
C ASP A 1102 9.02 -31.63 -62.30
N LEU A 1103 9.16 -32.63 -61.45
CA LEU A 1103 8.65 -32.66 -60.08
C LEU A 1103 9.80 -32.97 -59.11
N ASP A 1104 10.13 -31.99 -58.29
CA ASP A 1104 11.12 -32.13 -57.24
C ASP A 1104 10.40 -32.16 -55.88
N VAL A 1105 10.70 -33.15 -55.04
CA VAL A 1105 10.10 -33.28 -53.70
C VAL A 1105 11.19 -33.50 -52.66
N THR A 1106 11.19 -32.69 -51.61
CA THR A 1106 12.04 -32.88 -50.43
C THR A 1106 11.18 -33.22 -49.22
N ARG A 1107 11.48 -34.35 -48.56
CA ARG A 1107 10.79 -34.81 -47.35
C ARG A 1107 11.79 -35.00 -46.21
N ARG A 1108 11.44 -34.55 -45.01
CA ARG A 1108 12.25 -34.77 -43.80
C ARG A 1108 11.58 -35.78 -42.89
N VAL A 1109 12.28 -36.86 -42.58
CA VAL A 1109 11.78 -37.93 -41.70
C VAL A 1109 12.64 -38.00 -40.46
N THR A 1110 12.00 -37.96 -39.29
CA THR A 1110 12.65 -38.12 -38.00
C THR A 1110 11.96 -39.22 -37.22
N LEU A 1111 12.71 -40.28 -36.91
CA LEU A 1111 12.30 -41.38 -36.03
C LEU A 1111 13.38 -41.53 -34.94
N PRO A 1112 13.12 -42.26 -33.84
CA PRO A 1112 14.17 -42.59 -32.87
C PRO A 1112 15.41 -43.20 -33.57
N GLY A 1113 16.56 -42.52 -33.47
CA GLY A 1113 17.81 -42.94 -34.09
C GLY A 1113 17.93 -42.74 -35.61
N ILE A 1114 16.96 -42.09 -36.28
CA ILE A 1114 16.97 -41.82 -37.73
C ILE A 1114 16.59 -40.36 -37.99
N SER A 1115 17.38 -39.66 -38.79
CA SER A 1115 17.09 -38.30 -39.25
C SER A 1115 17.49 -38.15 -40.72
N ASP A 1116 16.53 -38.34 -41.61
CA ASP A 1116 16.75 -38.35 -43.06
C ASP A 1116 16.23 -37.05 -43.72
N VAL A 1117 16.95 -36.60 -44.74
CA VAL A 1117 16.47 -35.61 -45.72
C VAL A 1117 16.41 -36.31 -47.06
N LEU A 1118 15.20 -36.61 -47.49
CA LEU A 1118 14.92 -37.40 -48.69
C LEU A 1118 14.63 -36.46 -49.85
N ARG A 1119 15.24 -36.74 -51.01
CA ARG A 1119 15.03 -35.99 -52.25
C ARG A 1119 14.54 -36.91 -53.35
N PHE A 1120 13.56 -36.43 -54.12
CA PHE A 1120 13.01 -37.08 -55.29
C PHE A 1120 13.01 -36.09 -56.44
N ASP A 1121 13.62 -36.49 -57.55
CA ASP A 1121 13.58 -35.76 -58.82
C ASP A 1121 12.83 -36.67 -59.81
N GLY A 1122 11.65 -36.26 -60.25
CA GLY A 1122 10.77 -37.11 -61.05
C GLY A 1122 10.06 -36.36 -62.16
N ARG A 1123 9.32 -37.11 -62.99
CA ARG A 1123 8.59 -36.56 -64.14
C ARG A 1123 7.09 -36.79 -64.03
N SER A 1124 6.33 -35.76 -64.37
CA SER A 1124 4.86 -35.78 -64.45
C SER A 1124 4.38 -35.23 -65.78
N ALA A 1125 3.16 -35.56 -66.17
CA ALA A 1125 2.51 -34.95 -67.32
C ALA A 1125 1.02 -34.73 -67.06
N THR A 1126 0.50 -33.59 -67.51
CA THR A 1126 -0.91 -33.24 -67.38
C THR A 1126 -1.53 -33.04 -68.75
N ALA A 1127 -2.58 -33.79 -69.07
CA ALA A 1127 -3.38 -33.63 -70.28
C ALA A 1127 -4.79 -33.17 -69.93
N GLN A 1128 -5.31 -32.18 -70.65
CA GLN A 1128 -6.68 -31.71 -70.47
C GLN A 1128 -7.38 -31.38 -71.79
N ALA A 1129 -8.69 -31.60 -71.80
CA ALA A 1129 -9.60 -31.16 -72.86
C ALA A 1129 -10.80 -30.46 -72.25
N PHE A 1130 -11.27 -29.39 -72.88
CA PHE A 1130 -12.37 -28.58 -72.35
C PHE A 1130 -13.23 -27.97 -73.46
N ALA A 1131 -14.51 -27.76 -73.14
CA ALA A 1131 -15.49 -27.13 -74.01
C ALA A 1131 -16.46 -26.27 -73.20
N GLU A 1132 -16.98 -25.22 -73.83
CA GLU A 1132 -17.93 -24.28 -73.24
C GLU A 1132 -18.95 -23.80 -74.29
N ILE A 1133 -20.20 -23.72 -73.87
CA ILE A 1133 -21.29 -23.08 -74.60
C ILE A 1133 -21.80 -21.86 -73.81
N GLY A 1134 -22.01 -20.73 -74.49
CA GLY A 1134 -22.53 -19.50 -73.88
C GLY A 1134 -23.60 -18.83 -74.74
N TYR A 1135 -24.51 -18.09 -74.10
CA TYR A 1135 -25.61 -17.38 -74.78
C TYR A 1135 -25.64 -15.90 -74.38
N ALA A 1136 -25.37 -15.00 -75.32
CA ALA A 1136 -25.29 -13.55 -75.07
C ALA A 1136 -26.69 -12.89 -74.99
N LEU A 1137 -26.95 -12.18 -73.89
CA LEU A 1137 -28.15 -11.43 -73.58
C LEU A 1137 -27.79 -9.94 -73.39
N PRO A 1138 -27.91 -9.09 -74.42
CA PRO A 1138 -27.67 -7.66 -74.26
C PRO A 1138 -28.80 -6.99 -73.46
N TYR A 1139 -28.45 -6.19 -72.45
CA TYR A 1139 -29.40 -5.46 -71.58
C TYR A 1139 -28.87 -4.03 -71.28
N GLY A 1140 -29.20 -3.08 -72.15
CA GLY A 1140 -28.73 -1.70 -72.04
C GLY A 1140 -27.20 -1.59 -72.17
N PRO A 1141 -26.49 -0.92 -71.23
CA PRO A 1141 -25.02 -0.80 -71.27
C PRO A 1141 -24.28 -2.07 -70.81
N VAL A 1142 -25.00 -3.06 -70.26
CA VAL A 1142 -24.45 -4.33 -69.77
C VAL A 1142 -24.88 -5.46 -70.69
N SER A 1143 -24.02 -6.43 -70.91
CA SER A 1143 -24.38 -7.68 -71.57
C SER A 1143 -24.07 -8.86 -70.68
N PHE A 1144 -25.02 -9.78 -70.57
CA PHE A 1144 -24.90 -10.99 -69.77
C PHE A 1144 -24.67 -12.21 -70.67
N GLU A 1145 -23.90 -13.19 -70.20
CA GLU A 1145 -23.67 -14.45 -70.91
C GLU A 1145 -23.72 -15.63 -69.91
N PRO A 1146 -24.88 -16.26 -69.71
CA PRO A 1146 -24.94 -17.58 -69.09
C PRO A 1146 -24.13 -18.59 -69.92
N PHE A 1147 -23.37 -19.45 -69.24
CA PHE A 1147 -22.53 -20.47 -69.87
C PHE A 1147 -22.53 -21.81 -69.11
N ALA A 1148 -22.23 -22.87 -69.84
CA ALA A 1148 -21.97 -24.21 -69.33
C ALA A 1148 -20.65 -24.75 -69.90
N GLN A 1149 -19.78 -25.26 -69.02
CA GLN A 1149 -18.44 -25.72 -69.34
C GLN A 1149 -18.25 -27.18 -68.89
N LEU A 1150 -17.48 -27.95 -69.65
CA LEU A 1150 -16.97 -29.26 -69.28
C LEU A 1150 -15.46 -29.32 -69.46
N ALA A 1151 -14.75 -30.00 -68.56
CA ALA A 1151 -13.33 -30.29 -68.67
C ALA A 1151 -12.99 -31.70 -68.17
N ALA A 1152 -12.07 -32.39 -68.84
CA ALA A 1152 -11.51 -33.66 -68.42
C ALA A 1152 -9.99 -33.52 -68.26
N VAL A 1153 -9.44 -33.98 -67.13
CA VAL A 1153 -8.03 -33.83 -66.75
C VAL A 1153 -7.44 -35.20 -66.40
N THR A 1154 -6.27 -35.49 -66.95
CA THR A 1154 -5.45 -36.67 -66.60
C THR A 1154 -4.07 -36.21 -66.16
N VAL A 1155 -3.63 -36.66 -64.98
CA VAL A 1155 -2.26 -36.48 -64.49
C VAL A 1155 -1.58 -37.83 -64.42
N ARG A 1156 -0.39 -37.94 -65.01
CA ARG A 1156 0.42 -39.15 -65.03
C ARG A 1156 1.74 -38.91 -64.32
N THR A 1157 2.03 -39.71 -63.29
CA THR A 1157 3.33 -39.69 -62.59
C THR A 1157 4.20 -40.86 -63.05
N SER A 1158 5.50 -40.60 -63.21
CA SER A 1158 6.48 -41.61 -63.59
C SER A 1158 6.95 -42.43 -62.38
N ARG A 1159 7.55 -43.59 -62.63
CA ARG A 1159 8.21 -44.38 -61.60
C ARG A 1159 9.62 -43.85 -61.37
N ASP A 1160 9.96 -43.53 -60.13
CA ASP A 1160 11.31 -43.16 -59.70
C ASP A 1160 11.50 -43.42 -58.19
N ALA A 1161 12.66 -43.14 -57.61
CA ALA A 1161 12.94 -43.38 -56.20
C ALA A 1161 13.55 -42.16 -55.49
N GLU A 1162 13.17 -41.98 -54.22
CA GLU A 1162 13.83 -41.04 -53.32
C GLU A 1162 15.27 -41.49 -53.04
N THR A 1163 16.14 -40.51 -52.77
CA THR A 1163 17.50 -40.71 -52.27
C THR A 1163 17.64 -40.03 -50.90
N GLY A 1164 18.61 -40.44 -50.08
CA GLY A 1164 19.00 -39.68 -48.87
C GLY A 1164 18.94 -40.44 -47.53
N GLY A 1165 18.45 -41.67 -47.47
CA GLY A 1165 18.48 -42.45 -46.23
C GLY A 1165 17.65 -43.73 -46.23
N PRO A 1166 17.66 -44.51 -45.13
CA PRO A 1166 16.91 -45.77 -44.99
C PRO A 1166 15.39 -45.62 -45.05
N THR A 1167 14.84 -44.41 -44.86
CA THR A 1167 13.38 -44.14 -44.96
C THR A 1167 12.91 -43.72 -46.35
N ALA A 1168 13.80 -43.82 -47.36
CA ALA A 1168 13.51 -43.48 -48.75
C ALA A 1168 12.44 -44.39 -49.36
N LEU A 1169 11.57 -43.78 -50.17
CA LEU A 1169 10.47 -44.45 -50.87
C LEU A 1169 10.71 -44.53 -52.38
N GLN A 1170 10.26 -45.63 -52.98
CA GLN A 1170 10.09 -45.78 -54.43
C GLN A 1170 8.66 -45.38 -54.82
N VAL A 1171 8.53 -44.43 -55.75
CA VAL A 1171 7.26 -44.04 -56.39
C VAL A 1171 7.02 -44.97 -57.58
N LEU A 1172 5.89 -45.68 -57.62
CA LEU A 1172 5.66 -46.76 -58.61
C LEU A 1172 5.01 -46.32 -59.93
N GLY A 1173 4.65 -45.05 -60.06
CA GLY A 1173 3.91 -44.45 -61.19
C GLY A 1173 2.41 -44.76 -61.16
N ARG A 1174 1.57 -43.77 -61.49
CA ARG A 1174 0.10 -43.89 -61.54
C ARG A 1174 -0.53 -42.82 -62.44
N ASP A 1175 -1.65 -43.17 -63.07
CA ASP A 1175 -2.56 -42.22 -63.74
C ASP A 1175 -3.71 -41.82 -62.80
N GLN A 1176 -3.98 -40.52 -62.68
CA GLN A 1176 -5.12 -39.93 -61.99
C GLN A 1176 -6.04 -39.25 -63.00
N ARG A 1177 -7.35 -39.51 -62.95
CA ARG A 1177 -8.34 -38.96 -63.91
C ARG A 1177 -9.54 -38.37 -63.19
N LEU A 1178 -9.92 -37.14 -63.58
CA LEU A 1178 -11.10 -36.47 -63.06
C LEU A 1178 -11.72 -35.51 -64.09
N GLY A 1179 -12.98 -35.14 -63.86
CA GLY A 1179 -13.72 -34.20 -64.68
C GLY A 1179 -14.28 -33.04 -63.86
N PHE A 1180 -14.49 -31.91 -64.54
CA PHE A 1180 -15.11 -30.71 -64.01
C PHE A 1180 -16.25 -30.27 -64.90
N SER A 1181 -17.33 -29.78 -64.28
CA SER A 1181 -18.40 -29.05 -64.95
C SER A 1181 -18.58 -27.69 -64.29
N THR A 1182 -18.78 -26.63 -65.07
CA THR A 1182 -19.02 -25.29 -64.52
C THR A 1182 -20.27 -24.69 -65.13
N LEU A 1183 -21.21 -24.25 -64.31
CA LEU A 1183 -22.36 -23.44 -64.72
C LEU A 1183 -22.18 -22.03 -64.19
N GLY A 1184 -22.26 -21.02 -65.06
CA GLY A 1184 -22.01 -19.65 -64.61
C GLY A 1184 -22.67 -18.58 -65.44
N LEU A 1185 -22.57 -17.36 -64.94
CA LEU A 1185 -23.04 -16.13 -65.57
C LEU A 1185 -21.86 -15.16 -65.69
N ARG A 1186 -21.71 -14.58 -66.87
CA ARG A 1186 -20.77 -13.48 -67.11
C ARG A 1186 -21.51 -12.19 -67.36
N ALA A 1187 -20.87 -11.08 -67.01
CA ALA A 1187 -21.30 -9.74 -67.34
C ALA A 1187 -20.13 -8.94 -67.94
N GLU A 1188 -20.40 -8.18 -68.99
CA GLU A 1188 -19.46 -7.21 -69.56
C GLU A 1188 -20.17 -5.86 -69.74
N MET A 1189 -19.50 -4.77 -69.35
CA MET A 1189 -20.00 -3.41 -69.46
C MET A 1189 -18.87 -2.46 -69.89
N GLN A 1190 -19.17 -1.51 -70.76
CA GLN A 1190 -18.27 -0.40 -71.05
C GLN A 1190 -18.46 0.71 -70.01
N LEU A 1191 -17.35 1.20 -69.42
CA LEU A 1191 -17.37 2.22 -68.39
C LEU A 1191 -17.35 3.63 -69.01
N GLY A 1192 -18.51 4.29 -69.01
CA GLY A 1192 -18.67 5.65 -69.54
C GLY A 1192 -18.40 5.74 -71.05
N THR A 1193 -17.83 6.86 -71.50
CA THR A 1193 -17.39 7.06 -72.89
C THR A 1193 -15.96 6.56 -73.13
N THR A 1194 -15.27 6.08 -72.09
CA THR A 1194 -13.90 5.58 -72.21
C THR A 1194 -13.88 4.18 -72.83
N PRO A 1195 -12.82 3.80 -73.54
CA PRO A 1195 -12.68 2.45 -74.12
C PRO A 1195 -12.23 1.42 -73.07
N LEU A 1196 -12.82 1.48 -71.87
CA LEU A 1196 -12.55 0.62 -70.72
C LEU A 1196 -13.73 -0.32 -70.49
N LEU A 1197 -13.46 -1.63 -70.45
CA LEU A 1197 -14.45 -2.68 -70.25
C LEU A 1197 -14.28 -3.28 -68.86
N ALA A 1198 -15.38 -3.29 -68.09
CA ALA A 1198 -15.48 -4.07 -66.85
C ALA A 1198 -16.08 -5.44 -67.14
N ARG A 1199 -15.48 -6.48 -66.55
CA ARG A 1199 -15.88 -7.88 -66.70
C ARG A 1199 -16.09 -8.50 -65.33
N GLY A 1200 -17.16 -9.29 -65.21
CA GLY A 1200 -17.45 -10.11 -64.05
C GLY A 1200 -17.89 -11.51 -64.45
N MET A 1201 -17.55 -12.52 -63.66
CA MET A 1201 -18.05 -13.88 -63.76
C MET A 1201 -18.34 -14.44 -62.38
N LEU A 1202 -19.46 -15.14 -62.26
CA LEU A 1202 -19.76 -16.03 -61.13
C LEU A 1202 -20.18 -17.39 -61.68
N GLY A 1203 -19.68 -18.46 -61.10
CA GLY A 1203 -20.01 -19.82 -61.52
C GLY A 1203 -19.90 -20.84 -60.39
N TRP A 1204 -20.65 -21.92 -60.53
CA TRP A 1204 -20.56 -23.11 -59.69
C TRP A 1204 -19.83 -24.20 -60.46
N ARG A 1205 -18.70 -24.66 -59.90
CA ARG A 1205 -17.86 -25.73 -60.46
C ARG A 1205 -18.08 -27.02 -59.66
N HIS A 1206 -18.42 -28.10 -60.35
CA HIS A 1206 -18.60 -29.43 -59.79
C HIS A 1206 -17.54 -30.40 -60.32
N ALA A 1207 -16.82 -31.08 -59.41
CA ALA A 1207 -15.79 -32.08 -59.70
C ALA A 1207 -16.33 -33.52 -59.54
N PHE A 1208 -16.05 -34.38 -60.52
CA PHE A 1208 -16.51 -35.77 -60.57
C PHE A 1208 -15.40 -36.71 -61.08
N GLY A 1209 -15.54 -38.01 -60.83
CA GLY A 1209 -14.46 -39.00 -61.05
C GLY A 1209 -13.62 -39.21 -59.79
N ASP A 1210 -12.32 -39.46 -59.95
CA ASP A 1210 -11.39 -39.71 -58.83
C ASP A 1210 -10.93 -38.39 -58.20
N THR A 1211 -11.71 -37.90 -57.24
CA THR A 1211 -11.49 -36.61 -56.55
C THR A 1211 -10.49 -36.72 -55.39
N THR A 1212 -9.87 -37.88 -55.14
CA THR A 1212 -8.88 -38.03 -54.07
C THR A 1212 -7.52 -38.37 -54.68
N PRO A 1213 -6.66 -37.36 -54.92
CA PRO A 1213 -5.34 -37.57 -55.49
C PRO A 1213 -4.52 -38.51 -54.61
N ALA A 1214 -3.77 -39.42 -55.23
CA ALA A 1214 -3.04 -40.44 -54.50
C ALA A 1214 -1.81 -40.95 -55.23
N ALA A 1215 -0.77 -41.26 -54.46
CA ALA A 1215 0.49 -41.85 -54.91
C ALA A 1215 0.59 -43.32 -54.49
N LYS A 1216 1.32 -44.12 -55.26
CA LYS A 1216 1.61 -45.53 -54.95
C LYS A 1216 3.10 -45.66 -54.65
N LEU A 1217 3.43 -46.08 -53.43
CA LEU A 1217 4.76 -46.00 -52.84
C LEU A 1217 5.20 -47.37 -52.28
N ALA A 1218 6.51 -47.57 -52.08
CA ALA A 1218 7.09 -48.71 -51.37
C ALA A 1218 8.42 -48.30 -50.72
N PHE A 1219 8.84 -48.92 -49.62
CA PHE A 1219 10.19 -48.70 -49.08
C PHE A 1219 11.26 -49.30 -50.01
N ILE A 1220 12.38 -48.60 -50.16
CA ILE A 1220 13.51 -49.12 -50.95
C ILE A 1220 14.05 -50.40 -50.29
N GLY A 1221 14.10 -51.49 -51.05
CA GLY A 1221 14.54 -52.81 -50.59
C GLY A 1221 13.43 -53.76 -50.14
N ALA A 1222 12.15 -53.37 -50.22
CA ALA A 1222 11.00 -54.23 -49.89
C ALA A 1222 9.92 -54.23 -50.99
N ALA A 1223 9.19 -55.34 -51.10
CA ALA A 1223 8.25 -55.58 -52.19
C ALA A 1223 6.78 -55.21 -51.89
N THR A 1224 6.44 -54.75 -50.68
CA THR A 1224 5.04 -54.47 -50.28
C THR A 1224 4.66 -53.01 -50.60
N PRO A 1225 3.97 -52.72 -51.71
CA PRO A 1225 3.53 -51.36 -52.01
C PRO A 1225 2.35 -50.96 -51.13
N PHE A 1226 2.25 -49.66 -50.85
CA PHE A 1226 1.11 -49.04 -50.21
C PHE A 1226 0.65 -47.80 -51.00
N GLN A 1227 -0.58 -47.38 -50.76
CA GLN A 1227 -1.15 -46.17 -51.37
C GLN A 1227 -1.24 -45.08 -50.31
N THR A 1228 -0.85 -43.87 -50.72
CA THR A 1228 -0.96 -42.66 -49.91
C THR A 1228 -1.88 -41.69 -50.61
N TYR A 1229 -2.79 -41.08 -49.85
CA TYR A 1229 -3.83 -40.20 -50.34
C TYR A 1229 -3.58 -38.78 -49.87
N ALA A 1230 -3.78 -37.81 -50.76
CA ALA A 1230 -3.91 -36.40 -50.41
C ALA A 1230 -5.31 -36.10 -49.85
N ALA A 1231 -5.51 -34.89 -49.36
CA ALA A 1231 -6.85 -34.41 -49.01
C ALA A 1231 -7.74 -34.42 -50.26
N PRO A 1232 -9.00 -34.92 -50.19
CA PRO A 1232 -9.90 -34.91 -51.33
C PRO A 1232 -10.15 -33.51 -51.87
N LEU A 1233 -10.09 -33.37 -53.20
CA LEU A 1233 -10.51 -32.14 -53.88
C LEU A 1233 -12.01 -31.92 -53.62
N ALA A 1234 -12.38 -30.67 -53.31
CA ALA A 1234 -13.76 -30.35 -53.03
C ALA A 1234 -14.65 -30.60 -54.25
N ARG A 1235 -15.77 -31.30 -54.04
CA ARG A 1235 -16.72 -31.60 -55.13
C ARG A 1235 -17.38 -30.36 -55.70
N ASN A 1236 -17.53 -29.30 -54.90
CA ASN A 1236 -18.24 -28.08 -55.28
C ASN A 1236 -17.39 -26.86 -54.94
N ALA A 1237 -17.24 -25.94 -55.88
CA ALA A 1237 -16.57 -24.66 -55.66
C ALA A 1237 -17.36 -23.51 -56.29
N LEU A 1238 -17.43 -22.37 -55.61
CA LEU A 1238 -17.77 -21.09 -56.21
C LEU A 1238 -16.54 -20.58 -56.95
N VAL A 1239 -16.68 -20.27 -58.23
CA VAL A 1239 -15.65 -19.64 -59.04
C VAL A 1239 -16.09 -18.23 -59.40
N ALA A 1240 -15.21 -17.26 -59.22
CA ALA A 1240 -15.46 -15.86 -59.50
C ALA A 1240 -14.31 -15.26 -60.30
N GLU A 1241 -14.62 -14.32 -61.19
CA GLU A 1241 -13.65 -13.53 -61.94
C GLU A 1241 -14.10 -12.06 -61.96
N ALA A 1242 -13.17 -11.14 -61.75
CA ALA A 1242 -13.38 -9.72 -61.96
C ALA A 1242 -12.20 -9.14 -62.72
N GLY A 1243 -12.44 -8.33 -63.74
CA GLY A 1243 -11.36 -7.78 -64.55
C GLY A 1243 -11.70 -6.50 -65.28
N LEU A 1244 -10.65 -5.77 -65.65
CA LEU A 1244 -10.71 -4.57 -66.47
C LEU A 1244 -9.90 -4.80 -67.74
N ALA A 1245 -10.44 -4.39 -68.88
CA ALA A 1245 -9.75 -4.41 -70.16
C ALA A 1245 -9.82 -3.02 -70.82
N TRP A 1246 -8.66 -2.39 -70.99
CA TRP A 1246 -8.51 -1.09 -71.62
C TRP A 1246 -8.04 -1.25 -73.07
N ARG A 1247 -8.83 -0.76 -74.02
CA ARG A 1247 -8.38 -0.66 -75.42
C ARG A 1247 -7.51 0.58 -75.55
N ALA A 1248 -6.22 0.40 -75.31
CA ALA A 1248 -5.23 1.48 -75.32
C ALA A 1248 -5.06 2.11 -76.72
N THR A 1249 -5.18 1.30 -77.78
CA THR A 1249 -5.18 1.75 -79.18
C THR A 1249 -6.25 1.00 -79.98
N ALA A 1250 -6.36 1.27 -81.29
CA ALA A 1250 -7.23 0.49 -82.19
C ALA A 1250 -6.83 -1.01 -82.25
N THR A 1251 -5.55 -1.31 -82.00
CA THR A 1251 -4.93 -2.63 -82.20
C THR A 1251 -4.48 -3.29 -80.90
N THR A 1252 -4.33 -2.52 -79.81
CA THR A 1252 -3.78 -2.97 -78.53
C THR A 1252 -4.82 -2.93 -77.41
N THR A 1253 -4.97 -4.06 -76.71
CA THR A 1253 -5.77 -4.16 -75.47
C THR A 1253 -4.88 -4.60 -74.30
N LEU A 1254 -4.95 -3.87 -73.19
CA LEU A 1254 -4.32 -4.24 -71.93
C LEU A 1254 -5.40 -4.68 -70.95
N GLY A 1255 -5.15 -5.73 -70.17
CA GLY A 1255 -6.13 -6.19 -69.19
C GLY A 1255 -5.52 -6.71 -67.91
N VAL A 1256 -6.27 -6.59 -66.83
CA VAL A 1256 -5.97 -7.20 -65.54
C VAL A 1256 -7.21 -7.92 -65.06
N SER A 1257 -7.05 -9.14 -64.56
CA SER A 1257 -8.14 -9.92 -63.97
C SER A 1257 -7.70 -10.65 -62.73
N TYR A 1258 -8.58 -10.66 -61.74
CA TYR A 1258 -8.50 -11.47 -60.55
C TYR A 1258 -9.51 -12.61 -60.66
N SER A 1259 -9.07 -13.85 -60.43
CA SER A 1259 -9.94 -15.02 -60.35
C SER A 1259 -9.79 -15.71 -59.00
N ALA A 1260 -10.89 -16.25 -58.50
CA ALA A 1260 -10.92 -17.03 -57.27
C ALA A 1260 -11.76 -18.29 -57.43
N ALA A 1261 -11.31 -19.40 -56.86
CA ALA A 1261 -12.11 -20.60 -56.64
C ALA A 1261 -12.16 -20.90 -55.13
N ILE A 1262 -13.35 -20.93 -54.55
CA ILE A 1262 -13.57 -21.09 -53.12
C ILE A 1262 -14.50 -22.27 -52.91
N SER A 1263 -14.10 -23.21 -52.06
CA SER A 1263 -14.85 -24.39 -51.70
C SER A 1263 -14.85 -24.59 -50.18
N GLU A 1264 -15.47 -25.67 -49.70
CA GLU A 1264 -15.51 -26.02 -48.28
C GLU A 1264 -14.10 -26.15 -47.67
N ASN A 1265 -13.16 -26.74 -48.42
CA ASN A 1265 -11.84 -27.15 -47.92
C ASN A 1265 -10.68 -26.63 -48.78
N ALA A 1266 -10.92 -25.65 -49.67
CA ALA A 1266 -9.86 -25.09 -50.50
C ALA A 1266 -10.19 -23.67 -50.96
N ARG A 1267 -9.15 -22.84 -51.07
CA ARG A 1267 -9.23 -21.47 -51.58
C ARG A 1267 -8.06 -21.20 -52.52
N ASP A 1268 -8.40 -20.78 -53.72
CA ASP A 1268 -7.46 -20.53 -54.79
C ASP A 1268 -7.69 -19.13 -55.36
N HIS A 1269 -6.60 -18.40 -55.56
CA HIS A 1269 -6.60 -17.03 -56.03
C HIS A 1269 -5.55 -16.87 -57.12
N ALA A 1270 -5.89 -16.16 -58.19
CA ALA A 1270 -4.94 -15.82 -59.24
C ALA A 1270 -5.14 -14.38 -59.72
N LEU A 1271 -4.02 -13.69 -59.96
CA LEU A 1271 -3.95 -12.41 -60.63
C LEU A 1271 -3.31 -12.61 -61.99
N LYS A 1272 -3.98 -12.12 -63.04
CA LYS A 1272 -3.56 -12.28 -64.43
C LYS A 1272 -3.44 -10.91 -65.08
N GLY A 1273 -2.31 -10.63 -65.73
CA GLY A 1273 -2.07 -9.42 -66.52
C GLY A 1273 -1.88 -9.79 -67.98
N ARG A 1274 -2.65 -9.16 -68.87
CA ARG A 1274 -2.70 -9.52 -70.30
C ARG A 1274 -2.41 -8.36 -71.23
N ILE A 1275 -1.84 -8.69 -72.38
CA ILE A 1275 -1.69 -7.82 -73.55
C ILE A 1275 -2.15 -8.54 -74.80
N ASP A 1276 -2.98 -7.89 -75.61
CA ASP A 1276 -3.35 -8.33 -76.95
C ASP A 1276 -2.92 -7.29 -77.97
N VAL A 1277 -2.29 -7.74 -79.07
CA VAL A 1277 -1.90 -6.90 -80.21
C VAL A 1277 -2.44 -7.52 -81.49
N ARG A 1278 -3.27 -6.76 -82.20
CA ARG A 1278 -3.97 -7.18 -83.42
C ARG A 1278 -3.28 -6.59 -84.67
N PHE A 1279 -3.34 -7.33 -85.78
CA PHE A 1279 -2.66 -7.05 -87.05
C PHE A 1279 -3.52 -7.35 -88.28
#